data_AF-A0A2L0F0K0-F1
#
_entry.id   AF-A0A2L0F0K0-F1
#
_cell.length_a   1.000
_cell.length_b   1.000
_cell.length_c   1.000
_cell.angle_alpha   90.00
_cell.angle_beta   90.00
_cell.angle_gamma   90.00
#
_symmetry.space_group_name_H-M   'P 1'
#
loop_
_entity.id
_entity.type
_entity.pdbx_description
1 polymer ?
#
loop_
_entity_poly.entity_id
_entity_poly.type
_entity_poly.pdbx_seq_one_letter_code
_entity_poly.pdbx_strand_id
1 'polypeptide(L)'
;MRRRTLRFSAAGVFRLAALAAAGAVAGSCHEPLDTARQAPPKATLGDDVFGVLCDRVGASSLYEDHLGASYQRVCHYYEGEGGFRYDDKVDVSLLPPVAGERAEQARRLGVAKIEAMARWRSDLVRAVNAAVPDIEIENVAAGEGGGTIRLHDAFLDLSHALAPLYETNPFDPEGPAVVPASTRALGRLTEALGGSEEVTGKLAQIGERRGYRPANVALGAARAALEYPDLRAMTRASLEVLGPGGAGAPAFQALLAAGKGELRALDPEASREAPLVVAQATAQPSRPRTLIELAGAVALAEDPRFAASDSSPPRLVVRRDRRGFAIVAGGVPAPFADEDGDSLADVDTFGRFVGTSGAPVEVDPPFAIPGVTALAEGVDPFAPLSPDVYEYIDTSRTLAAAALRSVVPLVDATRYVGEGDPEPWKTEHEGLMYTLAGAYLLYGDREEATYDFARGAVEPPGATCAGCLPYRRFRGEDSPLADLAHALGQVLADRESDVLLSTLIDLLENHEADLARMMGATLRIRDIAREHDRLAAEGKEARAQIADEAPLWDELAAVLGRVVDQPGLVTRLLEAFDAEALLTPRGGSRHLGDAIATIATTRDQLAYNPEDLNGPAINLTVGAPSTADPRTPVDQKKPKIGDNRSAMERLMHLIHDTAGVRQCNKPDAELNAFGVTIPLLTYDECELFQIDNLAAFYLDSLLPEGHDKRAELDVKPTAIGLLVTDGVLEDSSGITGLTSHPTPSALSRLIYFGADSERFSGDLLDLDPLRELTNERTNDFISGSLEPAGTNLCPKNGNGVNVCTSPEGLIRVRHPGTTFLIERLGLGVYLGPLVEPFADVAPDDTGEELLIDLLSTFYRHWPGKEHGPECSKSGTPQTNPAYCSEAGGNTYEPLLADALQADDVMESTVAFSQMLADTSAKIPVQRGPGAGQVAWTKAQVIEKLARIFFSTRYATSVGLVDRWGKKSATWADGRTQDQLTVFTLLADALNRIDARFAQSAAPDAAARKGQWDRATGELVDAFLAVEGEGAQTRFKNRAIPTIGAAVLRVLREQLNAHCPDRESTGRCPWARKELGAKVADLVSHPLFAGFVDVAESVRAHEPARREIEKFITYLLDADAEGEAFQALLATVIDGVQVLADDATLAPILKAGAVALSPAGDPDGPGAADTGLNVLKALGEDRFDRYHAMDHVLPGLVAPMADGRAPIQVFLEAIADVNRVDAASAEPLSAEDYRQVLHSTRGFLLDETRGLEQIYAILAKRPHE
;
A
#
# COMPACT_ATOMS: atom_id res chain seq x y z
N MET A 1 23.80 -56.94 -5.21
CA MET A 1 25.26 -57.09 -5.41
C MET A 1 25.94 -55.80 -4.96
N ARG A 2 26.90 -55.94 -4.01
CA ARG A 2 28.04 -55.07 -3.61
C ARG A 2 27.82 -53.53 -3.62
N ARG A 3 27.72 -52.77 -2.51
CA ARG A 3 28.32 -52.71 -1.14
C ARG A 3 29.82 -52.34 -1.08
N ARG A 4 30.11 -51.31 -0.23
CA ARG A 4 31.35 -50.93 0.54
C ARG A 4 32.13 -49.70 0.04
N THR A 5 32.05 -48.55 0.73
CA THR A 5 32.79 -48.07 1.93
C THR A 5 34.28 -47.77 1.70
N LEU A 6 34.69 -46.51 1.87
CA LEU A 6 36.06 -46.10 2.16
C LEU A 6 36.08 -45.42 3.53
N ARG A 7 36.77 -46.07 4.48
CA ARG A 7 37.11 -45.55 5.80
C ARG A 7 38.53 -46.02 6.14
N PHE A 8 39.35 -45.04 6.53
CA PHE A 8 40.43 -45.05 7.52
C PHE A 8 41.77 -45.78 7.29
N SER A 9 42.79 -44.94 7.27
CA SER A 9 43.90 -44.84 8.25
C SER A 9 45.25 -45.55 8.01
N ALA A 10 46.26 -44.77 8.41
CA ALA A 10 47.49 -45.16 9.11
C ALA A 10 48.52 -46.02 8.37
N ALA A 11 49.44 -45.38 7.62
CA ALA A 11 50.86 -45.78 7.51
C ALA A 11 51.74 -44.83 6.64
N GLY A 12 51.51 -43.51 6.64
CA GLY A 12 52.40 -42.53 5.99
C GLY A 12 53.38 -41.82 6.92
N VAL A 13 53.20 -42.01 8.25
CA VAL A 13 53.83 -41.23 9.34
C VAL A 13 55.27 -41.66 9.68
N PHE A 14 55.88 -42.59 8.96
CA PHE A 14 57.26 -43.07 9.24
C PHE A 14 58.32 -42.79 8.16
N ARG A 15 57.96 -42.08 7.08
CA ARG A 15 58.94 -41.66 6.05
C ARG A 15 59.42 -40.20 6.20
N LEU A 16 58.90 -39.50 7.22
CA LEU A 16 59.16 -38.08 7.51
C LEU A 16 60.12 -37.83 8.70
N ALA A 17 60.79 -38.86 9.25
CA ALA A 17 61.61 -38.70 10.47
C ALA A 17 63.00 -39.36 10.44
N ALA A 18 63.49 -39.87 9.31
CA ALA A 18 64.79 -40.58 9.23
C ALA A 18 65.72 -40.12 8.09
N LEU A 19 65.42 -38.97 7.46
CA LEU A 19 66.31 -38.30 6.49
C LEU A 19 66.68 -36.88 6.95
N ALA A 20 66.65 -36.68 8.28
CA ALA A 20 67.39 -35.63 8.95
C ALA A 20 68.56 -36.29 9.71
N ALA A 21 69.77 -35.75 9.49
CA ALA A 21 70.97 -35.89 10.32
C ALA A 21 71.80 -37.21 10.24
N ALA A 22 72.72 -37.28 9.28
CA ALA A 22 74.13 -37.69 9.51
C ALA A 22 74.95 -37.65 8.19
N GLY A 23 75.72 -36.58 7.98
CA GLY A 23 76.62 -36.44 6.84
C GLY A 23 77.39 -35.13 6.84
N ALA A 24 78.02 -34.81 7.97
CA ALA A 24 78.83 -33.63 8.17
C ALA A 24 80.15 -33.69 7.36
N VAL A 25 80.47 -32.56 6.70
CA VAL A 25 81.79 -31.91 6.59
C VAL A 25 82.94 -32.68 5.90
N ALA A 26 83.32 -32.24 4.70
CA ALA A 26 84.65 -31.72 4.32
C ALA A 26 84.97 -31.87 2.82
N GLY A 27 85.51 -30.82 2.19
CA GLY A 27 86.28 -30.87 0.94
C GLY A 27 85.61 -30.18 -0.26
N SER A 28 85.52 -28.84 -0.28
CA SER A 28 86.51 -27.94 -0.91
C SER A 28 86.35 -27.73 -2.43
N CYS A 29 85.84 -26.55 -2.78
CA CYS A 29 86.15 -25.71 -3.94
C CYS A 29 85.83 -26.22 -5.37
N HIS A 30 84.62 -25.89 -5.83
CA HIS A 30 84.44 -25.26 -7.14
C HIS A 30 83.15 -24.45 -7.13
N GLU A 31 83.23 -23.13 -7.30
CA GLU A 31 82.08 -22.27 -7.57
C GLU A 31 81.67 -22.47 -9.04
N PRO A 32 80.41 -22.84 -9.34
CA PRO A 32 79.72 -22.36 -10.53
C PRO A 32 79.00 -21.06 -10.14
N LEU A 33 79.25 -19.99 -10.89
CA LEU A 33 78.47 -18.76 -10.85
C LEU A 33 76.97 -19.09 -10.98
N ASP A 34 76.22 -18.96 -9.90
CA ASP A 34 74.77 -18.92 -9.92
C ASP A 34 74.35 -17.52 -10.39
N THR A 35 73.81 -17.45 -11.61
CA THR A 35 73.28 -16.23 -12.22
C THR A 35 71.78 -16.04 -11.96
N ALA A 36 71.16 -16.83 -11.07
CA ALA A 36 69.84 -16.53 -10.57
C ALA A 36 69.89 -15.34 -9.60
N ARG A 37 69.77 -14.12 -10.14
CA ARG A 37 69.32 -12.99 -9.32
C ARG A 37 67.96 -13.38 -8.74
N GLN A 38 67.85 -13.54 -7.42
CA GLN A 38 66.56 -13.38 -6.76
C GLN A 38 66.10 -11.96 -7.10
N ALA A 39 65.06 -11.85 -7.92
CA ALA A 39 64.44 -10.55 -8.14
C ALA A 39 63.99 -10.04 -6.76
N PRO A 40 64.24 -8.76 -6.43
CA PRO A 40 63.63 -8.18 -5.23
C PRO A 40 62.11 -8.40 -5.30
N PRO A 41 61.42 -8.58 -4.16
CA PRO A 41 59.96 -8.59 -4.17
C PRO A 41 59.48 -7.33 -4.91
N LYS A 42 58.63 -7.51 -5.94
CA LYS A 42 58.02 -6.38 -6.64
C LYS A 42 57.15 -5.64 -5.63
N ALA A 43 57.49 -4.39 -5.31
CA ALA A 43 56.61 -3.50 -4.57
C ALA A 43 55.25 -3.46 -5.29
N THR A 44 54.19 -3.70 -4.53
CA THR A 44 52.81 -3.60 -5.02
C THR A 44 52.34 -2.16 -4.94
N LEU A 45 51.23 -1.82 -5.62
CA LEU A 45 50.62 -0.50 -5.48
C LEU A 45 50.30 -0.19 -4.01
N GLY A 46 49.86 -1.19 -3.25
CA GLY A 46 49.65 -1.07 -1.81
C GLY A 46 50.91 -0.72 -1.02
N ASP A 47 52.08 -1.28 -1.36
CA ASP A 47 53.34 -0.95 -0.68
C ASP A 47 53.74 0.52 -0.92
N ASP A 48 53.56 1.01 -2.15
CA ASP A 48 53.86 2.39 -2.51
C ASP A 48 52.89 3.38 -1.83
N VAL A 49 51.58 3.09 -1.86
CA VAL A 49 50.55 3.91 -1.19
C VAL A 49 50.77 3.93 0.32
N PHE A 50 51.09 2.77 0.93
CA PHE A 50 51.43 2.71 2.35
C PHE A 50 52.64 3.59 2.67
N GLY A 51 53.71 3.53 1.88
CA GLY A 51 54.91 4.33 2.09
C GLY A 51 54.61 5.83 2.09
N VAL A 52 53.81 6.32 1.13
CA VAL A 52 53.39 7.72 1.05
C VAL A 52 52.55 8.14 2.26
N LEU A 53 51.57 7.32 2.65
CA LEU A 53 50.71 7.61 3.81
C LEU A 53 51.51 7.58 5.12
N CYS A 54 52.41 6.61 5.27
CA CYS A 54 53.27 6.48 6.44
C CYS A 54 54.25 7.66 6.56
N ASP A 55 54.88 8.10 5.47
CA ASP A 55 55.76 9.27 5.47
C ASP A 55 55.01 10.54 5.86
N ARG A 56 53.76 10.69 5.40
CA ARG A 56 52.90 11.82 5.75
C ARG A 56 52.56 11.83 7.24
N VAL A 57 52.19 10.68 7.80
CA VAL A 57 51.96 10.52 9.24
C VAL A 57 53.25 10.80 10.01
N GLY A 58 54.40 10.30 9.53
CA GLY A 58 55.72 10.56 10.10
C GLY A 58 56.06 12.05 10.17
N ALA A 59 55.99 12.74 9.04
CA ALA A 59 56.33 14.16 8.92
C ALA A 59 55.39 15.07 9.74
N SER A 60 54.12 14.67 9.90
CA SER A 60 53.14 15.42 10.70
C SER A 60 53.21 15.10 12.20
N SER A 61 53.70 13.91 12.57
CA SER A 61 53.76 13.45 13.96
C SER A 61 55.09 13.77 14.65
N LEU A 62 56.20 13.84 13.92
CA LEU A 62 57.55 14.16 14.42
C LEU A 62 58.10 15.41 13.73
N TYR A 63 57.63 16.57 14.15
CA TYR A 63 58.03 17.87 13.55
C TYR A 63 59.53 18.18 13.75
N GLU A 64 60.18 17.54 14.72
CA GLU A 64 61.62 17.65 14.97
C GLU A 64 62.49 16.83 14.00
N ASP A 65 61.92 15.88 13.26
CA ASP A 65 62.64 15.04 12.29
C ASP A 65 62.44 15.54 10.86
N HIS A 66 63.15 16.62 10.53
CA HIS A 66 63.04 17.25 9.21
C HIS A 66 63.53 16.38 8.04
N LEU A 67 64.25 15.28 8.32
CA LEU A 67 64.78 14.36 7.30
C LEU A 67 63.95 13.08 7.19
N GLY A 68 63.04 12.84 8.13
CA GLY A 68 62.28 11.59 8.26
C GLY A 68 63.12 10.36 8.56
N ALA A 69 64.38 10.54 8.99
CA ALA A 69 65.34 9.45 9.13
C ALA A 69 64.93 8.43 10.21
N SER A 70 64.23 8.89 11.25
CA SER A 70 63.78 8.04 12.37
C SER A 70 62.69 7.05 11.97
N TYR A 71 61.87 7.36 10.96
CA TYR A 71 60.74 6.54 10.53
C TYR A 71 60.86 6.01 9.09
N GLN A 72 61.89 6.41 8.33
CA GLN A 72 62.08 5.97 6.95
C GLN A 72 62.03 4.45 6.79
N ARG A 73 62.65 3.69 7.72
CA ARG A 73 62.66 2.22 7.70
C ARG A 73 61.34 1.58 8.11
N VAL A 74 60.47 2.34 8.76
CA VAL A 74 59.10 1.91 9.07
C VAL A 74 58.21 2.04 7.84
N CYS A 75 58.38 3.12 7.08
CA CYS A 75 57.55 3.47 5.95
C CYS A 75 58.01 2.86 4.62
N HIS A 76 59.32 2.59 4.46
CA HIS A 76 59.90 2.07 3.20
C HIS A 76 60.67 0.78 3.41
N TYR A 77 60.62 -0.06 2.39
CA TYR A 77 61.48 -1.23 2.29
C TYR A 77 62.96 -0.81 2.26
N TYR A 78 63.79 -1.51 3.03
CA TYR A 78 65.23 -1.33 2.95
C TYR A 78 65.95 -2.68 2.94
N GLU A 79 67.15 -2.68 2.37
CA GLU A 79 68.02 -3.86 2.33
C GLU A 79 68.81 -3.96 3.64
N GLY A 80 68.52 -4.98 4.44
CA GLY A 80 69.20 -5.27 5.71
C GLY A 80 69.93 -6.62 5.70
N GLU A 81 70.61 -6.94 6.81
CA GLU A 81 71.16 -8.29 7.02
C GLU A 81 70.02 -9.32 7.01
N GLY A 82 69.94 -10.13 5.95
CA GLY A 82 68.88 -11.13 5.76
C GLY A 82 67.84 -10.82 4.67
N GLY A 83 67.95 -9.69 3.97
CA GLY A 83 67.11 -9.34 2.82
C GLY A 83 66.33 -8.05 3.01
N PHE A 84 65.40 -7.80 2.08
CA PHE A 84 64.47 -6.66 2.13
C PHE A 84 63.51 -6.82 3.32
N ARG A 85 63.39 -5.78 4.16
CA ARG A 85 62.43 -5.73 5.28
C ARG A 85 61.99 -4.32 5.60
N TYR A 86 60.91 -4.21 6.38
CA TYR A 86 60.52 -3.02 7.11
C TYR A 86 60.90 -3.15 8.59
N ASP A 87 61.04 -2.03 9.29
CA ASP A 87 61.05 -1.98 10.75
C ASP A 87 59.62 -1.74 11.30
N ASP A 88 59.37 -2.14 12.54
CA ASP A 88 58.09 -1.95 13.24
C ASP A 88 58.11 -0.82 14.27
N LYS A 89 59.28 -0.19 14.46
CA LYS A 89 59.55 0.79 15.51
C LYS A 89 60.32 1.98 14.95
N VAL A 90 59.99 3.17 15.45
CA VAL A 90 60.71 4.41 15.12
C VAL A 90 62.07 4.38 15.82
N ASP A 91 63.14 4.69 15.08
CA ASP A 91 64.47 4.83 15.65
C ASP A 91 64.61 6.18 16.35
N VAL A 92 64.19 6.21 17.62
CA VAL A 92 64.24 7.41 18.46
C VAL A 92 65.67 7.91 18.71
N SER A 93 66.71 7.10 18.45
CA SER A 93 68.11 7.53 18.59
C SER A 93 68.52 8.55 17.52
N LEU A 94 67.78 8.60 16.41
CA LEU A 94 67.96 9.56 15.33
C LEU A 94 67.25 10.90 15.57
N LEU A 95 66.48 11.02 16.67
CA LEU A 95 65.77 12.24 17.03
C LEU A 95 66.62 13.15 17.94
N PRO A 96 66.50 14.50 17.81
CA PRO A 96 67.20 15.43 18.70
C PRO A 96 66.70 15.31 20.15
N PRO A 97 67.48 15.61 21.20
CA PRO A 97 67.02 15.52 22.58
C PRO A 97 65.86 16.49 22.87
N VAL A 98 64.84 16.03 23.61
CA VAL A 98 63.75 16.86 24.16
C VAL A 98 63.90 16.99 25.66
N ALA A 99 63.48 18.12 26.22
CA ALA A 99 63.50 18.36 27.67
C ALA A 99 62.15 18.94 28.11
N GLY A 100 61.57 18.31 29.14
CA GLY A 100 60.33 18.75 29.76
C GLY A 100 59.14 17.86 29.40
N GLU A 101 58.30 17.62 30.39
CA GLU A 101 57.21 16.63 30.37
C GLU A 101 56.30 16.75 29.13
N ARG A 102 55.93 17.97 28.74
CA ARG A 102 55.07 18.20 27.56
C ARG A 102 55.74 17.81 26.23
N ALA A 103 57.03 18.10 26.06
CA ALA A 103 57.76 17.78 24.84
C ALA A 103 58.07 16.28 24.75
N GLU A 104 58.41 15.66 25.89
CA GLU A 104 58.58 14.21 26.01
C GLU A 104 57.27 13.46 25.71
N GLN A 105 56.14 13.95 26.24
CA GLN A 105 54.82 13.37 25.98
C GLN A 105 54.40 13.54 24.51
N ALA A 106 54.60 14.73 23.91
CA ALA A 106 54.29 14.97 22.51
C ALA A 106 55.09 14.04 21.58
N ARG A 107 56.39 13.86 21.84
CA ARG A 107 57.22 12.89 21.12
C ARG A 107 56.71 11.46 21.27
N ARG A 108 56.40 11.03 22.49
CA ARG A 108 55.88 9.68 22.75
C ARG A 108 54.62 9.40 21.92
N LEU A 109 53.68 10.36 21.91
CA LEU A 109 52.45 10.27 21.12
C LEU A 109 52.74 10.28 19.61
N GLY A 110 53.67 11.12 19.14
CA GLY A 110 54.08 11.17 17.74
C GLY A 110 54.71 9.86 17.25
N VAL A 111 55.59 9.25 18.06
CA VAL A 111 56.14 7.91 17.80
C VAL A 111 55.04 6.86 17.75
N ALA A 112 54.11 6.88 18.71
CA ALA A 112 53.02 5.91 18.78
C ALA A 112 52.15 5.91 17.51
N LYS A 113 51.91 7.07 16.88
CA LYS A 113 51.14 7.16 15.61
C LYS A 113 51.84 6.49 14.43
N ILE A 114 53.16 6.67 14.33
CA ILE A 114 53.96 6.06 13.25
C ILE A 114 54.07 4.55 13.46
N GLU A 115 54.24 4.11 14.71
CA GLU A 115 54.22 2.68 15.03
C GLU A 115 52.82 2.07 14.82
N ALA A 116 51.74 2.83 14.97
CA ALA A 116 50.40 2.39 14.60
C ALA A 116 50.26 2.16 13.09
N MET A 117 50.82 3.04 12.25
CA MET A 117 50.91 2.78 10.81
C MET A 117 51.64 1.46 10.52
N ALA A 118 52.74 1.18 11.24
CA ALA A 118 53.46 -0.09 11.11
C ALA A 118 52.59 -1.31 11.45
N ARG A 119 51.74 -1.23 12.50
CA ARG A 119 50.79 -2.30 12.86
C ARG A 119 49.75 -2.54 11.76
N TRP A 120 49.24 -1.47 11.15
CA TRP A 120 48.24 -1.55 10.09
C TRP A 120 48.82 -1.85 8.69
N ARG A 121 50.15 -1.89 8.54
CA ARG A 121 50.83 -2.03 7.24
C ARG A 121 50.31 -3.18 6.40
N SER A 122 50.25 -4.40 6.94
CA SER A 122 49.81 -5.57 6.17
C SER A 122 48.36 -5.47 5.70
N ASP A 123 47.52 -4.80 6.48
CA ASP A 123 46.10 -4.69 6.20
C ASP A 123 45.82 -3.55 5.22
N LEU A 124 46.50 -2.41 5.39
CA LEU A 124 46.43 -1.29 4.44
C LEU A 124 46.97 -1.67 3.06
N VAL A 125 48.12 -2.35 2.98
CA VAL A 125 48.68 -2.83 1.71
C VAL A 125 47.70 -3.79 1.02
N ARG A 126 47.11 -4.73 1.78
CA ARG A 126 46.13 -5.68 1.25
C ARG A 126 44.84 -5.00 0.81
N ALA A 127 44.35 -4.04 1.58
CA ALA A 127 43.16 -3.25 1.26
C ALA A 127 43.33 -2.46 -0.04
N VAL A 128 44.48 -1.78 -0.23
CA VAL A 128 44.78 -1.07 -1.49
C VAL A 128 44.84 -2.05 -2.67
N ASN A 129 45.55 -3.17 -2.52
CA ASN A 129 45.66 -4.17 -3.59
C ASN A 129 44.34 -4.89 -3.89
N ALA A 130 43.39 -4.93 -2.94
CA ALA A 130 42.06 -5.47 -3.15
C ALA A 130 41.10 -4.45 -3.79
N ALA A 131 41.22 -3.16 -3.42
CA ALA A 131 40.42 -2.09 -4.00
C ALA A 131 40.86 -1.75 -5.44
N VAL A 132 42.15 -1.85 -5.74
CA VAL A 132 42.73 -1.63 -7.07
C VAL A 132 43.59 -2.84 -7.43
N PRO A 133 42.98 -3.97 -7.83
CA PRO A 133 43.72 -5.19 -8.13
C PRO A 133 44.48 -5.10 -9.45
N ASP A 134 45.58 -5.85 -9.53
CA ASP A 134 46.42 -5.93 -10.72
C ASP A 134 45.80 -6.90 -11.75
N ILE A 135 44.75 -6.43 -12.45
CA ILE A 135 43.97 -7.19 -13.44
C ILE A 135 43.90 -6.47 -14.79
N GLU A 136 43.56 -7.22 -15.83
CA GLU A 136 43.19 -6.71 -17.15
C GLU A 136 41.67 -6.48 -17.20
N ILE A 137 41.25 -5.29 -17.64
CA ILE A 137 39.84 -4.90 -17.85
C ILE A 137 39.59 -4.64 -19.33
N GLU A 138 38.33 -4.64 -19.77
CA GLU A 138 37.99 -4.34 -21.16
C GLU A 138 38.35 -2.89 -21.51
N ASN A 139 38.99 -2.67 -22.67
CA ASN A 139 39.23 -1.33 -23.17
C ASN A 139 37.99 -0.82 -23.90
N VAL A 140 37.18 -0.05 -23.17
CA VAL A 140 35.94 0.61 -23.65
C VAL A 140 36.18 2.02 -24.23
N ALA A 141 37.42 2.50 -24.25
CA ALA A 141 37.73 3.86 -24.71
C ALA A 141 37.47 4.02 -26.22
N ALA A 142 36.68 5.03 -26.57
CA ALA A 142 36.29 5.30 -27.94
C ALA A 142 37.50 5.59 -28.84
N GLY A 143 37.63 4.86 -29.95
CA GLY A 143 38.67 5.07 -30.96
C GLY A 143 39.98 4.31 -30.73
N GLU A 144 40.11 3.52 -29.66
CA GLU A 144 41.34 2.76 -29.34
C GLU A 144 41.32 1.29 -29.82
N GLY A 145 40.28 0.85 -30.55
CA GLY A 145 40.30 -0.40 -31.32
C GLY A 145 39.95 -1.70 -30.59
N GLY A 146 39.41 -1.64 -29.35
CA GLY A 146 39.03 -2.81 -28.56
C GLY A 146 40.22 -3.64 -28.04
N GLY A 147 40.03 -4.41 -26.98
CA GLY A 147 41.07 -5.21 -26.32
C GLY A 147 40.96 -5.14 -24.80
N THR A 148 42.08 -5.32 -24.09
CA THR A 148 42.15 -5.10 -22.64
C THR A 148 43.17 -4.01 -22.29
N ILE A 149 42.99 -3.39 -21.13
CA ILE A 149 43.95 -2.50 -20.49
C ILE A 149 44.12 -2.94 -19.03
N ARG A 150 45.32 -2.76 -18.48
CA ARG A 150 45.58 -3.01 -17.07
C ARG A 150 44.87 -1.98 -16.19
N LEU A 151 44.16 -2.42 -15.15
CA LEU A 151 43.41 -1.52 -14.25
C LEU A 151 44.30 -0.46 -13.60
N HIS A 152 45.55 -0.79 -13.26
CA HIS A 152 46.50 0.17 -12.72
C HIS A 152 46.80 1.31 -13.70
N ASP A 153 46.93 1.01 -15.00
CA ASP A 153 47.20 2.01 -16.02
C ASP A 153 45.96 2.88 -16.26
N ALA A 154 44.76 2.28 -16.25
CA ALA A 154 43.48 2.98 -16.31
C ALA A 154 43.26 3.91 -15.10
N PHE A 155 43.57 3.44 -13.88
CA PHE A 155 43.46 4.23 -12.66
C PHE A 155 44.47 5.40 -12.62
N LEU A 156 45.68 5.18 -13.13
CA LEU A 156 46.67 6.25 -13.26
C LEU A 156 46.21 7.31 -14.27
N ASP A 157 45.64 6.90 -15.41
CA ASP A 157 45.06 7.80 -16.40
C ASP A 157 43.92 8.65 -15.79
N LEU A 158 43.00 8.01 -15.06
CA LEU A 158 41.94 8.70 -14.30
C LEU A 158 42.54 9.75 -13.35
N SER A 159 43.57 9.40 -12.59
CA SER A 159 44.20 10.32 -11.64
C SER A 159 44.77 11.58 -12.32
N HIS A 160 45.32 11.44 -13.52
CA HIS A 160 45.80 12.57 -14.33
C HIS A 160 44.63 13.37 -14.93
N ALA A 161 43.58 12.69 -15.40
CA ALA A 161 42.43 13.34 -15.99
C ALA A 161 41.65 14.18 -14.97
N LEU A 162 41.66 13.81 -13.69
CA LEU A 162 41.04 14.59 -12.60
C LEU A 162 41.87 15.82 -12.19
N ALA A 163 43.12 15.96 -12.63
CA ALA A 163 44.01 17.06 -12.24
C ALA A 163 43.43 18.49 -12.49
N PRO A 164 42.69 18.78 -13.58
CA PRO A 164 42.09 20.10 -13.78
C PRO A 164 41.03 20.49 -12.72
N LEU A 165 40.41 19.51 -12.05
CA LEU A 165 39.37 19.74 -11.03
C LEU A 165 39.92 20.33 -9.72
N TYR A 166 41.24 20.34 -9.56
CA TYR A 166 41.92 20.98 -8.44
C TYR A 166 41.96 22.51 -8.59
N GLU A 167 41.84 23.02 -9.82
CA GLU A 167 42.00 24.43 -10.15
C GLU A 167 40.73 25.05 -10.74
N THR A 168 39.89 24.24 -11.38
CA THR A 168 38.72 24.71 -12.12
C THR A 168 37.47 23.92 -11.79
N ASN A 169 36.32 24.51 -12.09
CA ASN A 169 35.05 23.82 -12.11
C ASN A 169 34.50 23.80 -13.54
N PRO A 170 34.51 22.63 -14.20
CA PRO A 170 34.06 22.53 -15.58
C PRO A 170 32.54 22.49 -15.73
N PHE A 171 31.79 22.42 -14.62
CA PHE A 171 30.32 22.38 -14.60
C PHE A 171 29.71 23.74 -14.28
N ASP A 172 30.46 24.58 -13.57
CA ASP A 172 30.13 25.96 -13.24
C ASP A 172 31.40 26.83 -13.35
N PRO A 173 31.60 27.53 -14.49
CA PRO A 173 32.80 28.34 -14.72
C PRO A 173 33.00 29.49 -13.72
N GLU A 174 31.93 29.95 -13.07
CA GLU A 174 32.00 31.00 -12.03
C GLU A 174 32.13 30.40 -10.62
N GLY A 175 31.98 29.09 -10.50
CA GLY A 175 32.04 28.33 -9.25
C GLY A 175 33.46 28.00 -8.78
N PRO A 176 33.63 27.65 -7.49
CA PRO A 176 34.92 27.23 -6.95
C PRO A 176 35.35 25.89 -7.55
N ALA A 177 36.66 25.67 -7.65
CA ALA A 177 37.24 24.40 -8.11
C ALA A 177 36.65 23.20 -7.37
N VAL A 178 36.34 22.13 -8.11
CA VAL A 178 35.49 21.01 -7.62
C VAL A 178 36.13 20.30 -6.42
N VAL A 179 37.41 19.91 -6.52
CA VAL A 179 38.08 19.14 -5.46
C VAL A 179 38.29 19.98 -4.19
N PRO A 180 38.79 21.24 -4.25
CA PRO A 180 38.84 22.11 -3.07
C PRO A 180 37.47 22.40 -2.46
N ALA A 181 36.43 22.62 -3.27
CA ALA A 181 35.08 22.87 -2.74
C ALA A 181 34.55 21.68 -1.94
N SER A 182 34.71 20.46 -2.48
CA SER A 182 34.28 19.22 -1.83
C SER A 182 35.04 18.94 -0.54
N THR A 183 36.38 19.05 -0.55
CA THR A 183 37.20 18.84 0.65
C THR A 183 36.96 19.88 1.73
N ARG A 184 36.68 21.14 1.35
CA ARG A 184 36.25 22.18 2.30
C ARG A 184 34.90 21.87 2.94
N ALA A 185 33.94 21.36 2.16
CA ALA A 185 32.64 20.97 2.67
C ALA A 185 32.73 19.77 3.65
N LEU A 186 33.55 18.76 3.32
CA LEU A 186 33.87 17.65 4.24
C LEU A 186 34.60 18.15 5.49
N GLY A 187 35.49 19.13 5.36
CA GLY A 187 36.17 19.77 6.47
C GLY A 187 35.20 20.46 7.43
N ARG A 188 34.21 21.21 6.90
CA ARG A 188 33.12 21.82 7.69
C ARG A 188 32.26 20.79 8.42
N LEU A 189 31.90 19.70 7.75
CA LEU A 189 31.16 18.59 8.38
C LEU A 189 31.96 17.99 9.54
N THR A 190 33.25 17.73 9.31
CA THR A 190 34.15 17.16 10.32
C THR A 190 34.32 18.12 11.50
N GLU A 191 34.43 19.43 11.23
CA GLU A 191 34.47 20.48 12.26
C GLU A 191 33.19 20.53 13.08
N ALA A 192 32.02 20.47 12.45
CA ALA A 192 30.73 20.47 13.13
C ALA A 192 30.58 19.25 14.06
N LEU A 193 30.98 18.06 13.60
CA LEU A 193 30.94 16.84 14.41
C LEU A 193 31.96 16.87 15.56
N GLY A 194 33.18 17.36 15.31
CA GLY A 194 34.25 17.39 16.32
C GLY A 194 34.14 18.53 17.33
N GLY A 195 33.40 19.59 17.01
CA GLY A 195 33.25 20.78 17.84
C GLY A 195 32.34 20.61 19.07
N SER A 196 31.63 19.48 19.18
CA SER A 196 30.71 19.20 20.29
C SER A 196 31.17 17.99 21.11
N GLU A 197 31.42 18.19 22.39
CA GLU A 197 31.72 17.10 23.33
C GLU A 197 30.54 16.12 23.48
N GLU A 198 29.31 16.61 23.37
CA GLU A 198 28.12 15.75 23.35
C GLU A 198 28.15 14.82 22.13
N VAL A 199 28.46 15.33 20.94
CA VAL A 199 28.55 14.52 19.71
C VAL A 199 29.65 13.48 19.82
N THR A 200 30.86 13.86 20.24
CA THR A 200 31.97 12.90 20.33
C THR A 200 31.75 11.85 21.44
N GLY A 201 31.05 12.22 22.52
CA GLY A 201 30.56 11.28 23.53
C GLY A 201 29.55 10.27 22.98
N LYS A 202 28.58 10.73 22.17
CA LYS A 202 27.61 9.84 21.51
C LYS A 202 28.26 8.92 20.46
N LEU A 203 29.24 9.42 19.71
CA LEU A 203 30.02 8.59 18.78
C LEU A 203 30.78 7.48 19.52
N ALA A 204 31.33 7.76 20.71
CA ALA A 204 31.97 6.75 21.55
C ALA A 204 31.00 5.63 21.97
N GLN A 205 29.76 5.99 22.36
CA GLN A 205 28.72 5.01 22.71
C GLN A 205 28.29 4.14 21.52
N ILE A 206 28.31 4.67 20.30
CA ILE A 206 27.98 3.91 19.08
C ILE A 206 29.12 2.98 18.68
N GLY A 207 30.39 3.35 18.94
CA GLY A 207 31.58 2.60 18.54
C GLY A 207 31.63 1.15 19.04
N GLU A 208 31.00 0.87 20.19
CA GLU A 208 30.93 -0.48 20.77
C GLU A 208 29.77 -1.32 20.25
N ARG A 209 28.93 -0.79 19.35
CA ARG A 209 27.86 -1.55 18.66
C ARG A 209 28.38 -2.39 17.48
N ARG A 210 29.69 -2.64 17.43
CA ARG A 210 30.31 -3.54 16.44
C ARG A 210 29.85 -4.97 16.69
N GLY A 211 29.66 -5.75 15.62
CA GLY A 211 29.14 -7.12 15.72
C GLY A 211 27.62 -7.20 15.97
N TYR A 212 26.86 -6.13 15.74
CA TYR A 212 25.39 -6.15 15.83
C TYR A 212 24.70 -6.73 14.58
N ARG A 213 25.47 -6.87 13.49
CA ARG A 213 25.07 -7.51 12.24
C ARG A 213 26.16 -8.46 11.75
N PRO A 214 25.81 -9.51 10.99
CA PRO A 214 26.79 -10.40 10.36
C PRO A 214 27.77 -9.64 9.44
N ALA A 215 28.99 -10.15 9.31
CA ALA A 215 30.07 -9.48 8.59
C ALA A 215 29.77 -9.24 7.09
N ASN A 216 29.10 -10.18 6.40
CA ASN A 216 28.75 -10.04 4.98
C ASN A 216 27.77 -8.90 4.69
N VAL A 217 26.92 -8.55 5.66
CA VAL A 217 25.97 -7.43 5.55
C VAL A 217 26.44 -6.20 6.35
N ALA A 218 27.70 -6.19 6.79
CA ALA A 218 28.27 -5.12 7.61
C ALA A 218 28.42 -3.77 6.90
N LEU A 219 28.25 -3.72 5.58
CA LEU A 219 28.15 -2.47 4.80
C LEU A 219 26.72 -2.21 4.29
N GLY A 220 25.79 -3.14 4.50
CA GLY A 220 24.38 -2.99 4.14
C GLY A 220 24.15 -2.62 2.67
N ALA A 221 23.12 -1.84 2.41
CA ALA A 221 22.71 -1.40 1.08
C ALA A 221 23.80 -0.60 0.36
N ALA A 222 24.75 0.02 1.07
CA ALA A 222 25.86 0.75 0.44
C ALA A 222 26.79 -0.21 -0.34
N ARG A 223 27.01 -1.43 0.16
CA ARG A 223 27.75 -2.46 -0.59
C ARG A 223 26.99 -2.85 -1.85
N ALA A 224 25.70 -3.19 -1.71
CA ALA A 224 24.86 -3.55 -2.85
C ALA A 224 24.83 -2.42 -3.91
N ALA A 225 24.73 -1.17 -3.49
CA ALA A 225 24.73 -0.03 -4.39
C ALA A 225 26.05 0.15 -5.14
N LEU A 226 27.19 -0.06 -4.46
CA LEU A 226 28.52 0.07 -5.06
C LEU A 226 28.96 -1.15 -5.88
N GLU A 227 28.34 -2.32 -5.65
CA GLU A 227 28.49 -3.54 -6.46
C GLU A 227 27.53 -3.58 -7.67
N TYR A 228 26.62 -2.61 -7.81
CA TYR A 228 25.65 -2.58 -8.91
C TYR A 228 26.37 -2.41 -10.27
N PRO A 229 26.22 -3.36 -11.21
CA PRO A 229 26.98 -3.33 -12.47
C PRO A 229 26.73 -2.08 -13.33
N ASP A 230 25.50 -1.54 -13.32
CA ASP A 230 25.14 -0.35 -14.11
C ASP A 230 25.17 0.94 -13.29
N LEU A 231 25.92 0.98 -12.17
CA LEU A 231 26.02 2.16 -11.29
C LEU A 231 26.44 3.42 -12.07
N ARG A 232 27.36 3.30 -13.04
CA ARG A 232 27.77 4.41 -13.90
C ARG A 232 26.60 4.97 -14.70
N ALA A 233 25.83 4.11 -15.37
CA ALA A 233 24.70 4.52 -16.20
C ALA A 233 23.62 5.21 -15.35
N MET A 234 23.25 4.59 -14.22
CA MET A 234 22.30 5.15 -13.26
C MET A 234 22.75 6.50 -12.70
N THR A 235 24.01 6.60 -12.29
CA THR A 235 24.57 7.85 -11.73
C THR A 235 24.60 8.96 -12.77
N ARG A 236 25.05 8.67 -14.01
CA ARG A 236 25.06 9.65 -15.11
C ARG A 236 23.65 10.16 -15.42
N ALA A 237 22.71 9.25 -15.66
CA ALA A 237 21.33 9.62 -16.00
C ALA A 237 20.67 10.42 -14.87
N SER A 238 20.90 10.06 -13.61
CA SER A 238 20.40 10.81 -12.45
C SER A 238 21.02 12.21 -12.34
N LEU A 239 22.33 12.34 -12.60
CA LEU A 239 23.05 13.62 -12.53
C LEU A 239 22.80 14.54 -13.73
N GLU A 240 22.32 14.03 -14.86
CA GLU A 240 21.79 14.87 -15.95
C GLU A 240 20.56 15.67 -15.50
N VAL A 241 19.77 15.11 -14.56
CA VAL A 241 18.57 15.74 -14.02
C VAL A 241 18.87 16.55 -12.75
N LEU A 242 19.53 15.93 -11.77
CA LEU A 242 19.71 16.49 -10.43
C LEU A 242 21.03 17.24 -10.26
N GLY A 243 22.01 16.94 -11.11
CA GLY A 243 23.31 17.59 -11.08
C GLY A 243 23.28 19.02 -11.64
N PRO A 244 24.40 19.75 -11.55
CA PRO A 244 24.47 21.13 -12.01
C PRO A 244 24.07 21.30 -13.48
N GLY A 245 23.18 22.26 -13.72
CA GLY A 245 22.58 22.55 -15.04
C GLY A 245 21.38 21.68 -15.40
N GLY A 246 21.07 20.64 -14.61
CA GLY A 246 19.92 19.76 -14.83
C GLY A 246 18.58 20.39 -14.42
N ALA A 247 17.49 19.93 -15.03
CA ALA A 247 16.15 20.47 -14.82
C ALA A 247 15.63 20.30 -13.38
N GLY A 248 16.08 19.25 -12.68
CA GLY A 248 15.72 18.96 -11.29
C GLY A 248 16.67 19.54 -10.24
N ALA A 249 17.75 20.21 -10.65
CA ALA A 249 18.72 20.79 -9.72
C ALA A 249 18.09 21.76 -8.70
N PRO A 250 17.16 22.69 -9.08
CA PRO A 250 16.51 23.56 -8.11
C PRO A 250 15.67 22.79 -7.07
N ALA A 251 14.97 21.72 -7.50
CA ALA A 251 14.19 20.88 -6.60
C ALA A 251 15.09 20.14 -5.60
N PHE A 252 16.24 19.64 -6.05
CA PHE A 252 17.23 19.01 -5.18
C PHE A 252 17.80 20.01 -4.15
N GLN A 253 18.11 21.25 -4.57
CA GLN A 253 18.55 22.30 -3.64
C GLN A 253 17.49 22.64 -2.59
N ALA A 254 16.22 22.69 -2.98
CA ALA A 254 15.11 22.90 -2.05
C ALA A 254 14.97 21.75 -1.05
N LEU A 255 15.15 20.50 -1.51
CA LEU A 255 15.17 19.31 -0.64
C LEU A 255 16.34 19.36 0.35
N LEU A 256 17.54 19.76 -0.08
CA LEU A 256 18.70 19.95 0.80
C LEU A 256 18.42 21.01 1.86
N ALA A 257 17.84 22.16 1.47
CA ALA A 257 17.49 23.23 2.39
C ALA A 257 16.43 22.78 3.43
N ALA A 258 15.40 22.04 3.00
CA ALA A 258 14.40 21.46 3.88
C ALA A 258 15.01 20.43 4.84
N GLY A 259 15.85 19.52 4.34
CA GLY A 259 16.57 18.55 5.16
C GLY A 259 17.49 19.20 6.18
N LYS A 260 18.22 20.24 5.81
CA LYS A 260 19.04 21.02 6.75
C LYS A 260 18.20 21.64 7.87
N GLY A 261 17.04 22.21 7.52
CA GLY A 261 16.10 22.79 8.48
C GLY A 261 15.59 21.76 9.49
N GLU A 262 15.16 20.60 9.00
CA GLU A 262 14.68 19.48 9.81
C GLU A 262 15.75 18.93 10.75
N LEU A 263 16.94 18.63 10.23
CA LEU A 263 18.02 18.10 11.06
C LEU A 263 18.44 19.11 12.14
N ARG A 264 18.38 20.43 11.85
CA ARG A 264 18.65 21.48 12.86
C ARG A 264 17.55 21.57 13.92
N ALA A 265 16.30 21.36 13.53
CA ALA A 265 15.13 21.44 14.42
C ALA A 265 14.82 20.14 15.17
N LEU A 266 15.43 19.01 14.76
CA LEU A 266 15.19 17.67 15.30
C LEU A 266 15.29 17.62 16.83
N ASP A 267 14.23 17.25 17.53
CA ASP A 267 14.25 17.10 18.99
C ASP A 267 13.97 15.64 19.35
N PRO A 268 14.72 15.01 20.27
CA PRO A 268 14.40 13.65 20.69
C PRO A 268 13.05 13.64 21.44
N GLU A 269 12.13 12.81 20.96
CA GLU A 269 10.79 12.64 21.49
C GLU A 269 10.65 11.27 22.19
N ALA A 270 10.99 10.19 21.48
CA ALA A 270 10.77 8.82 21.93
C ALA A 270 11.57 8.48 23.20
N SER A 271 12.81 8.95 23.31
CA SER A 271 13.64 8.73 24.51
C SER A 271 13.17 9.50 25.75
N ARG A 272 12.42 10.61 25.58
CA ARG A 272 11.89 11.42 26.68
C ARG A 272 10.57 10.88 27.23
N GLU A 273 9.84 10.14 26.40
CA GLU A 273 8.58 9.53 26.78
C GLU A 273 8.79 8.31 27.68
N ALA A 274 7.81 8.05 28.57
CA ALA A 274 7.83 6.85 29.39
C ALA A 274 7.79 5.58 28.51
N PRO A 275 8.38 4.44 28.92
CA PRO A 275 8.29 3.20 28.16
C PRO A 275 6.84 2.83 27.83
N LEU A 276 6.62 2.44 26.56
CA LEU A 276 5.30 2.05 26.10
C LEU A 276 4.92 0.67 26.67
N VAL A 277 3.79 0.60 27.36
CA VAL A 277 3.22 -0.66 27.86
C VAL A 277 1.85 -0.85 27.22
N VAL A 278 1.61 -2.01 26.61
CA VAL A 278 0.32 -2.34 25.99
C VAL A 278 -0.40 -3.41 26.81
N ALA A 279 -1.58 -3.06 27.33
CA ALA A 279 -2.48 -4.02 27.95
C ALA A 279 -3.13 -4.88 26.85
N GLN A 280 -2.58 -6.06 26.61
CA GLN A 280 -2.93 -6.95 25.49
C GLN A 280 -4.42 -7.31 25.44
N ALA A 281 -5.04 -7.58 26.59
CA ALA A 281 -6.45 -7.98 26.66
C ALA A 281 -7.42 -6.93 26.09
N THR A 282 -7.01 -5.65 26.07
CA THR A 282 -7.81 -4.53 25.59
C THR A 282 -7.12 -3.76 24.47
N ALA A 283 -5.97 -4.23 23.97
CA ALA A 283 -5.10 -3.49 23.05
C ALA A 283 -4.97 -2.00 23.44
N GLN A 284 -4.74 -1.72 24.74
CA GLN A 284 -4.68 -0.36 25.28
C GLN A 284 -3.22 -0.01 25.61
N PRO A 285 -2.60 0.90 24.85
CA PRO A 285 -1.29 1.44 25.21
C PRO A 285 -1.39 2.42 26.39
N SER A 286 -0.29 2.53 27.15
CA SER A 286 -0.11 3.52 28.24
C SER A 286 -0.07 4.96 27.74
N ARG A 287 0.33 5.17 26.48
CA ARG A 287 0.35 6.44 25.75
C ARG A 287 0.34 6.18 24.23
N PRO A 288 0.08 7.18 23.38
CA PRO A 288 0.27 7.04 21.94
C PRO A 288 1.70 6.67 21.56
N ARG A 289 1.87 5.98 20.41
CA ARG A 289 3.21 5.71 19.87
C ARG A 289 3.72 6.99 19.21
N THR A 290 5.01 7.26 19.35
CA THR A 290 5.68 8.23 18.47
C THR A 290 5.74 7.67 17.04
N LEU A 291 6.03 8.53 16.05
CA LEU A 291 6.12 8.08 14.65
C LEU A 291 7.15 6.96 14.47
N ILE A 292 8.24 7.00 15.23
CA ILE A 292 9.29 5.98 15.13
C ILE A 292 8.92 4.66 15.78
N GLU A 293 8.21 4.70 16.91
CA GLU A 293 7.67 3.49 17.53
C GLU A 293 6.58 2.86 16.66
N LEU A 294 5.82 3.67 15.92
CA LEU A 294 4.86 3.21 14.93
C LEU A 294 5.56 2.51 13.76
N ALA A 295 6.59 3.14 13.19
CA ALA A 295 7.40 2.56 12.13
C ALA A 295 8.06 1.25 12.59
N GLY A 296 8.61 1.21 13.82
CA GLY A 296 9.17 0.01 14.44
C GLY A 296 8.14 -1.11 14.63
N ALA A 297 6.96 -0.79 15.18
CA ALA A 297 5.91 -1.77 15.42
C ALA A 297 5.41 -2.45 14.13
N VAL A 298 5.36 -1.71 13.02
CA VAL A 298 4.94 -2.24 11.73
C VAL A 298 6.13 -2.92 11.03
N ALA A 299 7.25 -2.23 10.81
CA ALA A 299 8.36 -2.73 10.01
C ALA A 299 9.03 -3.99 10.61
N LEU A 300 9.11 -4.07 11.94
CA LEU A 300 9.81 -5.14 12.67
C LEU A 300 8.88 -6.29 13.08
N ALA A 301 7.59 -6.27 12.71
CA ALA A 301 6.67 -7.36 13.01
C ALA A 301 7.12 -8.65 12.31
N GLU A 302 7.29 -9.75 13.05
CA GLU A 302 7.74 -11.04 12.52
C GLU A 302 6.59 -12.05 12.39
N ASP A 303 6.49 -12.72 11.23
CA ASP A 303 5.57 -13.85 10.99
C ASP A 303 6.21 -14.81 9.97
N PRO A 304 6.13 -16.15 10.15
CA PRO A 304 6.64 -17.12 9.18
C PRO A 304 6.12 -16.93 7.75
N ARG A 305 4.87 -16.46 7.59
CA ARG A 305 4.26 -16.18 6.28
C ARG A 305 4.90 -15.01 5.56
N PHE A 306 5.60 -14.12 6.28
CA PHE A 306 6.34 -13.03 5.66
C PHE A 306 7.53 -13.53 4.85
N ALA A 307 8.14 -14.67 5.19
CA ALA A 307 9.25 -15.23 4.39
C ALA A 307 8.83 -15.51 2.94
N ALA A 308 9.79 -15.49 2.01
CA ALA A 308 9.56 -15.83 0.59
C ALA A 308 9.02 -17.27 0.42
N SER A 309 9.48 -18.20 1.26
CA SER A 309 8.99 -19.58 1.32
C SER A 309 9.22 -20.17 2.72
N ASP A 310 8.55 -21.27 3.04
CA ASP A 310 8.72 -21.96 4.34
C ASP A 310 10.14 -22.53 4.53
N SER A 311 10.87 -22.76 3.43
CA SER A 311 12.25 -23.25 3.45
C SER A 311 13.31 -22.15 3.47
N SER A 312 12.91 -20.87 3.52
CA SER A 312 13.86 -19.75 3.51
C SER A 312 14.72 -19.75 4.78
N PRO A 313 16.07 -19.69 4.67
CA PRO A 313 16.94 -19.64 5.85
C PRO A 313 16.74 -18.34 6.64
N PRO A 314 16.92 -18.36 7.98
CA PRO A 314 16.83 -17.14 8.78
C PRO A 314 17.98 -16.17 8.46
N ARG A 315 17.70 -14.87 8.50
CA ARG A 315 18.66 -13.79 8.24
C ARG A 315 18.68 -12.83 9.42
N LEU A 316 19.52 -13.14 10.40
CA LEU A 316 19.47 -12.52 11.73
C LEU A 316 20.27 -11.22 11.81
N VAL A 317 19.70 -10.24 12.51
CA VAL A 317 20.41 -9.07 13.08
C VAL A 317 20.05 -8.99 14.56
N VAL A 318 20.88 -8.33 15.38
CA VAL A 318 20.56 -8.20 16.81
C VAL A 318 19.33 -7.31 17.00
N ARG A 319 18.48 -7.67 17.96
CA ARG A 319 17.38 -6.82 18.42
C ARG A 319 17.93 -5.76 19.37
N ARG A 320 17.55 -4.50 19.17
CA ARG A 320 18.03 -3.36 19.96
C ARG A 320 16.95 -2.79 20.86
N ASP A 321 17.36 -2.27 22.02
CA ASP A 321 16.52 -1.46 22.89
C ASP A 321 16.38 -0.02 22.36
N ARG A 322 15.57 0.81 23.05
CA ARG A 322 15.36 2.23 22.71
C ARG A 322 16.63 3.10 22.81
N ARG A 323 17.70 2.59 23.44
CA ARG A 323 19.00 3.25 23.60
C ARG A 323 19.97 2.77 22.51
N GLY A 324 19.53 1.89 21.61
CA GLY A 324 20.30 1.34 20.51
C GLY A 324 21.26 0.22 20.90
N PHE A 325 21.18 -0.33 22.12
CA PHE A 325 22.01 -1.44 22.60
C PHE A 325 21.31 -2.79 22.40
N ALA A 326 22.08 -3.87 22.27
CA ALA A 326 21.53 -5.22 22.12
C ALA A 326 20.65 -5.60 23.32
N ILE A 327 19.48 -6.17 23.06
CA ILE A 327 18.63 -6.68 24.15
C ILE A 327 19.21 -7.99 24.66
N VAL A 328 19.42 -8.07 25.97
CA VAL A 328 19.85 -9.29 26.67
C VAL A 328 18.64 -10.23 26.81
N ALA A 329 18.80 -11.47 26.39
CA ALA A 329 17.75 -12.48 26.41
C ALA A 329 17.35 -12.83 27.86
N GLY A 330 16.05 -12.92 28.12
CA GLY A 330 15.52 -13.27 29.44
C GLY A 330 15.52 -12.12 30.45
N GLY A 331 15.66 -10.86 30.00
CA GLY A 331 15.68 -9.67 30.85
C GLY A 331 17.11 -9.26 31.19
N VAL A 332 17.40 -9.03 32.48
CA VAL A 332 18.75 -8.68 32.96
C VAL A 332 19.28 -9.77 33.90
N PRO A 333 19.57 -10.98 33.38
CA PRO A 333 20.12 -12.06 34.20
C PRO A 333 21.56 -11.73 34.62
N ALA A 334 22.03 -12.33 35.72
CA ALA A 334 23.46 -12.26 36.04
C ALA A 334 24.30 -12.82 34.86
N PRO A 335 25.43 -12.19 34.50
CA PRO A 335 26.17 -11.15 35.24
C PRO A 335 25.78 -9.69 34.98
N PHE A 336 24.77 -9.43 34.13
CA PHE A 336 24.32 -8.07 33.80
C PHE A 336 23.66 -7.38 35.01
N ALA A 337 23.74 -6.05 35.08
CA ALA A 337 23.08 -5.23 36.10
C ALA A 337 22.03 -4.29 35.49
N ASP A 338 21.04 -3.94 36.31
CA ASP A 338 20.00 -2.94 36.09
C ASP A 338 19.85 -2.16 37.40
N GLU A 339 20.80 -1.24 37.64
CA GLU A 339 20.84 -0.43 38.85
C GLU A 339 19.87 0.75 38.81
N ASP A 340 19.47 1.19 37.61
CA ASP A 340 18.51 2.30 37.42
C ASP A 340 17.03 1.84 37.41
N GLY A 341 16.79 0.54 37.32
CA GLY A 341 15.48 -0.10 37.45
C GLY A 341 14.63 0.04 36.19
N ASP A 342 15.23 0.32 35.03
CA ASP A 342 14.53 0.47 33.76
C ASP A 342 14.30 -0.85 33.01
N SER A 343 14.69 -1.98 33.63
CA SER A 343 14.57 -3.35 33.11
C SER A 343 15.43 -3.64 31.87
N LEU A 344 16.43 -2.79 31.59
CA LEU A 344 17.42 -3.00 30.54
C LEU A 344 18.81 -3.12 31.18
N ALA A 345 19.73 -3.83 30.52
CA ALA A 345 21.09 -3.97 31.02
C ALA A 345 21.84 -2.63 30.98
N ASP A 346 22.50 -2.28 32.07
CA ASP A 346 23.32 -1.07 32.19
C ASP A 346 24.56 -1.14 31.31
N VAL A 347 25.00 0.02 30.82
CA VAL A 347 26.22 0.16 30.03
C VAL A 347 27.16 1.22 30.62
N ASP A 348 28.46 1.04 30.42
CA ASP A 348 29.47 2.04 30.75
C ASP A 348 29.48 3.22 29.75
N THR A 349 30.40 4.17 29.95
CA THR A 349 30.53 5.35 29.07
C THR A 349 30.91 5.03 27.62
N PHE A 350 31.39 3.82 27.36
CA PHE A 350 31.74 3.33 26.02
C PHE A 350 30.58 2.54 25.39
N GLY A 351 29.54 2.20 26.15
CA GLY A 351 28.43 1.37 25.69
C GLY A 351 28.62 -0.13 25.93
N ARG A 352 29.60 -0.54 26.75
CA ARG A 352 29.80 -1.94 27.13
C ARG A 352 28.91 -2.30 28.32
N PHE A 353 28.27 -3.47 28.28
CA PHE A 353 27.43 -3.93 29.38
C PHE A 353 28.23 -4.05 30.68
N VAL A 354 27.65 -3.62 31.80
CA VAL A 354 28.28 -3.70 33.13
C VAL A 354 27.53 -4.65 34.05
N GLY A 355 28.28 -5.26 34.97
CA GLY A 355 27.71 -6.03 36.07
C GLY A 355 27.50 -5.18 37.33
N THR A 356 27.01 -5.81 38.40
CA THR A 356 26.68 -5.14 39.69
C THR A 356 27.86 -4.47 40.42
N SER A 357 29.07 -4.60 39.88
CA SER A 357 30.26 -3.90 40.37
C SER A 357 30.61 -2.64 39.56
N GLY A 358 29.83 -2.35 38.51
CA GLY A 358 30.14 -1.33 37.49
C GLY A 358 31.25 -1.73 36.53
N ALA A 359 31.81 -2.94 36.66
CA ALA A 359 32.83 -3.45 35.75
C ALA A 359 32.19 -4.02 34.46
N PRO A 360 32.86 -3.89 33.29
CA PRO A 360 32.40 -4.50 32.04
C PRO A 360 32.21 -6.01 32.17
N VAL A 361 31.16 -6.52 31.56
CA VAL A 361 30.86 -7.95 31.48
C VAL A 361 31.66 -8.59 30.34
N GLU A 362 32.36 -9.68 30.61
CA GLU A 362 33.02 -10.48 29.58
C GLU A 362 32.02 -11.40 28.87
N VAL A 363 31.53 -10.97 27.70
CA VAL A 363 30.67 -11.74 26.79
C VAL A 363 31.08 -11.53 25.35
N ASP A 364 30.91 -12.56 24.51
CA ASP A 364 31.10 -12.43 23.06
C ASP A 364 30.04 -11.49 22.45
N PRO A 365 30.40 -10.64 21.47
CA PRO A 365 29.44 -9.79 20.76
C PRO A 365 28.37 -10.62 20.04
N PRO A 366 27.23 -10.04 19.63
CA PRO A 366 26.14 -10.80 18.99
C PRO A 366 26.58 -11.59 17.74
N PHE A 367 27.48 -11.03 16.93
CA PHE A 367 28.10 -11.65 15.76
C PHE A 367 29.61 -11.43 15.77
N ALA A 368 30.32 -12.30 15.03
CA ALA A 368 31.77 -12.23 14.89
C ALA A 368 32.22 -10.90 14.25
N ILE A 369 33.21 -10.26 14.87
CA ILE A 369 33.87 -9.07 14.34
C ILE A 369 35.14 -9.54 13.62
N PRO A 370 35.25 -9.36 12.29
CA PRO A 370 36.45 -9.72 11.56
C PRO A 370 37.72 -9.13 12.18
N GLY A 371 38.76 -9.96 12.36
CA GLY A 371 40.03 -9.54 12.98
C GLY A 371 40.05 -9.53 14.52
N VAL A 372 38.91 -9.77 15.18
CA VAL A 372 38.82 -9.92 16.65
C VAL A 372 38.66 -11.40 16.99
N THR A 373 39.42 -11.89 17.99
CA THR A 373 39.30 -13.29 18.45
C THR A 373 38.06 -13.43 19.34
N ALA A 374 37.11 -14.27 18.93
CA ALA A 374 35.95 -14.62 19.76
C ALA A 374 36.35 -15.58 20.90
N LEU A 375 35.60 -15.55 22.00
CA LEU A 375 35.74 -16.49 23.11
C LEU A 375 35.26 -17.91 22.70
N ALA A 376 34.28 -17.99 21.81
CA ALA A 376 33.80 -19.25 21.23
C ALA A 376 34.78 -19.86 20.20
N GLU A 377 35.02 -21.18 20.27
CA GLU A 377 35.84 -21.93 19.28
C GLU A 377 35.00 -22.38 18.06
N GLY A 378 35.57 -22.32 16.85
CA GLY A 378 34.93 -22.87 15.65
C GLY A 378 33.82 -22.01 15.03
N VAL A 379 33.97 -20.69 15.12
CA VAL A 379 32.98 -19.67 14.73
C VAL A 379 32.61 -19.70 13.24
N ASP A 380 31.31 -19.79 12.96
CA ASP A 380 30.74 -19.38 11.68
C ASP A 380 30.54 -17.85 11.71
N PRO A 381 31.19 -17.06 10.83
CA PRO A 381 31.11 -15.60 10.84
C PRO A 381 29.72 -15.04 10.49
N PHE A 382 28.80 -15.89 10.02
CA PHE A 382 27.43 -15.50 9.66
C PHE A 382 26.38 -15.94 10.69
N ALA A 383 26.76 -16.80 11.63
CA ALA A 383 25.88 -17.26 12.70
C ALA A 383 26.01 -16.37 13.95
N PRO A 384 24.94 -16.26 14.76
CA PRO A 384 25.03 -15.68 16.10
C PRO A 384 26.11 -16.37 16.94
N LEU A 385 26.98 -15.60 17.60
CA LEU A 385 27.97 -16.12 18.55
C LEU A 385 27.33 -16.47 19.90
N SER A 386 26.40 -15.63 20.35
CA SER A 386 25.80 -15.69 21.67
C SER A 386 24.26 -15.77 21.59
N PRO A 387 23.68 -16.80 20.92
CA PRO A 387 22.23 -16.91 20.68
C PRO A 387 21.41 -17.03 21.97
N ASP A 388 22.01 -17.50 23.06
CA ASP A 388 21.36 -17.61 24.37
C ASP A 388 21.50 -16.33 25.23
N VAL A 389 22.30 -15.35 24.78
CA VAL A 389 22.59 -14.12 25.52
C VAL A 389 21.83 -12.93 24.96
N TYR A 390 21.63 -12.85 23.64
CA TYR A 390 20.97 -11.72 22.98
C TYR A 390 19.68 -12.14 22.27
N GLU A 391 18.78 -11.17 22.08
CA GLU A 391 17.64 -11.32 21.18
C GLU A 391 18.01 -10.92 19.75
N TYR A 392 17.37 -11.56 18.76
CA TYR A 392 17.63 -11.34 17.34
C TYR A 392 16.31 -11.14 16.58
N ILE A 393 16.37 -10.39 15.48
CA ILE A 393 15.28 -10.25 14.50
C ILE A 393 15.68 -10.98 13.23
N ASP A 394 14.78 -11.81 12.71
CA ASP A 394 14.94 -12.40 11.39
C ASP A 394 14.43 -11.45 10.31
N THR A 395 15.36 -10.71 9.71
CA THR A 395 15.08 -9.70 8.69
C THR A 395 14.27 -10.25 7.52
N SER A 396 14.40 -11.55 7.18
CA SER A 396 13.67 -12.18 6.07
C SER A 396 12.18 -12.41 6.37
N ARG A 397 11.81 -12.47 7.66
CA ARG A 397 10.47 -12.75 8.19
C ARG A 397 9.81 -11.52 8.78
N THR A 398 10.31 -10.34 8.48
CA THR A 398 9.70 -9.07 8.89
C THR A 398 8.62 -8.61 7.91
N LEU A 399 7.65 -7.84 8.39
CA LEU A 399 6.66 -7.19 7.55
C LEU A 399 7.32 -6.28 6.52
N ALA A 400 8.36 -5.53 6.88
CA ALA A 400 9.09 -4.69 5.92
C ALA A 400 9.68 -5.52 4.77
N ALA A 401 10.22 -6.71 5.05
CA ALA A 401 10.70 -7.60 4.00
C ALA A 401 9.59 -8.12 3.09
N ALA A 402 8.43 -8.48 3.66
CA ALA A 402 7.28 -8.86 2.87
C ALA A 402 6.73 -7.70 2.02
N ALA A 403 6.66 -6.49 2.57
CA ALA A 403 6.24 -5.29 1.86
C ALA A 403 7.19 -4.96 0.69
N LEU A 404 8.51 -4.97 0.91
CA LEU A 404 9.50 -4.71 -0.14
C LEU A 404 9.42 -5.75 -1.28
N ARG A 405 9.23 -7.04 -0.97
CA ARG A 405 8.97 -8.07 -1.99
C ARG A 405 7.67 -7.84 -2.76
N SER A 406 6.65 -7.32 -2.09
CA SER A 406 5.33 -7.07 -2.69
C SER A 406 5.35 -5.90 -3.69
N VAL A 407 6.36 -5.03 -3.61
CA VAL A 407 6.54 -3.89 -4.53
C VAL A 407 7.24 -4.28 -5.83
N VAL A 408 7.98 -5.39 -5.87
CA VAL A 408 8.74 -5.84 -7.06
C VAL A 408 7.91 -5.84 -8.36
N PRO A 409 6.65 -6.33 -8.40
CA PRO A 409 5.85 -6.31 -9.62
C PRO A 409 5.51 -4.90 -10.15
N LEU A 410 5.69 -3.85 -9.33
CA LEU A 410 5.39 -2.46 -9.67
C LEU A 410 6.60 -1.70 -10.22
N VAL A 411 7.76 -2.37 -10.26
CA VAL A 411 9.05 -1.85 -10.73
C VAL A 411 9.68 -2.88 -11.67
N ASP A 412 9.04 -3.13 -12.83
CA ASP A 412 9.53 -4.11 -13.82
C ASP A 412 10.36 -3.43 -14.92
N ALA A 413 11.68 -3.44 -14.74
CA ALA A 413 12.63 -2.88 -15.68
C ALA A 413 12.87 -3.71 -16.95
N THR A 414 12.09 -4.76 -17.23
CA THR A 414 12.28 -5.65 -18.38
C THR A 414 11.36 -5.35 -19.57
N ARG A 415 10.37 -4.47 -19.39
CA ARG A 415 9.33 -4.16 -20.38
C ARG A 415 9.26 -2.67 -20.68
N TYR A 416 10.04 -2.25 -21.68
CA TYR A 416 10.02 -0.88 -22.20
C TYR A 416 9.57 -0.86 -23.66
N VAL A 417 8.80 0.16 -24.05
CA VAL A 417 8.47 0.41 -25.46
C VAL A 417 9.59 1.17 -26.16
N GLY A 418 9.58 1.13 -27.50
CA GLY A 418 10.48 1.93 -28.33
C GLY A 418 10.27 3.43 -28.12
N GLU A 419 11.36 4.19 -28.26
CA GLU A 419 11.39 5.64 -28.09
C GLU A 419 10.33 6.36 -28.95
N GLY A 420 9.54 7.25 -28.34
CA GLY A 420 8.56 8.10 -29.04
C GLY A 420 7.11 7.58 -29.11
N ASP A 421 6.75 6.51 -28.38
CA ASP A 421 5.35 6.10 -28.20
C ASP A 421 4.57 7.17 -27.42
N PRO A 422 3.40 7.64 -27.88
CA PRO A 422 2.61 8.63 -27.15
C PRO A 422 1.91 8.07 -25.89
N GLU A 423 1.78 6.76 -25.74
CA GLU A 423 1.08 6.10 -24.62
C GLU A 423 1.83 4.87 -24.08
N PRO A 424 3.10 5.02 -23.67
CA PRO A 424 3.96 3.90 -23.24
C PRO A 424 3.37 3.13 -22.05
N TRP A 425 2.66 3.85 -21.16
CA TRP A 425 1.95 3.34 -19.98
C TRP A 425 0.88 2.29 -20.27
N LYS A 426 0.46 2.11 -21.53
CA LYS A 426 -0.45 1.00 -21.89
C LYS A 426 0.23 -0.36 -21.89
N THR A 427 1.57 -0.39 -21.91
CA THR A 427 2.36 -1.61 -22.14
C THR A 427 3.54 -1.76 -21.18
N GLU A 428 4.19 -0.67 -20.78
CA GLU A 428 5.24 -0.68 -19.76
C GLU A 428 4.64 -0.92 -18.36
N HIS A 429 5.44 -1.51 -17.46
CA HIS A 429 5.02 -1.93 -16.12
C HIS A 429 5.78 -1.11 -15.07
N GLU A 430 5.52 0.20 -15.06
CA GLU A 430 6.18 1.21 -14.22
C GLU A 430 5.22 1.74 -13.15
N GLY A 431 4.41 0.85 -12.58
CA GLY A 431 3.30 1.17 -11.69
C GLY A 431 3.68 2.13 -10.57
N LEU A 432 4.89 2.05 -10.02
CA LEU A 432 5.37 3.00 -9.00
C LEU A 432 5.52 4.43 -9.56
N MET A 433 6.18 4.59 -10.72
CA MET A 433 6.37 5.91 -11.35
C MET A 433 5.06 6.49 -11.88
N TYR A 434 4.15 5.64 -12.36
CA TYR A 434 2.81 6.01 -12.79
C TYR A 434 1.93 6.45 -11.61
N THR A 435 2.05 5.79 -10.45
CA THR A 435 1.40 6.23 -9.21
C THR A 435 1.88 7.62 -8.83
N LEU A 436 3.19 7.86 -8.85
CA LEU A 436 3.77 9.19 -8.56
C LEU A 436 3.28 10.27 -9.54
N ALA A 437 3.19 9.93 -10.83
CA ALA A 437 2.68 10.84 -11.85
C ALA A 437 1.25 11.34 -11.56
N GLY A 438 0.37 10.42 -11.19
CA GLY A 438 -1.03 10.70 -10.87
C GLY A 438 -1.20 11.38 -9.51
N ALA A 439 -0.53 10.87 -8.48
CA ALA A 439 -0.62 11.39 -7.10
C ALA A 439 -0.19 12.85 -6.99
N TYR A 440 0.73 13.32 -7.84
CA TYR A 440 1.16 14.72 -7.90
C TYR A 440 -0.03 15.70 -8.00
N LEU A 441 -1.08 15.37 -8.76
CA LEU A 441 -2.28 16.20 -8.90
C LEU A 441 -3.23 16.11 -7.68
N LEU A 442 -3.08 15.07 -6.85
CA LEU A 442 -3.92 14.81 -5.68
C LEU A 442 -3.38 15.45 -4.40
N TYR A 443 -2.13 15.90 -4.38
CA TYR A 443 -1.53 16.58 -3.23
C TYR A 443 -2.05 18.01 -3.01
N GLY A 444 -2.67 18.63 -4.03
CA GLY A 444 -3.25 19.97 -3.97
C GLY A 444 -2.52 20.98 -4.85
N ASP A 445 -3.04 22.21 -4.91
CA ASP A 445 -2.48 23.25 -5.78
C ASP A 445 -1.11 23.74 -5.26
N ARG A 446 -0.24 24.20 -6.17
CA ARG A 446 1.11 24.66 -5.80
C ARG A 446 1.12 26.16 -5.52
N GLU A 447 1.67 26.58 -4.38
CA GLU A 447 1.84 28.00 -4.04
C GLU A 447 3.14 28.30 -3.28
N GLU A 448 3.58 29.56 -3.30
CA GLU A 448 4.73 30.02 -2.52
C GLU A 448 4.35 30.21 -1.05
N ALA A 449 5.20 29.69 -0.15
CA ALA A 449 5.00 29.77 1.29
C ALA A 449 6.34 29.87 2.03
N THR A 450 6.27 30.02 3.35
CA THR A 450 7.43 29.95 4.23
C THR A 450 7.15 28.97 5.36
N TYR A 451 8.09 28.09 5.69
CA TYR A 451 7.92 27.14 6.80
C TYR A 451 8.77 27.55 8.00
N ASP A 452 8.19 27.61 9.18
CA ASP A 452 8.91 27.86 10.44
C ASP A 452 9.15 26.53 11.17
N PHE A 453 10.38 25.99 11.07
CA PHE A 453 10.75 24.74 11.72
C PHE A 453 10.68 24.82 13.26
N ALA A 454 10.80 26.01 13.86
CA ALA A 454 10.72 26.14 15.31
C ALA A 454 9.28 26.07 15.83
N ARG A 455 8.30 26.42 14.99
CA ARG A 455 6.86 26.33 15.31
C ARG A 455 6.18 25.11 14.69
N GLY A 456 6.81 24.45 13.72
CA GLY A 456 6.21 23.37 12.95
C GLY A 456 5.01 23.83 12.14
N ALA A 457 5.10 25.01 11.51
CA ALA A 457 3.94 25.66 10.90
C ALA A 457 4.27 26.32 9.54
N VAL A 458 3.29 26.30 8.65
CA VAL A 458 3.29 27.05 7.39
C VAL A 458 2.89 28.50 7.67
N GLU A 459 3.74 29.43 7.25
CA GLU A 459 3.59 30.87 7.36
C GLU A 459 3.38 31.52 5.97
N PRO A 460 2.78 32.73 5.91
CA PRO A 460 2.64 33.46 4.66
C PRO A 460 3.98 33.71 3.95
N PRO A 461 3.99 33.79 2.60
CA PRO A 461 5.23 34.04 1.85
C PRO A 461 5.89 35.35 2.29
N GLY A 462 7.20 35.29 2.54
CA GLY A 462 8.00 36.45 2.97
C GLY A 462 8.04 36.67 4.49
N ALA A 463 7.45 35.79 5.30
CA ALA A 463 7.68 35.76 6.73
C ALA A 463 9.18 35.61 7.05
N THR A 464 9.66 36.29 8.10
CA THR A 464 11.08 36.28 8.46
C THR A 464 11.26 35.75 9.88
N CYS A 465 12.09 34.71 10.03
CA CYS A 465 12.54 34.15 11.29
C CYS A 465 13.86 33.39 11.09
N ALA A 466 14.59 33.11 12.17
CA ALA A 466 15.91 32.47 12.09
C ALA A 466 15.87 31.02 11.54
N GLY A 467 14.72 30.35 11.63
CA GLY A 467 14.48 28.99 11.12
C GLY A 467 13.44 28.94 10.01
N CYS A 468 13.21 30.05 9.31
CA CYS A 468 12.20 30.11 8.25
C CYS A 468 12.79 29.68 6.90
N LEU A 469 12.09 28.81 6.18
CA LEU A 469 12.48 28.38 4.83
C LEU A 469 11.41 28.78 3.80
N PRO A 470 11.72 29.67 2.83
CA PRO A 470 10.85 29.87 1.69
C PRO A 470 10.85 28.62 0.80
N TYR A 471 9.68 28.19 0.37
CA TYR A 471 9.51 27.01 -0.47
C TYR A 471 8.18 27.06 -1.22
N ARG A 472 8.03 26.18 -2.22
CA ARG A 472 6.77 25.99 -2.94
C ARG A 472 6.03 24.80 -2.36
N ARG A 473 4.91 25.05 -1.69
CA ARG A 473 4.11 24.03 -1.00
C ARG A 473 3.02 23.46 -1.91
N PHE A 474 2.59 22.24 -1.58
CA PHE A 474 1.27 21.77 -1.96
C PHE A 474 0.25 22.31 -0.96
N ARG A 475 -0.88 22.84 -1.43
CA ARG A 475 -2.02 23.21 -0.60
C ARG A 475 -2.72 21.94 -0.12
N GLY A 476 -2.23 21.34 0.97
CA GLY A 476 -2.77 20.11 1.53
C GLY A 476 -4.23 20.27 1.96
N GLU A 477 -4.66 21.51 2.25
CA GLU A 477 -6.05 21.82 2.54
C GLU A 477 -7.00 21.61 1.35
N ASP A 478 -6.45 21.51 0.15
CA ASP A 478 -7.18 21.32 -1.11
C ASP A 478 -7.07 19.86 -1.60
N SER A 479 -6.34 19.00 -0.86
CA SER A 479 -6.11 17.60 -1.21
C SER A 479 -7.32 16.71 -0.91
N PRO A 480 -7.84 15.93 -1.89
CA PRO A 480 -8.84 14.90 -1.61
C PRO A 480 -8.31 13.78 -0.69
N LEU A 481 -7.00 13.58 -0.57
CA LEU A 481 -6.41 12.58 0.34
C LEU A 481 -6.68 12.94 1.81
N ALA A 482 -6.66 14.23 2.14
CA ALA A 482 -7.03 14.71 3.47
C ALA A 482 -8.53 14.50 3.76
N ASP A 483 -9.39 14.57 2.74
CA ASP A 483 -10.82 14.31 2.86
C ASP A 483 -11.12 12.81 3.05
N LEU A 484 -10.40 11.92 2.36
CA LEU A 484 -10.44 10.48 2.60
C LEU A 484 -10.02 10.13 4.03
N ALA A 485 -8.92 10.73 4.51
CA ALA A 485 -8.45 10.55 5.88
C ALA A 485 -9.48 11.05 6.90
N HIS A 486 -10.16 12.17 6.61
CA HIS A 486 -11.26 12.68 7.44
C HIS A 486 -12.46 11.73 7.47
N ALA A 487 -12.86 11.17 6.33
CA ALA A 487 -13.95 10.19 6.24
C ALA A 487 -13.64 8.92 7.04
N LEU A 488 -12.43 8.36 6.90
CA LEU A 488 -11.96 7.23 7.71
C LEU A 488 -11.96 7.59 9.20
N GLY A 489 -11.50 8.79 9.54
CA GLY A 489 -11.53 9.33 10.89
C GLY A 489 -12.93 9.36 11.52
N GLN A 490 -13.98 9.63 10.74
CA GLN A 490 -15.37 9.56 11.23
C GLN A 490 -15.79 8.13 11.60
N VAL A 491 -15.36 7.13 10.83
CA VAL A 491 -15.62 5.71 11.13
C VAL A 491 -14.88 5.27 12.39
N LEU A 492 -13.58 5.58 12.47
CA LEU A 492 -12.72 5.22 13.62
C LEU A 492 -13.16 5.91 14.93
N ALA A 493 -13.89 7.02 14.84
CA ALA A 493 -14.40 7.74 15.99
C ALA A 493 -15.72 7.20 16.56
N ASP A 494 -16.36 6.20 15.92
CA ASP A 494 -17.57 5.57 16.44
C ASP A 494 -17.29 4.80 17.73
N ARG A 495 -18.29 4.73 18.63
CA ARG A 495 -18.17 4.03 19.92
C ARG A 495 -17.86 2.55 19.78
N GLU A 496 -18.33 1.90 18.71
CA GLU A 496 -18.18 0.46 18.47
C GLU A 496 -17.01 0.14 17.53
N SER A 497 -16.22 1.13 17.13
CA SER A 497 -15.12 0.93 16.18
C SER A 497 -14.03 -0.05 16.64
N ASP A 498 -13.89 -0.31 17.95
CA ASP A 498 -13.01 -1.38 18.46
C ASP A 498 -13.47 -2.77 18.01
N VAL A 499 -14.79 -3.02 18.03
CA VAL A 499 -15.38 -4.27 17.55
C VAL A 499 -15.24 -4.35 16.03
N LEU A 500 -15.48 -3.24 15.31
CA LEU A 500 -15.30 -3.18 13.85
C LEU A 500 -13.87 -3.58 13.44
N LEU A 501 -12.86 -2.96 14.07
CA LEU A 501 -11.44 -3.29 13.80
C LEU A 501 -11.10 -4.73 14.19
N SER A 502 -11.63 -5.22 15.31
CA SER A 502 -11.42 -6.61 15.74
C SER A 502 -12.04 -7.61 14.76
N THR A 503 -13.20 -7.30 14.19
CA THR A 503 -13.81 -8.13 13.14
C THR A 503 -12.98 -8.13 11.86
N LEU A 504 -12.43 -6.98 11.44
CA LEU A 504 -11.54 -6.94 10.27
C LEU A 504 -10.26 -7.74 10.49
N ILE A 505 -9.68 -7.68 11.69
CA ILE A 505 -8.52 -8.50 12.08
C ILE A 505 -8.89 -9.99 12.05
N ASP A 506 -10.02 -10.37 12.64
CA ASP A 506 -10.51 -11.77 12.65
C ASP A 506 -10.75 -12.31 11.24
N LEU A 507 -11.33 -11.50 10.34
CA LEU A 507 -11.54 -11.87 8.94
C LEU A 507 -10.20 -12.17 8.23
N LEU A 508 -9.18 -11.33 8.43
CA LEU A 508 -7.87 -11.51 7.80
C LEU A 508 -7.06 -12.68 8.39
N GLU A 509 -7.26 -13.00 9.67
CA GLU A 509 -6.50 -14.04 10.37
C GLU A 509 -7.15 -15.43 10.28
N ASN A 510 -8.48 -15.49 10.37
CA ASN A 510 -9.21 -16.74 10.54
C ASN A 510 -10.13 -17.09 9.35
N HIS A 511 -10.36 -16.16 8.43
CA HIS A 511 -11.25 -16.33 7.27
C HIS A 511 -10.58 -15.99 5.93
N GLU A 512 -9.26 -16.20 5.83
CA GLU A 512 -8.48 -15.88 4.63
C GLU A 512 -9.04 -16.53 3.35
N ALA A 513 -9.45 -17.80 3.42
CA ALA A 513 -9.96 -18.53 2.26
C ALA A 513 -11.28 -17.93 1.74
N ASP A 514 -12.18 -17.53 2.64
CA ASP A 514 -13.47 -16.92 2.29
C ASP A 514 -13.24 -15.53 1.66
N LEU A 515 -12.31 -14.74 2.24
CA LEU A 515 -11.92 -13.44 1.69
C LEU A 515 -11.25 -13.57 0.32
N ALA A 516 -10.35 -14.54 0.15
CA ALA A 516 -9.67 -14.77 -1.12
C ALA A 516 -10.65 -15.22 -2.20
N ARG A 517 -11.60 -16.11 -1.88
CA ARG A 517 -12.64 -16.54 -2.83
C ARG A 517 -13.53 -15.37 -3.26
N MET A 518 -13.98 -14.55 -2.32
CA MET A 518 -14.77 -13.34 -2.61
C MET A 518 -13.97 -12.31 -3.44
N MET A 519 -12.68 -12.14 -3.14
CA MET A 519 -11.79 -11.29 -3.92
C MET A 519 -11.61 -11.84 -5.34
N GLY A 520 -11.47 -13.17 -5.51
CA GLY A 520 -11.41 -13.82 -6.81
C GLY A 520 -12.63 -13.55 -7.67
N ALA A 521 -13.83 -13.67 -7.09
CA ALA A 521 -15.08 -13.28 -7.75
C ALA A 521 -15.10 -11.79 -8.16
N THR A 522 -14.64 -10.91 -7.27
CA THR A 522 -14.57 -9.46 -7.55
C THR A 522 -13.60 -9.14 -8.69
N LEU A 523 -12.42 -9.76 -8.69
CA LEU A 523 -11.43 -9.62 -9.76
C LEU A 523 -11.96 -10.18 -11.09
N ARG A 524 -12.72 -11.28 -11.05
CA ARG A 524 -13.39 -11.82 -12.24
C ARG A 524 -14.40 -10.84 -12.83
N ILE A 525 -15.22 -10.19 -12.00
CA ILE A 525 -16.15 -9.14 -12.43
C ILE A 525 -15.40 -7.96 -13.05
N ARG A 526 -14.27 -7.55 -12.47
CA ARG A 526 -13.42 -6.49 -13.03
C ARG A 526 -12.86 -6.86 -14.41
N ASP A 527 -12.43 -8.11 -14.60
CA ASP A 527 -11.94 -8.58 -15.91
C ASP A 527 -13.05 -8.61 -16.96
N ILE A 528 -14.27 -8.99 -16.57
CA ILE A 528 -15.47 -8.90 -17.41
C ILE A 528 -15.74 -7.44 -17.79
N ALA A 529 -15.72 -6.51 -16.83
CA ALA A 529 -15.92 -5.08 -17.10
C ALA A 529 -14.90 -4.53 -18.11
N ARG A 530 -13.61 -4.91 -17.99
CA ARG A 530 -12.56 -4.53 -18.94
C ARG A 530 -12.81 -5.08 -20.35
N GLU A 531 -13.35 -6.30 -20.45
CA GLU A 531 -13.72 -6.88 -21.75
C GLU A 531 -14.90 -6.13 -22.38
N HIS A 532 -15.91 -5.73 -21.59
CA HIS A 532 -17.00 -4.88 -22.07
C HIS A 532 -16.52 -3.50 -22.50
N ASP A 533 -15.62 -2.87 -21.74
CA ASP A 533 -14.99 -1.60 -22.16
C ASP A 533 -14.27 -1.74 -23.52
N ARG A 534 -13.58 -2.88 -23.73
CA ARG A 534 -12.94 -3.20 -25.01
C ARG A 534 -13.96 -3.38 -26.13
N LEU A 535 -15.05 -4.11 -25.91
CA LEU A 535 -16.11 -4.32 -26.89
C LEU A 535 -16.84 -3.01 -27.24
N ALA A 536 -17.07 -2.15 -26.25
CA ALA A 536 -17.63 -0.83 -26.44
C ALA A 536 -16.70 0.08 -27.28
N ALA A 537 -15.38 0.04 -27.02
CA ALA A 537 -14.39 0.76 -27.82
C ALA A 537 -14.35 0.27 -29.28
N GLU A 538 -14.65 -1.01 -29.52
CA GLU A 538 -14.81 -1.60 -30.86
C GLU A 538 -16.15 -1.30 -31.53
N GLY A 539 -17.07 -0.62 -30.84
CA GLY A 539 -18.42 -0.30 -31.32
C GLY A 539 -19.33 -1.53 -31.45
N LYS A 540 -19.00 -2.64 -30.74
CA LYS A 540 -19.80 -3.87 -30.76
C LYS A 540 -21.00 -3.79 -29.81
N GLU A 541 -20.91 -2.95 -28.79
CA GLU A 541 -21.96 -2.69 -27.81
C GLU A 541 -21.89 -1.23 -27.32
N ALA A 542 -22.92 -0.80 -26.59
CA ALA A 542 -22.91 0.51 -25.94
C ALA A 542 -21.98 0.47 -24.71
N ARG A 543 -21.26 1.57 -24.47
CA ARG A 543 -20.45 1.70 -23.26
C ARG A 543 -21.36 1.69 -22.04
N ALA A 544 -21.08 0.81 -21.07
CA ALA A 544 -21.73 0.80 -19.78
C ALA A 544 -21.34 2.06 -19.00
N GLN A 545 -22.24 3.04 -18.94
CA GLN A 545 -21.98 4.33 -18.30
C GLN A 545 -23.27 4.94 -17.75
N ILE A 546 -23.16 5.61 -16.61
CA ILE A 546 -24.23 6.43 -16.01
C ILE A 546 -23.81 7.89 -16.19
N ALA A 547 -24.75 8.76 -16.57
CA ALA A 547 -24.46 10.19 -16.69
C ALA A 547 -24.07 10.81 -15.33
N ASP A 548 -23.03 11.65 -15.31
CA ASP A 548 -22.50 12.25 -14.07
C ASP A 548 -23.53 13.11 -13.33
N GLU A 549 -24.51 13.68 -14.02
CA GLU A 549 -25.58 14.48 -13.41
C GLU A 549 -26.75 13.64 -12.87
N ALA A 550 -26.71 12.32 -13.01
CA ALA A 550 -27.75 11.43 -12.54
C ALA A 550 -27.56 11.09 -11.04
N PRO A 551 -28.55 11.38 -10.18
CA PRO A 551 -28.44 11.20 -8.73
C PRO A 551 -28.74 9.75 -8.32
N LEU A 552 -28.34 8.74 -9.10
CA LEU A 552 -28.63 7.33 -8.80
C LEU A 552 -28.04 6.95 -7.44
N TRP A 553 -26.75 7.20 -7.24
CA TRP A 553 -26.04 6.82 -6.02
C TRP A 553 -26.52 7.60 -4.81
N ASP A 554 -26.88 8.87 -4.98
CA ASP A 554 -27.47 9.71 -3.94
C ASP A 554 -28.84 9.19 -3.48
N GLU A 555 -29.74 8.91 -4.43
CA GLU A 555 -31.07 8.36 -4.12
C GLU A 555 -30.98 6.95 -3.54
N LEU A 556 -30.10 6.11 -4.08
CA LEU A 556 -29.85 4.77 -3.56
C LEU A 556 -29.33 4.83 -2.13
N ALA A 557 -28.36 5.69 -1.84
CA ALA A 557 -27.85 5.90 -0.48
C ALA A 557 -28.94 6.39 0.48
N ALA A 558 -29.88 7.21 0.03
CA ALA A 558 -31.01 7.65 0.84
C ALA A 558 -31.99 6.50 1.16
N VAL A 559 -32.25 5.61 0.20
CA VAL A 559 -33.06 4.39 0.44
C VAL A 559 -32.32 3.45 1.39
N LEU A 560 -31.03 3.18 1.14
CA LEU A 560 -30.19 2.35 2.01
C LEU A 560 -30.12 2.92 3.43
N GLY A 561 -30.09 4.25 3.58
CA GLY A 561 -30.16 4.93 4.87
C GLY A 561 -31.41 4.58 5.67
N ARG A 562 -32.56 4.42 5.00
CA ARG A 562 -33.80 3.93 5.63
C ARG A 562 -33.75 2.43 5.94
N VAL A 563 -33.14 1.63 5.06
CA VAL A 563 -32.95 0.19 5.27
C VAL A 563 -32.09 -0.09 6.51
N VAL A 564 -30.94 0.59 6.66
CA VAL A 564 -30.03 0.39 7.81
C VAL A 564 -30.57 0.96 9.12
N ASP A 565 -31.57 1.84 9.04
CA ASP A 565 -32.31 2.36 10.20
C ASP A 565 -33.35 1.37 10.72
N GLN A 566 -33.70 0.33 9.95
CA GLN A 566 -34.57 -0.76 10.38
C GLN A 566 -33.76 -1.81 11.18
N PRO A 567 -34.08 -2.03 12.47
CA PRO A 567 -33.31 -2.96 13.31
C PRO A 567 -33.31 -4.40 12.76
N GLY A 568 -32.12 -4.95 12.55
CA GLY A 568 -31.94 -6.35 12.15
C GLY A 568 -32.27 -6.67 10.69
N LEU A 569 -32.77 -5.70 9.90
CA LEU A 569 -33.10 -5.93 8.49
C LEU A 569 -31.87 -6.31 7.67
N VAL A 570 -30.76 -5.58 7.85
CA VAL A 570 -29.50 -5.89 7.14
C VAL A 570 -28.97 -7.27 7.54
N THR A 571 -29.03 -7.61 8.83
CA THR A 571 -28.63 -8.94 9.31
C THR A 571 -29.47 -10.05 8.66
N ARG A 572 -30.82 -9.91 8.65
CA ARG A 572 -31.71 -10.86 7.98
C ARG A 572 -31.50 -10.93 6.47
N LEU A 573 -31.15 -9.81 5.82
CA LEU A 573 -30.81 -9.80 4.39
C LEU A 573 -29.52 -10.59 4.11
N LEU A 574 -28.49 -10.42 4.93
CA LEU A 574 -27.27 -11.22 4.81
C LEU A 574 -27.54 -12.71 5.06
N GLU A 575 -28.40 -13.03 6.04
CA GLU A 575 -28.85 -14.40 6.29
C GLU A 575 -29.69 -14.96 5.13
N ALA A 576 -30.49 -14.14 4.44
CA ALA A 576 -31.25 -14.57 3.27
C ALA A 576 -30.35 -14.99 2.09
N PHE A 577 -29.15 -14.42 1.98
CA PHE A 577 -28.15 -14.85 0.99
C PHE A 577 -27.50 -16.20 1.33
N ASP A 578 -27.72 -16.78 2.51
CA ASP A 578 -27.36 -18.17 2.84
C ASP A 578 -28.34 -19.20 2.21
N ALA A 579 -29.52 -18.77 1.76
CA ALA A 579 -30.55 -19.71 1.34
C ALA A 579 -30.10 -20.66 0.22
N GLU A 580 -30.14 -21.98 0.47
CA GLU A 580 -29.82 -23.04 -0.51
C GLU A 580 -30.66 -22.90 -1.79
N ALA A 581 -31.86 -22.34 -1.67
CA ALA A 581 -32.73 -22.00 -2.77
C ALA A 581 -32.02 -21.17 -3.84
N LEU A 582 -31.10 -20.26 -3.49
CA LEU A 582 -30.38 -19.37 -4.42
C LEU A 582 -29.41 -20.11 -5.34
N LEU A 583 -28.92 -21.29 -4.95
CA LEU A 583 -27.98 -22.13 -5.71
C LEU A 583 -28.62 -23.40 -6.29
N THR A 584 -29.87 -23.69 -5.92
CA THR A 584 -30.58 -24.88 -6.40
C THR A 584 -31.07 -24.66 -7.82
N PRO A 585 -30.73 -25.51 -8.81
CA PRO A 585 -31.23 -25.35 -10.17
C PRO A 585 -32.76 -25.37 -10.26
N ARG A 586 -33.34 -24.42 -11.00
CA ARG A 586 -34.78 -24.28 -11.21
C ARG A 586 -35.06 -23.83 -12.64
N GLY A 587 -36.04 -24.47 -13.30
CA GLY A 587 -36.35 -24.20 -14.71
C GLY A 587 -35.10 -24.35 -15.59
N GLY A 588 -34.85 -23.39 -16.48
CA GLY A 588 -33.62 -23.29 -17.27
C GLY A 588 -32.40 -22.67 -16.57
N SER A 589 -32.46 -22.31 -15.29
CA SER A 589 -31.38 -21.60 -14.58
C SER A 589 -30.67 -22.48 -13.55
N ARG A 590 -29.34 -22.39 -13.46
CA ARG A 590 -28.54 -23.15 -12.47
C ARG A 590 -28.65 -22.56 -11.06
N HIS A 591 -28.82 -21.25 -10.95
CA HIS A 591 -28.91 -20.48 -9.70
C HIS A 591 -29.61 -19.15 -9.97
N LEU A 592 -29.84 -18.32 -8.93
CA LEU A 592 -30.47 -16.99 -9.06
C LEU A 592 -29.73 -16.09 -10.08
N GLY A 593 -28.39 -16.06 -10.04
CA GLY A 593 -27.58 -15.26 -10.98
C GLY A 593 -27.89 -15.53 -12.46
N ASP A 594 -28.01 -16.80 -12.86
CA ASP A 594 -28.39 -17.21 -14.21
C ASP A 594 -29.80 -16.71 -14.59
N ALA A 595 -30.75 -16.74 -13.65
CA ALA A 595 -32.12 -16.28 -13.88
C ALA A 595 -32.15 -14.76 -14.12
N ILE A 596 -31.47 -13.99 -13.27
CA ILE A 596 -31.35 -12.53 -13.41
C ILE A 596 -30.61 -12.15 -14.70
N ALA A 597 -29.49 -12.81 -15.00
CA ALA A 597 -28.75 -12.59 -16.23
C ALA A 597 -29.58 -12.87 -17.50
N THR A 598 -30.40 -13.93 -17.46
CA THR A 598 -31.30 -14.28 -18.57
C THR A 598 -32.34 -13.18 -18.76
N ILE A 599 -33.00 -12.69 -17.71
CA ILE A 599 -33.99 -11.60 -17.85
C ILE A 599 -33.35 -10.24 -18.19
N ALA A 600 -32.09 -10.02 -17.83
CA ALA A 600 -31.35 -8.81 -18.20
C ALA A 600 -30.98 -8.77 -19.69
N THR A 601 -30.79 -9.92 -20.32
CA THR A 601 -30.32 -10.02 -21.72
C THR A 601 -31.40 -10.41 -22.72
N THR A 602 -32.58 -10.83 -22.26
CA THR A 602 -33.68 -11.27 -23.11
C THR A 602 -34.85 -10.30 -23.12
N ARG A 603 -35.61 -10.30 -24.23
CA ARG A 603 -36.74 -9.39 -24.48
C ARG A 603 -38.07 -10.11 -24.73
N ASP A 604 -38.16 -11.39 -24.39
CA ASP A 604 -39.33 -12.20 -24.68
C ASP A 604 -40.61 -11.66 -24.00
N GLN A 605 -41.72 -11.69 -24.73
CA GLN A 605 -43.05 -11.40 -24.21
C GLN A 605 -43.72 -12.70 -23.78
N LEU A 606 -44.28 -12.70 -22.59
CA LEU A 606 -44.99 -13.83 -22.01
C LEU A 606 -46.47 -13.49 -21.84
N ALA A 607 -47.32 -14.51 -21.87
CA ALA A 607 -48.74 -14.41 -21.55
C ALA A 607 -49.24 -15.75 -20.99
N TYR A 608 -50.47 -15.81 -20.51
CA TYR A 608 -51.16 -17.08 -20.28
C TYR A 608 -51.62 -17.68 -21.62
N ASN A 609 -51.90 -18.99 -21.65
CA ASN A 609 -52.47 -19.64 -22.83
C ASN A 609 -54.01 -19.53 -22.77
N PRO A 610 -54.70 -18.88 -23.73
CA PRO A 610 -56.16 -18.82 -23.71
C PRO A 610 -56.82 -20.20 -23.71
N GLU A 611 -56.22 -21.20 -24.38
CA GLU A 611 -56.76 -22.57 -24.45
C GLU A 611 -56.51 -23.39 -23.16
N ASP A 612 -55.58 -22.94 -22.31
CA ASP A 612 -55.22 -23.57 -21.04
C ASP A 612 -54.86 -22.49 -20.02
N LEU A 613 -55.87 -21.76 -19.53
CA LEU A 613 -55.70 -20.61 -18.64
C LEU A 613 -54.83 -20.93 -17.42
N ASN A 614 -55.01 -22.12 -16.84
CA ASN A 614 -54.30 -22.58 -15.64
C ASN A 614 -52.99 -23.33 -15.95
N GLY A 615 -52.64 -23.49 -17.23
CA GLY A 615 -51.38 -24.07 -17.68
C GLY A 615 -50.18 -23.15 -17.45
N PRO A 616 -48.95 -23.59 -17.77
CA PRO A 616 -47.77 -22.73 -17.72
C PRO A 616 -47.94 -21.52 -18.66
N ALA A 617 -47.30 -20.40 -18.33
CA ALA A 617 -47.21 -19.27 -19.24
C ALA A 617 -46.71 -19.70 -20.63
N ILE A 618 -46.95 -18.90 -21.66
CA ILE A 618 -46.46 -19.13 -23.02
C ILE A 618 -45.57 -17.96 -23.46
N ASN A 619 -44.52 -18.28 -24.20
CA ASN A 619 -43.61 -17.32 -24.79
C ASN A 619 -44.09 -16.97 -26.20
N LEU A 620 -44.55 -15.74 -26.36
CA LEU A 620 -45.13 -15.21 -27.60
C LEU A 620 -44.05 -14.87 -28.64
N THR A 621 -42.81 -14.67 -28.21
CA THR A 621 -41.71 -14.19 -29.07
C THR A 621 -41.11 -15.30 -29.93
N VAL A 622 -41.12 -16.55 -29.44
CA VAL A 622 -40.42 -17.67 -30.10
C VAL A 622 -41.35 -18.62 -30.88
N GLY A 623 -42.58 -18.20 -31.16
CA GLY A 623 -43.62 -18.93 -31.90
C GLY A 623 -44.62 -19.65 -31.00
N ALA A 624 -45.91 -19.53 -31.33
CA ALA A 624 -47.03 -19.96 -30.47
C ALA A 624 -47.55 -21.39 -30.78
N PRO A 625 -48.02 -22.15 -29.77
CA PRO A 625 -47.78 -21.97 -28.34
C PRO A 625 -46.47 -22.66 -27.89
N SER A 626 -45.57 -21.92 -27.25
CA SER A 626 -44.29 -22.42 -26.71
C SER A 626 -44.19 -22.13 -25.22
N THR A 627 -43.82 -23.13 -24.42
CA THR A 627 -43.59 -22.98 -22.97
C THR A 627 -42.10 -22.75 -22.64
N ALA A 628 -41.30 -22.39 -23.63
CA ALA A 628 -39.87 -22.12 -23.46
C ALA A 628 -39.62 -20.91 -22.55
N ASP A 629 -38.58 -21.01 -21.72
CA ASP A 629 -38.05 -19.88 -20.96
C ASP A 629 -37.59 -18.73 -21.91
N PRO A 630 -37.49 -17.49 -21.40
CA PRO A 630 -36.97 -16.35 -22.17
C PRO A 630 -35.60 -16.66 -22.77
N ARG A 631 -35.43 -16.37 -24.06
CA ARG A 631 -34.21 -16.75 -24.82
C ARG A 631 -33.92 -15.87 -26.04
N THR A 632 -34.78 -14.89 -26.32
CA THR A 632 -34.65 -13.96 -27.45
C THR A 632 -33.81 -12.78 -26.98
N PRO A 633 -32.57 -12.60 -27.48
CA PRO A 633 -31.70 -11.54 -26.99
C PRO A 633 -32.24 -10.14 -27.30
N VAL A 634 -31.95 -9.18 -26.41
CA VAL A 634 -32.08 -7.75 -26.66
C VAL A 634 -31.20 -7.37 -27.86
N ASP A 635 -31.76 -6.64 -28.82
CA ASP A 635 -31.02 -6.16 -29.98
C ASP A 635 -30.21 -4.91 -29.57
N GLN A 636 -28.93 -5.09 -29.26
CA GLN A 636 -28.03 -4.02 -28.81
C GLN A 636 -27.82 -2.91 -29.86
N LYS A 637 -28.24 -3.12 -31.12
CA LYS A 637 -28.13 -2.12 -32.19
C LYS A 637 -29.39 -1.25 -32.33
N LYS A 638 -30.43 -1.53 -31.53
CA LYS A 638 -31.69 -0.77 -31.54
C LYS A 638 -31.88 -0.05 -30.20
N PRO A 639 -32.61 1.08 -30.19
CA PRO A 639 -33.08 1.69 -28.95
C PRO A 639 -33.75 0.65 -28.04
N LYS A 640 -33.43 0.69 -26.74
CA LYS A 640 -34.02 -0.21 -25.72
C LYS A 640 -35.41 0.31 -25.30
N ILE A 641 -36.33 0.35 -26.25
CA ILE A 641 -37.72 0.82 -26.07
C ILE A 641 -38.73 -0.20 -26.58
N GLY A 642 -39.98 -0.08 -26.14
CA GLY A 642 -41.06 -1.00 -26.54
C GLY A 642 -40.66 -2.46 -26.34
N ASP A 643 -40.78 -3.25 -27.40
CA ASP A 643 -40.49 -4.70 -27.42
C ASP A 643 -38.99 -5.03 -27.37
N ASN A 644 -38.10 -4.04 -27.49
CA ASN A 644 -36.65 -4.26 -27.37
C ASN A 644 -36.10 -4.09 -25.96
N ARG A 645 -36.95 -3.74 -24.98
CA ARG A 645 -36.57 -3.67 -23.57
C ARG A 645 -36.28 -5.05 -23.00
N SER A 646 -35.33 -5.12 -22.08
CA SER A 646 -35.06 -6.36 -21.35
C SER A 646 -36.28 -6.77 -20.51
N ALA A 647 -36.38 -8.05 -20.19
CA ALA A 647 -37.37 -8.56 -19.24
C ALA A 647 -37.15 -7.97 -17.84
N MET A 648 -35.89 -7.74 -17.43
CA MET A 648 -35.54 -7.11 -16.17
C MET A 648 -36.02 -5.66 -16.09
N GLU A 649 -35.76 -4.85 -17.11
CA GLU A 649 -36.22 -3.45 -17.16
C GLU A 649 -37.75 -3.38 -17.08
N ARG A 650 -38.46 -4.26 -17.81
CA ARG A 650 -39.93 -4.33 -17.74
C ARG A 650 -40.43 -4.72 -16.35
N LEU A 651 -39.76 -5.65 -15.68
CA LEU A 651 -40.13 -6.07 -14.33
C LEU A 651 -39.94 -4.94 -13.30
N MET A 652 -38.81 -4.23 -13.36
CA MET A 652 -38.57 -3.07 -12.49
C MET A 652 -39.56 -1.93 -12.79
N HIS A 653 -39.88 -1.69 -14.06
CA HIS A 653 -40.88 -0.69 -14.47
C HIS A 653 -42.28 -1.05 -13.95
N LEU A 654 -42.67 -2.33 -14.00
CA LEU A 654 -43.94 -2.78 -13.44
C LEU A 654 -44.01 -2.51 -11.92
N ILE A 655 -42.96 -2.83 -11.18
CA ILE A 655 -42.91 -2.58 -9.72
C ILE A 655 -43.01 -1.09 -9.43
N HIS A 656 -42.29 -0.24 -10.19
CA HIS A 656 -42.38 1.21 -10.08
C HIS A 656 -43.81 1.73 -10.35
N ASP A 657 -44.44 1.26 -11.42
CA ASP A 657 -45.78 1.71 -11.83
C ASP A 657 -46.90 1.18 -10.95
N THR A 658 -46.65 0.13 -10.17
CA THR A 658 -47.60 -0.46 -9.20
C THR A 658 -47.34 -0.05 -7.75
N ALA A 659 -46.27 0.70 -7.50
CA ALA A 659 -45.94 1.24 -6.20
C ALA A 659 -47.05 2.17 -5.67
N GLY A 660 -47.65 1.80 -4.53
CA GLY A 660 -48.70 2.59 -3.88
C GLY A 660 -50.01 2.69 -4.68
N VAL A 661 -50.19 1.83 -5.68
CA VAL A 661 -51.41 1.71 -6.46
C VAL A 661 -52.43 0.92 -5.65
N ARG A 662 -53.60 1.54 -5.45
CA ARG A 662 -54.74 0.89 -4.79
C ARG A 662 -55.66 0.26 -5.82
N GLN A 663 -56.04 -0.98 -5.58
CA GLN A 663 -57.03 -1.74 -6.36
C GLN A 663 -58.07 -2.35 -5.42
N CYS A 664 -59.33 -2.38 -5.83
CA CYS A 664 -60.41 -2.94 -5.03
C CYS A 664 -61.57 -3.35 -5.94
N ASN A 665 -62.64 -3.90 -5.39
CA ASN A 665 -63.84 -4.20 -6.17
C ASN A 665 -64.44 -2.94 -6.81
N LYS A 666 -64.98 -3.09 -8.02
CA LYS A 666 -65.65 -2.01 -8.75
C LYS A 666 -66.98 -1.60 -8.07
N PRO A 667 -67.53 -0.41 -8.35
CA PRO A 667 -68.90 -0.10 -7.96
C PRO A 667 -69.90 -1.05 -8.63
N ASP A 668 -70.95 -1.39 -7.90
CA ASP A 668 -71.95 -2.37 -8.29
C ASP A 668 -71.38 -3.78 -8.56
N ALA A 669 -70.28 -4.15 -7.88
CA ALA A 669 -69.63 -5.45 -8.09
C ALA A 669 -70.60 -6.61 -7.81
N GLU A 670 -70.62 -7.58 -8.73
CA GLU A 670 -71.42 -8.80 -8.65
C GLU A 670 -70.53 -10.01 -8.39
N LEU A 671 -70.90 -10.85 -7.41
CA LEU A 671 -70.25 -12.13 -7.16
C LEU A 671 -71.10 -13.27 -7.74
N ASN A 672 -70.56 -13.95 -8.75
CA ASN A 672 -71.14 -15.16 -9.32
C ASN A 672 -70.59 -16.40 -8.61
N ALA A 673 -71.43 -17.09 -7.81
CA ALA A 673 -71.07 -18.34 -7.15
C ALA A 673 -71.84 -19.51 -7.77
N PHE A 674 -71.14 -20.59 -8.15
CA PHE A 674 -71.73 -21.80 -8.75
C PHE A 674 -72.62 -21.57 -9.99
N GLY A 675 -72.30 -20.56 -10.81
CA GLY A 675 -73.06 -20.25 -12.03
C GLY A 675 -74.42 -19.59 -11.77
N VAL A 676 -74.64 -19.04 -10.56
CA VAL A 676 -75.81 -18.24 -10.20
C VAL A 676 -75.33 -16.90 -9.63
N THR A 677 -75.69 -15.80 -10.29
CA THR A 677 -75.56 -14.46 -9.71
C THR A 677 -76.43 -14.42 -8.47
N ILE A 678 -75.86 -14.15 -7.29
CA ILE A 678 -76.63 -14.05 -6.05
C ILE A 678 -77.51 -12.79 -6.19
N PRO A 679 -78.84 -12.90 -6.42
CA PRO A 679 -79.63 -11.73 -6.74
C PRO A 679 -79.83 -10.90 -5.47
N LEU A 680 -79.73 -9.56 -5.58
CA LEU A 680 -80.04 -8.51 -4.59
C LEU A 680 -78.87 -7.92 -3.76
N LEU A 681 -77.60 -8.22 -4.05
CA LEU A 681 -76.46 -7.67 -3.29
C LEU A 681 -75.37 -7.17 -4.26
N THR A 682 -75.40 -5.86 -4.55
CA THR A 682 -74.31 -5.13 -5.21
C THR A 682 -73.46 -4.43 -4.15
N TYR A 683 -72.16 -4.29 -4.40
CA TYR A 683 -71.22 -3.65 -3.47
C TYR A 683 -70.77 -2.29 -3.99
N ASP A 684 -70.61 -1.32 -3.08
CA ASP A 684 -69.95 -0.06 -3.39
C ASP A 684 -68.46 -0.30 -3.69
N GLU A 685 -67.82 0.64 -4.39
CA GLU A 685 -66.39 0.56 -4.71
C GLU A 685 -65.55 0.40 -3.42
N CYS A 686 -64.68 -0.60 -3.39
CA CYS A 686 -63.87 -1.01 -2.24
C CYS A 686 -64.64 -1.54 -1.01
N GLU A 687 -65.94 -1.83 -1.10
CA GLU A 687 -66.72 -2.39 -0.01
C GLU A 687 -66.47 -3.90 0.21
N LEU A 688 -66.16 -4.66 -0.85
CA LEU A 688 -65.98 -6.11 -0.78
C LEU A 688 -64.55 -6.53 -0.40
N PHE A 689 -63.54 -5.99 -1.07
CA PHE A 689 -62.13 -6.23 -0.76
C PHE A 689 -61.31 -5.02 -1.19
N GLN A 690 -60.08 -4.90 -0.67
CA GLN A 690 -59.20 -3.79 -0.98
C GLN A 690 -57.73 -4.21 -0.89
N ILE A 691 -56.93 -3.77 -1.85
CA ILE A 691 -55.47 -3.88 -1.87
C ILE A 691 -54.91 -2.46 -1.91
N ASP A 692 -54.16 -2.08 -0.90
CA ASP A 692 -53.65 -0.72 -0.76
C ASP A 692 -52.40 -0.41 -1.59
N ASN A 693 -51.59 -1.44 -1.85
CA ASN A 693 -50.37 -1.34 -2.64
C ASN A 693 -50.20 -2.63 -3.45
N LEU A 694 -50.50 -2.56 -4.75
CA LEU A 694 -50.43 -3.71 -5.65
C LEU A 694 -49.02 -4.33 -5.72
N ALA A 695 -47.97 -3.53 -5.72
CA ALA A 695 -46.59 -4.03 -5.74
C ALA A 695 -46.27 -4.84 -4.47
N ALA A 696 -46.62 -4.31 -3.29
CA ALA A 696 -46.40 -4.99 -2.01
C ALA A 696 -47.21 -6.29 -1.95
N PHE A 697 -48.49 -6.24 -2.30
CA PHE A 697 -49.36 -7.42 -2.33
C PHE A 697 -48.84 -8.53 -3.24
N TYR A 698 -48.26 -8.18 -4.39
CA TYR A 698 -47.63 -9.19 -5.26
C TYR A 698 -46.36 -9.76 -4.64
N LEU A 699 -45.49 -8.93 -4.04
CA LEU A 699 -44.29 -9.41 -3.35
C LEU A 699 -44.64 -10.33 -2.19
N ASP A 700 -45.67 -9.99 -1.41
CA ASP A 700 -46.17 -10.79 -0.29
C ASP A 700 -46.74 -12.14 -0.71
N SER A 701 -47.15 -12.29 -1.98
CA SER A 701 -47.58 -13.59 -2.54
C SER A 701 -46.42 -14.56 -2.75
N LEU A 702 -45.17 -14.07 -2.74
CA LEU A 702 -43.95 -14.88 -2.83
C LEU A 702 -43.53 -15.46 -1.47
N LEU A 703 -44.16 -15.03 -0.37
CA LEU A 703 -43.82 -15.47 0.98
C LEU A 703 -44.25 -16.93 1.22
N PRO A 704 -43.53 -17.66 2.10
CA PRO A 704 -43.85 -19.05 2.45
C PRO A 704 -45.29 -19.25 2.94
N GLU A 705 -45.82 -20.47 2.79
CA GLU A 705 -47.13 -20.83 3.36
C GLU A 705 -47.13 -20.65 4.88
N GLY A 706 -48.12 -19.90 5.39
CA GLY A 706 -48.27 -19.62 6.82
C GLY A 706 -47.48 -18.42 7.35
N HIS A 707 -46.77 -17.68 6.51
CA HIS A 707 -46.15 -16.41 6.91
C HIS A 707 -47.23 -15.36 7.22
N ASP A 708 -47.08 -14.61 8.33
CA ASP A 708 -48.12 -13.69 8.84
C ASP A 708 -48.50 -12.58 7.86
N LYS A 709 -47.55 -12.12 7.05
CA LYS A 709 -47.77 -11.11 5.99
C LYS A 709 -47.99 -11.69 4.59
N ARG A 710 -48.15 -13.01 4.44
CA ARG A 710 -48.43 -13.57 3.11
C ARG A 710 -49.71 -12.92 2.56
N ALA A 711 -49.67 -12.54 1.28
CA ALA A 711 -50.76 -11.82 0.62
C ALA A 711 -52.12 -12.43 0.98
N GLU A 712 -53.02 -11.61 1.52
CA GLU A 712 -54.36 -12.01 1.94
C GLU A 712 -55.41 -11.13 1.25
N LEU A 713 -56.26 -11.76 0.43
CA LEU A 713 -57.43 -11.11 -0.14
C LEU A 713 -58.54 -11.07 0.92
N ASP A 714 -58.46 -10.10 1.83
CA ASP A 714 -59.44 -9.93 2.90
C ASP A 714 -60.80 -9.50 2.33
N VAL A 715 -61.78 -10.40 2.46
CA VAL A 715 -63.18 -10.13 2.12
C VAL A 715 -63.83 -9.46 3.32
N LYS A 716 -64.06 -8.15 3.20
CA LYS A 716 -64.59 -7.32 4.28
C LYS A 716 -65.91 -7.89 4.83
N PRO A 717 -66.13 -7.82 6.16
CA PRO A 717 -67.25 -8.49 6.81
C PRO A 717 -68.60 -7.90 6.39
N THR A 718 -69.21 -8.54 5.39
CA THR A 718 -70.60 -8.38 4.97
C THR A 718 -71.38 -9.64 5.36
N ALA A 719 -72.72 -9.65 5.22
CA ALA A 719 -73.53 -10.81 5.56
C ALA A 719 -73.15 -12.10 4.77
N ILE A 720 -72.32 -11.98 3.72
CA ILE A 720 -71.86 -13.07 2.85
C ILE A 720 -70.37 -13.42 3.06
N GLY A 721 -69.59 -12.64 3.81
CA GLY A 721 -68.15 -12.91 4.01
C GLY A 721 -67.85 -14.33 4.53
N LEU A 722 -68.79 -14.92 5.28
CA LEU A 722 -68.75 -16.31 5.78
C LEU A 722 -68.95 -17.41 4.70
N LEU A 723 -69.40 -17.03 3.50
CA LEU A 723 -69.69 -17.94 2.37
C LEU A 723 -68.60 -17.90 1.29
N VAL A 724 -67.70 -16.92 1.32
CA VAL A 724 -66.57 -16.80 0.38
C VAL A 724 -65.38 -17.57 0.92
N THR A 725 -65.37 -18.89 0.69
CA THR A 725 -64.24 -19.78 1.03
C THR A 725 -63.22 -19.84 -0.11
N ASP A 726 -61.99 -20.30 0.15
CA ASP A 726 -60.96 -20.52 -0.87
C ASP A 726 -61.46 -21.32 -2.08
N GLY A 727 -62.19 -22.41 -1.82
CA GLY A 727 -62.77 -23.23 -2.88
C GLY A 727 -63.82 -22.47 -3.70
N VAL A 728 -64.53 -21.51 -3.11
CA VAL A 728 -65.51 -20.66 -3.82
C VAL A 728 -64.80 -19.61 -4.68
N LEU A 729 -63.69 -19.02 -4.23
CA LEU A 729 -62.91 -18.06 -5.02
C LEU A 729 -62.27 -18.73 -6.25
N GLU A 730 -61.64 -19.88 -6.03
CA GLU A 730 -60.98 -20.66 -7.10
C GLU A 730 -62.01 -21.21 -8.10
N ASP A 731 -63.11 -21.78 -7.60
CA ASP A 731 -64.19 -22.20 -8.46
C ASP A 731 -64.73 -20.99 -9.23
N SER A 732 -65.27 -19.97 -8.55
CA SER A 732 -66.00 -18.87 -9.19
C SER A 732 -65.18 -18.13 -10.25
N SER A 733 -63.89 -17.95 -10.03
CA SER A 733 -62.99 -17.33 -11.01
C SER A 733 -62.55 -18.27 -12.13
N GLY A 734 -62.50 -19.58 -11.90
CA GLY A 734 -61.86 -20.54 -12.79
C GLY A 734 -60.33 -20.45 -12.81
N ILE A 735 -59.71 -19.68 -11.91
CA ILE A 735 -58.26 -19.50 -11.80
C ILE A 735 -57.74 -20.35 -10.64
N THR A 736 -56.93 -21.36 -10.96
CA THR A 736 -56.32 -22.24 -9.96
C THR A 736 -55.37 -21.47 -9.04
N GLY A 737 -55.51 -21.65 -7.73
CA GLY A 737 -54.72 -20.94 -6.73
C GLY A 737 -55.17 -19.51 -6.46
N LEU A 738 -56.33 -19.07 -6.97
CA LEU A 738 -56.99 -17.84 -6.53
C LEU A 738 -57.81 -18.14 -5.28
N THR A 739 -57.19 -17.97 -4.12
CA THR A 739 -57.77 -18.24 -2.80
C THR A 739 -57.73 -16.96 -1.95
N SER A 740 -58.10 -17.06 -0.66
CA SER A 740 -57.82 -15.98 0.31
C SER A 740 -56.32 -15.66 0.39
N HIS A 741 -55.43 -16.61 0.10
CA HIS A 741 -53.99 -16.40 -0.01
C HIS A 741 -53.48 -16.74 -1.42
N PRO A 742 -53.73 -15.87 -2.41
CA PRO A 742 -53.55 -16.18 -3.81
C PRO A 742 -52.09 -16.48 -4.16
N THR A 743 -51.88 -17.43 -5.07
CA THR A 743 -50.54 -17.71 -5.59
C THR A 743 -50.08 -16.61 -6.57
N PRO A 744 -48.77 -16.38 -6.75
CA PRO A 744 -48.26 -15.42 -7.75
C PRO A 744 -48.79 -15.70 -9.17
N SER A 745 -48.96 -16.98 -9.50
CA SER A 745 -49.51 -17.47 -10.77
C SER A 745 -50.99 -17.07 -10.94
N ALA A 746 -51.79 -17.22 -9.88
CA ALA A 746 -53.18 -16.78 -9.88
C ALA A 746 -53.30 -15.26 -10.02
N LEU A 747 -52.43 -14.49 -9.35
CA LEU A 747 -52.38 -13.04 -9.47
C LEU A 747 -51.99 -12.57 -10.87
N SER A 748 -51.02 -13.23 -11.52
CA SER A 748 -50.69 -12.96 -12.92
C SER A 748 -51.92 -13.12 -13.83
N ARG A 749 -52.70 -14.19 -13.64
CA ARG A 749 -53.94 -14.41 -14.42
C ARG A 749 -55.01 -13.38 -14.08
N LEU A 750 -55.23 -13.08 -12.81
CA LEU A 750 -56.22 -12.09 -12.37
C LEU A 750 -55.96 -10.70 -12.97
N ILE A 751 -54.70 -10.26 -13.00
CA ILE A 751 -54.32 -8.93 -13.47
C ILE A 751 -54.29 -8.84 -15.01
N TYR A 752 -53.83 -9.91 -15.68
CA TYR A 752 -53.60 -9.88 -17.13
C TYR A 752 -54.69 -10.53 -17.98
N PHE A 753 -55.71 -11.16 -17.38
CA PHE A 753 -56.81 -11.71 -18.16
C PHE A 753 -57.57 -10.60 -18.91
N GLY A 754 -57.80 -10.84 -20.20
CA GLY A 754 -58.49 -9.90 -21.10
C GLY A 754 -60.01 -9.86 -20.90
N ALA A 755 -60.46 -9.45 -19.71
CA ALA A 755 -61.89 -9.31 -19.40
C ALA A 755 -62.52 -8.05 -20.00
N ASP A 756 -63.84 -8.13 -20.22
CA ASP A 756 -64.68 -6.98 -20.55
C ASP A 756 -64.67 -5.93 -19.42
N SER A 757 -64.84 -4.66 -19.79
CA SER A 757 -64.90 -3.53 -18.85
C SER A 757 -66.01 -2.58 -19.28
N GLU A 758 -66.85 -2.18 -18.33
CA GLU A 758 -67.90 -1.17 -18.57
C GLU A 758 -67.28 0.21 -18.81
N ARG A 759 -66.14 0.48 -18.17
CA ARG A 759 -65.43 1.75 -18.27
C ARG A 759 -64.74 1.95 -19.62
N PHE A 760 -64.17 0.90 -20.21
CA PHE A 760 -63.39 0.95 -21.44
C PHE A 760 -64.03 0.12 -22.57
N SER A 761 -65.36 0.06 -22.60
CA SER A 761 -66.13 -0.76 -23.52
C SER A 761 -65.76 -0.51 -24.99
N GLY A 762 -65.13 -1.49 -25.62
CA GLY A 762 -64.75 -1.47 -27.04
C GLY A 762 -63.39 -0.84 -27.37
N ASP A 763 -62.72 -0.24 -26.38
CA ASP A 763 -61.41 0.42 -26.55
C ASP A 763 -60.22 -0.44 -26.08
N LEU A 764 -60.49 -1.62 -25.51
CA LEU A 764 -59.49 -2.58 -25.04
C LEU A 764 -59.08 -3.54 -26.16
N LEU A 765 -57.82 -3.47 -26.59
CA LEU A 765 -57.26 -4.30 -27.66
C LEU A 765 -56.78 -5.68 -27.18
N ASP A 766 -56.75 -5.92 -25.88
CA ASP A 766 -56.15 -7.09 -25.22
C ASP A 766 -57.17 -8.09 -24.67
N LEU A 767 -58.39 -8.06 -25.20
CA LEU A 767 -59.46 -8.97 -24.78
C LEU A 767 -59.12 -10.44 -25.11
N ASP A 768 -59.47 -11.34 -24.19
CA ASP A 768 -59.25 -12.77 -24.38
C ASP A 768 -60.12 -13.30 -25.52
N PRO A 769 -59.56 -14.06 -26.48
CA PRO A 769 -60.32 -14.54 -27.64
C PRO A 769 -61.32 -15.65 -27.29
N LEU A 770 -61.19 -16.28 -26.13
CA LEU A 770 -62.07 -17.35 -25.64
C LEU A 770 -62.95 -16.87 -24.46
N ARG A 771 -63.02 -15.57 -24.20
CA ARG A 771 -63.80 -14.95 -23.12
C ARG A 771 -65.32 -15.14 -23.21
N GLU A 772 -65.84 -15.47 -24.39
CA GLU A 772 -67.25 -15.83 -24.62
C GLU A 772 -67.42 -17.35 -24.80
N LEU A 773 -66.36 -18.14 -24.55
CA LEU A 773 -66.30 -19.58 -24.77
C LEU A 773 -65.76 -20.29 -23.52
N THR A 774 -64.61 -20.96 -23.62
CA THR A 774 -64.05 -21.75 -22.52
C THR A 774 -63.62 -20.91 -21.31
N ASN A 775 -63.40 -19.61 -21.52
CA ASN A 775 -63.00 -18.67 -20.47
C ASN A 775 -64.14 -17.72 -20.04
N GLU A 776 -65.40 -18.00 -20.44
CA GLU A 776 -66.60 -17.21 -20.08
C GLU A 776 -66.73 -17.01 -18.58
N ARG A 777 -66.54 -18.08 -17.79
CA ARG A 777 -66.60 -18.01 -16.33
C ARG A 777 -65.61 -17.00 -15.74
N THR A 778 -64.39 -16.99 -16.24
CA THR A 778 -63.33 -16.07 -15.77
C THR A 778 -63.63 -14.64 -16.19
N ASN A 779 -64.15 -14.45 -17.41
CA ASN A 779 -64.62 -13.14 -17.88
C ASN A 779 -65.73 -12.60 -16.99
N ASP A 780 -66.77 -13.39 -16.72
CA ASP A 780 -67.90 -12.99 -15.86
C ASP A 780 -67.45 -12.66 -14.44
N PHE A 781 -66.50 -13.42 -13.89
CA PHE A 781 -65.95 -13.16 -12.57
C PHE A 781 -65.15 -11.84 -12.53
N ILE A 782 -64.19 -11.65 -13.44
CA ILE A 782 -63.30 -10.48 -13.42
C ILE A 782 -64.09 -9.22 -13.82
N SER A 783 -64.82 -9.25 -14.94
CA SER A 783 -65.61 -8.10 -15.39
C SER A 783 -66.73 -7.71 -14.41
N GLY A 784 -67.30 -8.69 -13.70
CA GLY A 784 -68.32 -8.48 -12.68
C GLY A 784 -67.78 -7.94 -11.36
N SER A 785 -66.52 -8.19 -11.01
CA SER A 785 -65.95 -7.84 -9.70
C SER A 785 -64.94 -6.70 -9.73
N LEU A 786 -64.22 -6.50 -10.84
CA LEU A 786 -63.06 -5.64 -10.95
C LEU A 786 -63.09 -4.79 -12.22
N GLU A 787 -62.57 -3.57 -12.12
CA GLU A 787 -62.10 -2.84 -13.29
C GLU A 787 -60.60 -3.14 -13.52
N PRO A 788 -60.11 -3.10 -14.78
CA PRO A 788 -58.69 -3.28 -15.07
C PRO A 788 -57.81 -2.35 -14.23
N ALA A 789 -56.78 -2.91 -13.61
CA ALA A 789 -55.94 -2.18 -12.67
C ALA A 789 -55.17 -1.04 -13.35
N GLY A 790 -55.24 0.15 -12.76
CA GLY A 790 -54.48 1.33 -13.18
C GLY A 790 -53.02 1.31 -12.72
N THR A 791 -52.26 2.31 -13.14
CA THR A 791 -50.87 2.54 -12.69
C THR A 791 -50.77 3.79 -11.81
N ASN A 792 -49.60 4.03 -11.22
CA ASN A 792 -49.29 5.22 -10.44
C ASN A 792 -49.38 6.54 -11.26
N LEU A 793 -49.42 6.45 -12.59
CA LEU A 793 -49.66 7.56 -13.52
C LEU A 793 -51.11 8.03 -13.50
N CYS A 794 -52.03 7.17 -13.06
CA CYS A 794 -53.45 7.46 -13.04
C CYS A 794 -53.83 8.17 -11.73
N PRO A 795 -54.67 9.22 -11.79
CA PRO A 795 -55.07 9.96 -10.60
C PRO A 795 -55.86 9.08 -9.64
N LYS A 796 -55.72 9.34 -8.34
CA LYS A 796 -56.54 8.70 -7.31
C LYS A 796 -57.94 9.31 -7.26
N ASN A 797 -58.97 8.47 -7.21
CA ASN A 797 -60.36 8.89 -7.03
C ASN A 797 -60.66 9.17 -5.53
N GLY A 798 -61.94 9.44 -5.20
CA GLY A 798 -62.37 9.74 -3.82
C GLY A 798 -62.13 8.60 -2.81
N ASN A 799 -62.03 7.36 -3.28
CA ASN A 799 -61.73 6.16 -2.48
C ASN A 799 -60.23 5.81 -2.49
N GLY A 800 -59.41 6.63 -3.16
CA GLY A 800 -57.97 6.45 -3.27
C GLY A 800 -57.53 5.44 -4.34
N VAL A 801 -58.47 4.92 -5.15
CA VAL A 801 -58.20 3.98 -6.25
C VAL A 801 -57.58 4.74 -7.43
N ASN A 802 -56.54 4.18 -8.05
CA ASN A 802 -55.92 4.77 -9.23
C ASN A 802 -56.77 4.51 -10.46
N VAL A 803 -57.34 5.57 -11.04
CA VAL A 803 -58.36 5.48 -12.07
C VAL A 803 -57.89 6.14 -13.36
N CYS A 804 -57.66 5.32 -14.39
CA CYS A 804 -57.17 5.80 -15.68
C CYS A 804 -58.32 6.33 -16.56
N THR A 805 -58.03 7.34 -17.38
CA THR A 805 -58.99 7.88 -18.36
C THR A 805 -58.86 7.23 -19.73
N SER A 806 -57.80 6.47 -19.97
CA SER A 806 -57.55 5.76 -21.23
C SER A 806 -56.86 4.42 -20.97
N PRO A 807 -57.02 3.43 -21.87
CA PRO A 807 -56.46 2.09 -21.70
C PRO A 807 -54.94 2.03 -21.56
N GLU A 808 -54.19 2.99 -22.11
CA GLU A 808 -52.71 2.98 -22.12
C GLU A 808 -52.10 3.11 -20.73
N GLY A 809 -52.86 3.61 -19.75
CA GLY A 809 -52.46 3.69 -18.34
C GLY A 809 -52.73 2.43 -17.53
N LEU A 810 -53.41 1.43 -18.10
CA LEU A 810 -53.75 0.17 -17.42
C LEU A 810 -52.55 -0.78 -17.41
N ILE A 811 -52.38 -1.52 -16.31
CA ILE A 811 -51.25 -2.45 -16.13
C ILE A 811 -51.17 -3.45 -17.29
N ARG A 812 -52.29 -4.06 -17.67
CA ARG A 812 -52.34 -5.09 -18.71
C ARG A 812 -51.97 -4.59 -20.12
N VAL A 813 -52.16 -3.30 -20.39
CA VAL A 813 -51.81 -2.66 -21.67
C VAL A 813 -50.37 -2.12 -21.63
N ARG A 814 -50.00 -1.46 -20.53
CA ARG A 814 -48.68 -0.82 -20.38
C ARG A 814 -47.54 -1.82 -20.15
N HIS A 815 -47.83 -2.90 -19.42
CA HIS A 815 -46.86 -3.92 -19.01
C HIS A 815 -47.30 -5.32 -19.44
N PRO A 816 -47.57 -5.58 -20.73
CA PRO A 816 -48.25 -6.79 -21.18
C PRO A 816 -47.52 -8.06 -20.73
N GLY A 817 -48.18 -8.82 -19.85
CA GLY A 817 -47.75 -10.12 -19.34
C GLY A 817 -46.42 -10.13 -18.57
N THR A 818 -45.99 -9.00 -18.01
CA THR A 818 -44.69 -8.88 -17.34
C THR A 818 -44.56 -9.80 -16.11
N THR A 819 -45.60 -9.99 -15.29
CA THR A 819 -45.51 -10.86 -14.10
C THR A 819 -45.30 -12.34 -14.44
N PHE A 820 -45.68 -12.79 -15.64
CA PHE A 820 -45.42 -14.16 -16.09
C PHE A 820 -43.92 -14.47 -16.19
N LEU A 821 -43.04 -13.46 -16.20
CA LEU A 821 -41.59 -13.66 -16.08
C LEU A 821 -41.19 -14.29 -14.74
N ILE A 822 -41.94 -14.01 -13.67
CA ILE A 822 -41.69 -14.56 -12.32
C ILE A 822 -42.03 -16.06 -12.25
N GLU A 823 -42.96 -16.52 -13.10
CA GLU A 823 -43.29 -17.95 -13.27
C GLU A 823 -42.21 -18.74 -14.04
N ARG A 824 -41.25 -18.04 -14.66
CA ARG A 824 -40.17 -18.65 -15.46
C ARG A 824 -38.85 -18.66 -14.73
N LEU A 825 -37.94 -19.52 -15.20
CA LEU A 825 -36.57 -19.63 -14.66
C LEU A 825 -36.50 -19.96 -13.17
N GLY A 826 -37.62 -20.30 -12.51
CA GLY A 826 -37.70 -20.42 -11.06
C GLY A 826 -37.63 -19.08 -10.30
N LEU A 827 -37.78 -17.94 -10.99
CA LEU A 827 -37.52 -16.61 -10.45
C LEU A 827 -38.31 -16.31 -9.16
N GLY A 828 -39.61 -16.63 -9.12
CA GLY A 828 -40.41 -16.42 -7.90
C GLY A 828 -39.89 -17.18 -6.68
N VAL A 829 -39.37 -18.39 -6.87
CA VAL A 829 -38.77 -19.19 -5.78
C VAL A 829 -37.44 -18.60 -5.33
N TYR A 830 -36.62 -18.10 -6.25
CA TYR A 830 -35.35 -17.46 -5.89
C TYR A 830 -35.56 -16.11 -5.18
N LEU A 831 -36.62 -15.36 -5.52
CA LEU A 831 -36.91 -14.07 -4.91
C LEU A 831 -37.51 -14.17 -3.51
N GLY A 832 -38.25 -15.24 -3.20
CA GLY A 832 -38.91 -15.44 -1.90
C GLY A 832 -38.01 -15.16 -0.69
N PRO A 833 -36.83 -15.80 -0.56
CA PRO A 833 -35.89 -15.55 0.53
C PRO A 833 -35.40 -14.10 0.61
N LEU A 834 -35.35 -13.36 -0.51
CA LEU A 834 -34.91 -11.97 -0.52
C LEU A 834 -36.04 -10.97 -0.17
N VAL A 835 -37.30 -11.38 -0.34
CA VAL A 835 -38.49 -10.61 0.03
C VAL A 835 -38.80 -10.75 1.53
N GLU A 836 -38.64 -11.96 2.06
CA GLU A 836 -38.98 -12.31 3.44
C GLU A 836 -38.37 -11.37 4.51
N PRO A 837 -37.07 -10.99 4.47
CA PRO A 837 -36.49 -10.05 5.44
C PRO A 837 -37.20 -8.69 5.52
N PHE A 838 -37.72 -8.19 4.40
CA PHE A 838 -38.48 -6.95 4.32
C PHE A 838 -39.89 -7.12 4.88
N ALA A 839 -40.52 -8.27 4.64
CA ALA A 839 -41.82 -8.60 5.23
C ALA A 839 -41.71 -8.74 6.77
N ASP A 840 -40.60 -9.27 7.28
CA ASP A 840 -40.34 -9.43 8.72
C ASP A 840 -40.07 -8.12 9.47
N VAL A 841 -40.00 -6.98 8.79
CA VAL A 841 -39.98 -5.67 9.45
C VAL A 841 -41.31 -5.48 10.19
N ALA A 842 -41.27 -4.84 11.36
CA ALA A 842 -42.42 -4.73 12.26
C ALA A 842 -43.70 -4.25 11.53
N PRO A 843 -44.91 -4.70 11.93
CA PRO A 843 -46.13 -4.41 11.18
C PRO A 843 -46.48 -2.92 11.02
N ASP A 844 -46.00 -2.06 11.94
CA ASP A 844 -46.20 -0.61 11.87
C ASP A 844 -45.18 0.11 10.95
N ASP A 845 -44.21 -0.63 10.41
CA ASP A 845 -43.11 -0.14 9.56
C ASP A 845 -43.26 -0.65 8.11
N THR A 846 -42.75 0.11 7.15
CA THR A 846 -43.04 -0.05 5.71
C THR A 846 -41.99 -0.92 4.97
N GLY A 847 -41.71 -2.12 5.48
CA GLY A 847 -40.60 -2.96 5.00
C GLY A 847 -40.64 -3.26 3.49
N GLU A 848 -41.79 -3.67 2.99
CA GLU A 848 -42.05 -3.96 1.57
C GLU A 848 -41.90 -2.69 0.72
N GLU A 849 -42.32 -1.53 1.25
CA GLU A 849 -42.13 -0.25 0.57
C GLU A 849 -40.64 0.11 0.43
N LEU A 850 -39.77 -0.31 1.34
CA LEU A 850 -38.32 -0.10 1.19
C LEU A 850 -37.74 -0.89 0.02
N LEU A 851 -38.19 -2.14 -0.19
CA LEU A 851 -37.79 -2.95 -1.34
C LEU A 851 -38.36 -2.37 -2.65
N ILE A 852 -39.62 -1.95 -2.64
CA ILE A 852 -40.26 -1.28 -3.78
C ILE A 852 -39.52 0.02 -4.11
N ASP A 853 -39.16 0.83 -3.12
CA ASP A 853 -38.42 2.07 -3.31
C ASP A 853 -37.01 1.80 -3.87
N LEU A 854 -36.35 0.72 -3.45
CA LEU A 854 -35.06 0.31 -4.00
C LEU A 854 -35.17 0.00 -5.49
N LEU A 855 -36.10 -0.87 -5.87
CA LEU A 855 -36.34 -1.28 -7.26
C LEU A 855 -36.84 -0.13 -8.13
N SER A 856 -37.71 0.71 -7.59
CA SER A 856 -38.21 1.92 -8.25
C SER A 856 -37.08 2.93 -8.46
N THR A 857 -36.15 3.05 -7.51
CA THR A 857 -34.96 3.90 -7.67
C THR A 857 -34.08 3.40 -8.80
N PHE A 858 -33.76 2.10 -8.85
CA PHE A 858 -33.06 1.53 -10.00
C PHE A 858 -33.79 1.81 -11.31
N TYR A 859 -35.10 1.57 -11.37
CA TYR A 859 -35.90 1.86 -12.56
C TYR A 859 -35.82 3.32 -12.99
N ARG A 860 -35.93 4.31 -12.09
CA ARG A 860 -35.88 5.74 -12.49
C ARG A 860 -34.58 6.14 -13.19
N HIS A 861 -33.49 5.40 -12.97
CA HIS A 861 -32.18 5.63 -13.60
C HIS A 861 -31.82 4.59 -14.67
N TRP A 862 -32.64 3.57 -14.88
CA TRP A 862 -32.40 2.53 -15.88
C TRP A 862 -32.64 3.01 -17.33
N PRO A 863 -33.77 3.67 -17.64
CA PRO A 863 -34.03 4.27 -18.95
C PRO A 863 -32.98 5.29 -19.38
N GLY A 864 -32.65 5.26 -20.67
CA GLY A 864 -31.86 6.28 -21.34
C GLY A 864 -32.73 7.35 -22.01
N LYS A 865 -32.08 8.27 -22.73
CA LYS A 865 -32.76 9.35 -23.48
C LYS A 865 -33.66 8.82 -24.61
N GLU A 866 -33.39 7.61 -25.08
CA GLU A 866 -34.12 6.97 -26.16
C GLU A 866 -35.56 6.58 -25.79
N HIS A 867 -35.90 6.49 -24.50
CA HIS A 867 -37.22 6.11 -23.99
C HIS A 867 -38.33 7.11 -24.29
N GLY A 868 -37.99 8.34 -24.69
CA GLY A 868 -38.96 9.33 -25.13
C GLY A 868 -40.00 9.66 -24.05
N PRO A 869 -41.30 9.78 -24.39
CA PRO A 869 -42.33 10.23 -23.42
C PRO A 869 -42.55 9.32 -22.22
N GLU A 870 -42.12 8.06 -22.26
CA GLU A 870 -42.20 7.14 -21.10
C GLU A 870 -41.24 7.52 -19.98
N CYS A 871 -40.25 8.37 -20.29
CA CYS A 871 -39.18 8.80 -19.40
C CYS A 871 -39.16 10.34 -19.38
N SER A 872 -39.65 10.95 -18.30
CA SER A 872 -39.75 12.41 -18.19
C SER A 872 -38.79 12.97 -17.14
N LYS A 873 -37.79 13.73 -17.55
CA LYS A 873 -36.88 14.44 -16.62
C LYS A 873 -37.51 15.66 -15.93
N SER A 874 -38.78 15.94 -16.17
CA SER A 874 -39.47 17.09 -15.57
C SER A 874 -39.87 16.84 -14.11
N GLY A 875 -39.61 17.82 -13.25
CA GLY A 875 -39.93 17.75 -11.83
C GLY A 875 -39.01 16.81 -11.04
N THR A 876 -39.59 16.10 -10.08
CA THR A 876 -38.93 15.14 -9.18
C THR A 876 -39.80 13.89 -9.07
N PRO A 877 -39.28 12.76 -8.55
CA PRO A 877 -40.10 11.58 -8.26
C PRO A 877 -41.36 11.88 -7.43
N GLN A 878 -41.31 12.89 -6.55
CA GLN A 878 -42.43 13.29 -5.69
C GLN A 878 -43.51 14.08 -6.44
N THR A 879 -43.16 14.77 -7.53
CA THR A 879 -44.08 15.65 -8.27
C THR A 879 -44.52 15.08 -9.61
N ASN A 880 -43.84 14.05 -10.11
CA ASN A 880 -44.08 13.45 -11.41
C ASN A 880 -43.85 11.93 -11.33
N PRO A 881 -44.90 11.08 -11.35
CA PRO A 881 -44.74 9.63 -11.29
C PRO A 881 -44.04 9.02 -12.51
N ALA A 882 -44.03 9.73 -13.64
CA ALA A 882 -43.26 9.37 -14.84
C ALA A 882 -41.80 9.88 -14.80
N TYR A 883 -41.31 10.33 -13.64
CA TYR A 883 -39.96 10.84 -13.52
C TYR A 883 -38.94 9.74 -13.79
N CYS A 884 -37.97 10.06 -14.65
CA CYS A 884 -36.74 9.31 -14.84
C CYS A 884 -35.57 10.32 -14.97
N SER A 885 -34.34 9.87 -14.76
CA SER A 885 -33.14 10.73 -14.91
C SER A 885 -32.55 10.74 -16.31
N GLU A 886 -33.01 9.84 -17.19
CA GLU A 886 -32.43 9.52 -18.51
C GLU A 886 -30.98 9.02 -18.44
N ALA A 887 -30.59 8.39 -17.31
CA ALA A 887 -29.20 8.06 -17.04
C ALA A 887 -28.65 6.87 -17.86
N GLY A 888 -29.51 6.02 -18.41
CA GLY A 888 -29.10 4.90 -19.27
C GLY A 888 -28.47 3.73 -18.51
N GLY A 889 -28.92 3.44 -17.28
CA GLY A 889 -28.48 2.26 -16.51
C GLY A 889 -28.68 0.93 -17.25
N ASN A 890 -29.62 0.87 -18.19
CA ASN A 890 -29.81 -0.27 -19.09
C ASN A 890 -28.55 -0.63 -19.91
N THR A 891 -27.59 0.28 -20.10
CA THR A 891 -26.32 -0.02 -20.78
C THR A 891 -25.45 -1.02 -20.01
N TYR A 892 -25.66 -1.19 -18.69
CA TYR A 892 -24.94 -2.15 -17.85
C TYR A 892 -25.46 -3.59 -17.96
N GLU A 893 -26.63 -3.82 -18.56
CA GLU A 893 -27.27 -5.15 -18.56
C GLU A 893 -26.40 -6.29 -19.12
N PRO A 894 -25.65 -6.12 -20.25
CA PRO A 894 -24.76 -7.17 -20.73
C PRO A 894 -23.65 -7.51 -19.72
N LEU A 895 -23.01 -6.48 -19.16
CA LEU A 895 -21.96 -6.63 -18.16
C LEU A 895 -22.47 -7.31 -16.89
N LEU A 896 -23.63 -6.88 -16.38
CA LEU A 896 -24.25 -7.47 -15.21
C LEU A 896 -24.62 -8.94 -15.43
N ALA A 897 -25.11 -9.28 -16.63
CA ALA A 897 -25.45 -10.65 -16.96
C ALA A 897 -24.22 -11.56 -17.00
N ASP A 898 -23.15 -11.15 -17.68
CA ASP A 898 -21.89 -11.90 -17.74
C ASP A 898 -21.26 -12.03 -16.35
N ALA A 899 -21.33 -10.97 -15.51
CA ALA A 899 -20.87 -10.99 -14.13
C ALA A 899 -21.65 -11.97 -13.25
N LEU A 900 -22.98 -12.02 -13.36
CA LEU A 900 -23.84 -12.92 -12.57
C LEU A 900 -23.79 -14.38 -13.03
N GLN A 901 -23.36 -14.64 -14.26
CA GLN A 901 -23.15 -15.98 -14.81
C GLN A 901 -21.71 -16.48 -14.66
N ALA A 902 -20.79 -15.59 -14.29
CA ALA A 902 -19.39 -15.93 -14.10
C ALA A 902 -19.24 -16.98 -12.99
N ASP A 903 -18.37 -17.95 -13.26
CA ASP A 903 -18.10 -19.05 -12.33
C ASP A 903 -17.72 -18.52 -10.95
N ASP A 904 -18.27 -19.15 -9.91
CA ASP A 904 -18.01 -18.89 -8.48
C ASP A 904 -18.52 -17.54 -7.94
N VAL A 905 -19.10 -16.64 -8.73
CA VAL A 905 -19.62 -15.35 -8.22
C VAL A 905 -20.79 -15.55 -7.26
N MET A 906 -21.78 -16.34 -7.65
CA MET A 906 -22.93 -16.62 -6.78
C MET A 906 -22.55 -17.53 -5.62
N GLU A 907 -21.75 -18.58 -5.87
CA GLU A 907 -21.34 -19.52 -4.84
C GLU A 907 -20.42 -18.87 -3.78
N SER A 908 -19.54 -17.95 -4.18
CA SER A 908 -18.70 -17.18 -3.24
C SER A 908 -19.52 -16.19 -2.41
N THR A 909 -20.53 -15.53 -3.00
CA THR A 909 -21.44 -14.63 -2.29
C THR A 909 -22.22 -15.35 -1.19
N VAL A 910 -22.76 -16.53 -1.50
CA VAL A 910 -23.48 -17.39 -0.54
C VAL A 910 -22.52 -17.87 0.56
N ALA A 911 -21.33 -18.35 0.20
CA ALA A 911 -20.33 -18.80 1.18
C ALA A 911 -19.85 -17.66 2.10
N PHE A 912 -19.65 -16.46 1.57
CA PHE A 912 -19.30 -15.28 2.36
C PHE A 912 -20.44 -14.89 3.31
N SER A 913 -21.69 -14.97 2.84
CA SER A 913 -22.88 -14.69 3.67
C SER A 913 -23.04 -15.70 4.81
N GLN A 914 -22.81 -16.99 4.55
CA GLN A 914 -22.74 -18.06 5.55
C GLN A 914 -21.70 -17.75 6.63
N MET A 915 -20.50 -17.35 6.23
CA MET A 915 -19.43 -16.96 7.15
C MET A 915 -19.84 -15.75 8.02
N LEU A 916 -20.54 -14.76 7.44
CA LEU A 916 -21.01 -13.60 8.20
C LEU A 916 -22.13 -13.94 9.20
N ALA A 917 -23.00 -14.88 8.85
CA ALA A 917 -24.12 -15.35 9.65
C ALA A 917 -23.73 -16.34 10.77
N ASP A 918 -22.52 -16.90 10.71
CA ASP A 918 -22.06 -17.91 11.67
C ASP A 918 -22.10 -17.41 13.13
N THR A 919 -23.01 -18.00 13.91
CA THR A 919 -23.22 -17.66 15.33
C THR A 919 -22.23 -18.32 16.27
N SER A 920 -21.39 -19.24 15.79
CA SER A 920 -20.36 -19.92 16.57
C SER A 920 -19.06 -19.10 16.70
N ALA A 921 -18.80 -18.21 15.74
CA ALA A 921 -17.59 -17.39 15.65
C ALA A 921 -17.86 -15.88 15.92
N LYS A 922 -18.51 -15.59 17.05
CA LYS A 922 -18.84 -14.21 17.46
C LYS A 922 -17.63 -13.43 17.94
N ILE A 923 -17.64 -12.12 17.70
CA ILE A 923 -16.59 -11.18 18.10
C ILE A 923 -16.91 -10.60 19.48
N PRO A 924 -16.07 -10.84 20.50
CA PRO A 924 -16.31 -10.32 21.84
C PRO A 924 -16.03 -8.82 21.93
N VAL A 925 -16.86 -8.10 22.68
CA VAL A 925 -16.59 -6.71 23.06
C VAL A 925 -15.53 -6.71 24.16
N GLN A 926 -14.36 -6.13 23.85
CA GLN A 926 -13.19 -6.14 24.76
C GLN A 926 -13.09 -4.88 25.64
N ARG A 927 -13.76 -3.79 25.27
CA ARG A 927 -13.59 -2.46 25.90
C ARG A 927 -14.92 -1.76 26.18
N GLY A 928 -14.85 -0.73 27.03
CA GLY A 928 -15.98 0.14 27.35
C GLY A 928 -17.07 -0.49 28.23
N PRO A 929 -18.21 0.21 28.40
CA PRO A 929 -19.32 -0.27 29.23
C PRO A 929 -19.91 -1.61 28.78
N GLY A 930 -19.76 -1.94 27.49
CA GLY A 930 -20.20 -3.20 26.89
C GLY A 930 -19.22 -4.37 27.06
N ALA A 931 -18.03 -4.16 27.64
CA ALA A 931 -17.02 -5.19 27.78
C ALA A 931 -17.56 -6.41 28.54
N GLY A 932 -17.37 -7.60 27.97
CA GLY A 932 -17.82 -8.87 28.57
C GLY A 932 -19.35 -9.09 28.59
N GLN A 933 -20.15 -8.23 27.96
CA GLN A 933 -21.61 -8.37 27.92
C GLN A 933 -22.08 -9.33 26.82
N VAL A 934 -22.03 -8.89 25.55
CA VAL A 934 -22.60 -9.62 24.39
C VAL A 934 -21.59 -9.60 23.24
N ALA A 935 -21.27 -10.77 22.72
CA ALA A 935 -20.47 -10.90 21.50
C ALA A 935 -21.36 -10.73 20.26
N TRP A 936 -20.81 -10.10 19.22
CA TRP A 936 -21.53 -9.74 18.00
C TRP A 936 -21.30 -10.79 16.91
N THR A 937 -22.30 -11.10 16.10
CA THR A 937 -22.06 -11.80 14.83
C THR A 937 -21.39 -10.85 13.85
N LYS A 938 -20.69 -11.39 12.85
CA LYS A 938 -20.07 -10.57 11.81
C LYS A 938 -21.13 -9.82 10.99
N ALA A 939 -22.31 -10.42 10.76
CA ALA A 939 -23.47 -9.75 10.16
C ALA A 939 -23.93 -8.51 10.95
N GLN A 940 -23.99 -8.57 12.28
CA GLN A 940 -24.34 -7.42 13.12
C GLN A 940 -23.29 -6.28 13.02
N VAL A 941 -22.01 -6.65 12.88
CA VAL A 941 -20.92 -5.69 12.67
C VAL A 941 -21.07 -5.00 11.31
N ILE A 942 -21.40 -5.74 10.25
CA ILE A 942 -21.70 -5.18 8.93
C ILE A 942 -22.93 -4.27 8.96
N GLU A 943 -24.01 -4.65 9.65
CA GLU A 943 -25.18 -3.78 9.84
C GLU A 943 -24.79 -2.45 10.51
N LYS A 944 -23.98 -2.51 11.57
CA LYS A 944 -23.49 -1.30 12.25
C LYS A 944 -22.60 -0.46 11.35
N LEU A 945 -21.71 -1.06 10.56
CA LEU A 945 -20.90 -0.35 9.58
C LEU A 945 -21.78 0.32 8.51
N ALA A 946 -22.77 -0.39 7.96
CA ALA A 946 -23.72 0.14 7.00
C ALA A 946 -24.53 1.32 7.59
N ARG A 947 -24.93 1.24 8.87
CA ARG A 947 -25.57 2.35 9.59
C ARG A 947 -24.65 3.56 9.71
N ILE A 948 -23.36 3.37 9.99
CA ILE A 948 -22.36 4.46 10.01
C ILE A 948 -22.26 5.12 8.63
N PHE A 949 -22.29 4.33 7.56
CA PHE A 949 -22.14 4.80 6.19
C PHE A 949 -23.35 5.55 5.64
N PHE A 950 -24.56 5.02 5.83
CA PHE A 950 -25.75 5.47 5.10
C PHE A 950 -26.80 6.20 5.95
N SER A 951 -26.86 5.99 7.27
CA SER A 951 -27.93 6.59 8.09
C SER A 951 -27.69 8.08 8.37
N THR A 952 -28.60 8.91 7.87
CA THR A 952 -28.64 10.36 8.18
C THR A 952 -29.02 10.61 9.65
N ARG A 953 -29.83 9.72 10.25
CA ARG A 953 -30.20 9.76 11.67
C ARG A 953 -28.98 9.53 12.56
N TYR A 954 -28.20 8.49 12.24
CA TYR A 954 -26.94 8.22 12.92
C TYR A 954 -25.95 9.38 12.74
N ALA A 955 -25.73 9.85 11.51
CA ALA A 955 -24.84 10.98 11.22
C ALA A 955 -25.23 12.24 12.02
N THR A 956 -26.53 12.55 12.11
CA THR A 956 -27.06 13.64 12.95
C THR A 956 -26.72 13.42 14.42
N SER A 957 -26.93 12.21 14.94
CA SER A 957 -26.73 11.89 16.36
C SER A 957 -25.28 12.06 16.82
N VAL A 958 -24.32 11.86 15.90
CA VAL A 958 -22.89 12.02 16.19
C VAL A 958 -22.35 13.40 15.80
N GLY A 959 -23.17 14.28 15.24
CA GLY A 959 -22.77 15.62 14.79
C GLY A 959 -21.78 15.58 13.64
N LEU A 960 -22.01 14.70 12.68
CA LEU A 960 -21.10 14.46 11.56
C LEU A 960 -21.01 15.69 10.64
N VAL A 961 -19.78 16.08 10.30
CA VAL A 961 -19.46 17.21 9.43
C VAL A 961 -18.28 16.84 8.52
N ASP A 962 -18.14 17.56 7.41
CA ASP A 962 -16.93 17.52 6.60
C ASP A 962 -15.75 18.21 7.29
N ARG A 963 -14.58 18.22 6.64
CA ARG A 963 -13.36 18.81 7.18
C ARG A 963 -13.46 20.33 7.41
N TRP A 964 -14.40 21.01 6.74
CA TRP A 964 -14.66 22.44 6.89
C TRP A 964 -15.81 22.76 7.86
N GLY A 965 -16.40 21.76 8.50
CA GLY A 965 -17.48 21.93 9.46
C GLY A 965 -18.87 22.07 8.81
N LYS A 966 -19.01 21.81 7.51
CA LYS A 966 -20.31 21.76 6.84
C LYS A 966 -21.01 20.45 7.18
N LYS A 967 -22.32 20.51 7.43
CA LYS A 967 -23.16 19.34 7.72
C LYS A 967 -23.99 18.86 6.54
N SER A 968 -24.10 19.63 5.45
CA SER A 968 -24.92 19.30 4.28
C SER A 968 -24.08 18.89 3.07
N ALA A 969 -24.64 18.02 2.24
CA ALA A 969 -24.08 17.59 0.96
C ALA A 969 -24.97 18.05 -0.20
N THR A 970 -24.43 18.04 -1.42
CA THR A 970 -25.15 18.39 -2.65
C THR A 970 -25.12 17.17 -3.56
N TRP A 971 -26.29 16.71 -3.98
CA TRP A 971 -26.44 15.58 -4.90
C TRP A 971 -26.01 15.95 -6.31
N ALA A 972 -25.77 14.96 -7.15
CA ALA A 972 -25.34 15.13 -8.54
C ALA A 972 -26.28 16.04 -9.37
N ASP A 973 -27.58 16.04 -9.06
CA ASP A 973 -28.60 16.86 -9.74
C ASP A 973 -28.82 18.24 -9.10
N GLY A 974 -28.02 18.61 -8.10
CA GLY A 974 -28.09 19.89 -7.39
C GLY A 974 -29.07 19.92 -6.20
N ARG A 975 -29.80 18.83 -5.92
CA ARG A 975 -30.57 18.73 -4.67
C ARG A 975 -29.65 18.79 -3.46
N THR A 976 -30.15 19.32 -2.35
CA THR A 976 -29.39 19.42 -1.10
C THR A 976 -29.82 18.35 -0.12
N GLN A 977 -28.85 17.69 0.49
CA GLN A 977 -29.04 16.80 1.62
C GLN A 977 -28.64 17.53 2.91
N ASP A 978 -29.60 17.73 3.82
CA ASP A 978 -29.42 18.54 5.03
C ASP A 978 -28.36 17.99 6.00
N GLN A 979 -28.20 16.66 6.04
CA GLN A 979 -27.20 15.96 6.83
C GLN A 979 -26.44 14.98 5.96
N LEU A 980 -25.16 15.26 5.73
CA LEU A 980 -24.22 14.40 5.04
C LEU A 980 -23.89 13.17 5.89
N THR A 981 -23.52 12.07 5.24
CA THR A 981 -23.15 10.78 5.84
C THR A 981 -21.69 10.44 5.54
N VAL A 982 -21.17 9.33 6.09
CA VAL A 982 -19.80 8.89 5.71
C VAL A 982 -19.76 8.50 4.24
N PHE A 983 -20.83 7.91 3.68
CA PHE A 983 -20.93 7.67 2.24
C PHE A 983 -20.74 8.94 1.41
N THR A 984 -21.44 10.04 1.76
CA THR A 984 -21.29 11.30 1.02
C THR A 984 -19.87 11.89 1.17
N LEU A 985 -19.23 11.75 2.35
CA LEU A 985 -17.84 12.20 2.51
C LEU A 985 -16.88 11.45 1.59
N LEU A 986 -17.06 10.13 1.49
CA LEU A 986 -16.24 9.27 0.63
C LEU A 986 -16.52 9.57 -0.86
N ALA A 987 -17.79 9.67 -1.25
CA ALA A 987 -18.20 10.00 -2.60
C ALA A 987 -17.67 11.38 -3.03
N ASP A 988 -17.79 12.40 -2.18
CA ASP A 988 -17.26 13.73 -2.44
C ASP A 988 -15.73 13.71 -2.60
N ALA A 989 -15.00 12.93 -1.79
CA ALA A 989 -13.56 12.81 -1.89
C ALA A 989 -13.13 12.10 -3.19
N LEU A 990 -13.83 11.04 -3.59
CA LEU A 990 -13.58 10.33 -4.86
C LEU A 990 -13.90 11.23 -6.07
N ASN A 991 -15.05 11.91 -6.06
CA ASN A 991 -15.43 12.87 -7.09
C ASN A 991 -14.39 14.01 -7.21
N ARG A 992 -13.78 14.42 -6.10
CA ARG A 992 -12.69 15.41 -6.11
C ARG A 992 -11.40 14.87 -6.72
N ILE A 993 -11.09 13.58 -6.59
CA ILE A 993 -9.96 12.97 -7.30
C ILE A 993 -10.20 13.09 -8.81
N ASP A 994 -11.38 12.69 -9.30
CA ASP A 994 -11.73 12.80 -10.72
C ASP A 994 -11.73 14.24 -11.20
N ALA A 995 -12.30 15.16 -10.40
CA ALA A 995 -12.32 16.59 -10.69
C ALA A 995 -10.91 17.17 -10.81
N ARG A 996 -9.95 16.74 -9.98
CA ARG A 996 -8.55 17.18 -10.05
C ARG A 996 -7.92 16.83 -11.39
N PHE A 997 -8.14 15.61 -11.89
CA PHE A 997 -7.65 15.23 -13.22
C PHE A 997 -8.36 16.01 -14.33
N ALA A 998 -9.69 16.17 -14.24
CA ALA A 998 -10.49 16.84 -15.28
C ALA A 998 -10.25 18.36 -15.36
N GLN A 999 -10.00 19.02 -14.23
CA GLN A 999 -9.80 20.48 -14.14
C GLN A 999 -8.34 20.90 -14.28
N SER A 1000 -7.40 19.94 -14.27
CA SER A 1000 -5.99 20.23 -14.42
C SER A 1000 -5.71 20.89 -15.76
N ALA A 1001 -5.11 22.08 -15.71
CA ALA A 1001 -4.63 22.80 -16.90
C ALA A 1001 -3.27 22.28 -17.40
N ALA A 1002 -2.69 21.26 -16.76
CA ALA A 1002 -1.40 20.70 -17.16
C ALA A 1002 -1.52 20.03 -18.54
N PRO A 1003 -0.60 20.30 -19.49
CA PRO A 1003 -0.65 19.70 -20.83
C PRO A 1003 -0.63 18.17 -20.85
N ASP A 1004 -0.09 17.54 -19.80
CA ASP A 1004 0.04 16.10 -19.62
C ASP A 1004 -1.05 15.49 -18.71
N ALA A 1005 -2.08 16.25 -18.33
CA ALA A 1005 -3.11 15.79 -17.39
C ALA A 1005 -3.82 14.50 -17.83
N ALA A 1006 -4.13 14.35 -19.12
CA ALA A 1006 -4.75 13.14 -19.67
C ALA A 1006 -3.81 11.92 -19.57
N ALA A 1007 -2.51 12.11 -19.84
CA ALA A 1007 -1.51 11.06 -19.69
C ALA A 1007 -1.34 10.65 -18.22
N ARG A 1008 -1.30 11.62 -17.29
CA ARG A 1008 -1.25 11.35 -15.85
C ARG A 1008 -2.46 10.58 -15.34
N LYS A 1009 -3.65 10.90 -15.87
CA LYS A 1009 -4.86 10.12 -15.57
C LYS A 1009 -4.74 8.68 -16.05
N GLY A 1010 -4.32 8.46 -17.30
CA GLY A 1010 -4.09 7.11 -17.83
C GLY A 1010 -3.05 6.32 -17.04
N GLN A 1011 -1.96 6.98 -16.63
CA GLN A 1011 -0.94 6.42 -15.73
C GLN A 1011 -1.50 6.07 -14.36
N TRP A 1012 -2.30 6.95 -13.75
CA TRP A 1012 -2.98 6.69 -12.48
C TRP A 1012 -3.91 5.47 -12.56
N ASP A 1013 -4.74 5.41 -13.60
CA ASP A 1013 -5.69 4.31 -13.83
C ASP A 1013 -4.94 2.98 -14.05
N ARG A 1014 -3.83 3.02 -14.79
CA ARG A 1014 -2.95 1.85 -14.99
C ARG A 1014 -2.32 1.40 -13.68
N ALA A 1015 -1.70 2.33 -12.95
CA ALA A 1015 -0.97 2.04 -11.72
C ALA A 1015 -1.88 1.50 -10.63
N THR A 1016 -3.08 2.07 -10.46
CA THR A 1016 -4.08 1.57 -9.52
C THR A 1016 -4.54 0.15 -9.91
N GLY A 1017 -4.67 -0.14 -11.20
CA GLY A 1017 -4.90 -1.49 -11.70
C GLY A 1017 -3.78 -2.47 -11.34
N GLU A 1018 -2.52 -2.09 -11.55
CA GLU A 1018 -1.35 -2.90 -11.20
C GLU A 1018 -1.19 -3.10 -9.69
N LEU A 1019 -1.52 -2.10 -8.87
CA LEU A 1019 -1.57 -2.22 -7.41
C LEU A 1019 -2.60 -3.26 -6.98
N VAL A 1020 -3.82 -3.23 -7.54
CA VAL A 1020 -4.83 -4.27 -7.26
C VAL A 1020 -4.31 -5.65 -7.68
N ASP A 1021 -3.63 -5.76 -8.82
CA ASP A 1021 -3.07 -7.03 -9.30
C ASP A 1021 -1.89 -7.52 -8.44
N ALA A 1022 -1.08 -6.63 -7.88
CA ALA A 1022 0.04 -6.99 -7.03
C ALA A 1022 -0.41 -7.41 -5.62
N PHE A 1023 -1.40 -6.70 -5.06
CA PHE A 1023 -1.80 -6.86 -3.65
C PHE A 1023 -3.03 -7.74 -3.43
N LEU A 1024 -3.96 -7.80 -4.40
CA LEU A 1024 -5.24 -8.50 -4.23
C LEU A 1024 -5.38 -9.73 -5.13
N ALA A 1025 -4.40 -10.01 -6.01
CA ALA A 1025 -4.45 -11.20 -6.85
C ALA A 1025 -4.57 -12.48 -6.03
N VAL A 1026 -5.33 -13.43 -6.59
CA VAL A 1026 -5.60 -14.73 -6.03
C VAL A 1026 -5.12 -15.84 -6.96
N GLU A 1027 -4.96 -17.03 -6.42
CA GLU A 1027 -4.69 -18.27 -7.16
C GLU A 1027 -5.54 -19.41 -6.61
N GLY A 1028 -5.76 -20.44 -7.42
CA GLY A 1028 -6.70 -21.52 -7.12
C GLY A 1028 -8.12 -21.21 -7.61
N GLU A 1029 -9.04 -22.13 -7.33
CA GLU A 1029 -10.45 -22.06 -7.75
C GLU A 1029 -11.36 -22.49 -6.59
N GLY A 1030 -12.56 -21.90 -6.53
CA GLY A 1030 -13.58 -22.22 -5.54
C GLY A 1030 -13.05 -22.14 -4.10
N ALA A 1031 -13.34 -23.16 -3.30
CA ALA A 1031 -12.91 -23.23 -1.90
C ALA A 1031 -11.38 -23.37 -1.69
N GLN A 1032 -10.59 -23.59 -2.75
CA GLN A 1032 -9.12 -23.63 -2.68
C GLN A 1032 -8.46 -22.29 -3.07
N THR A 1033 -9.27 -21.27 -3.35
CA THR A 1033 -8.78 -19.93 -3.67
C THR A 1033 -8.03 -19.34 -2.48
N ARG A 1034 -6.85 -18.77 -2.75
CA ARG A 1034 -6.02 -18.09 -1.75
C ARG A 1034 -5.36 -16.85 -2.36
N PHE A 1035 -4.91 -15.93 -1.52
CA PHE A 1035 -4.11 -14.80 -2.01
C PHE A 1035 -2.80 -15.29 -2.61
N LYS A 1036 -2.46 -14.80 -3.80
CA LYS A 1036 -1.19 -15.12 -4.47
C LYS A 1036 -0.01 -14.67 -3.61
N ASN A 1037 -0.15 -13.51 -2.97
CA ASN A 1037 0.78 -13.03 -1.96
C ASN A 1037 0.28 -13.39 -0.56
N ARG A 1038 0.79 -14.51 -0.03
CA ARG A 1038 0.44 -15.06 1.29
C ARG A 1038 0.68 -14.11 2.47
N ALA A 1039 1.52 -13.07 2.28
CA ALA A 1039 1.80 -12.11 3.34
C ALA A 1039 0.66 -11.11 3.54
N ILE A 1040 -0.14 -10.81 2.50
CA ILE A 1040 -1.09 -9.69 2.51
C ILE A 1040 -2.10 -9.75 3.66
N PRO A 1041 -2.78 -10.87 3.94
CA PRO A 1041 -3.72 -10.92 5.06
C PRO A 1041 -3.04 -10.62 6.40
N THR A 1042 -1.83 -11.15 6.58
CA THR A 1042 -1.00 -10.96 7.77
C THR A 1042 -0.52 -9.52 7.91
N ILE A 1043 -0.09 -8.88 6.80
CA ILE A 1043 0.29 -7.47 6.76
C ILE A 1043 -0.91 -6.61 7.17
N GLY A 1044 -2.08 -6.86 6.57
CA GLY A 1044 -3.32 -6.15 6.88
C GLY A 1044 -3.71 -6.27 8.36
N ALA A 1045 -3.66 -7.48 8.91
CA ALA A 1045 -3.95 -7.72 10.31
C ALA A 1045 -2.95 -7.00 11.25
N ALA A 1046 -1.66 -7.04 10.95
CA ALA A 1046 -0.63 -6.34 11.72
C ALA A 1046 -0.83 -4.82 11.71
N VAL A 1047 -1.12 -4.22 10.54
CA VAL A 1047 -1.42 -2.79 10.40
C VAL A 1047 -2.68 -2.41 11.17
N LEU A 1048 -3.75 -3.21 11.08
CA LEU A 1048 -4.99 -2.96 11.81
C LEU A 1048 -4.82 -3.08 13.33
N ARG A 1049 -3.98 -3.99 13.82
CA ARG A 1049 -3.65 -4.09 15.26
C ARG A 1049 -2.96 -2.82 15.76
N VAL A 1050 -1.97 -2.34 15.02
CA VAL A 1050 -1.25 -1.10 15.36
C VAL A 1050 -2.18 0.12 15.27
N LEU A 1051 -3.03 0.19 14.24
CA LEU A 1051 -4.06 1.24 14.12
C LEU A 1051 -5.03 1.21 15.31
N ARG A 1052 -5.49 0.01 15.70
CA ARG A 1052 -6.36 -0.19 16.86
C ARG A 1052 -5.69 0.29 18.15
N GLU A 1053 -4.42 -0.04 18.36
CA GLU A 1053 -3.64 0.45 19.50
C GLU A 1053 -3.51 1.98 19.51
N GLN A 1054 -3.17 2.60 18.38
CA GLN A 1054 -3.04 4.07 18.28
C GLN A 1054 -4.35 4.78 18.57
N LEU A 1055 -5.43 4.27 18.01
CA LEU A 1055 -6.76 4.80 18.21
C LEU A 1055 -7.19 4.69 19.68
N ASN A 1056 -6.93 3.55 20.31
CA ASN A 1056 -7.22 3.32 21.73
C ASN A 1056 -6.36 4.22 22.65
N ALA A 1057 -5.12 4.54 22.24
CA ALA A 1057 -4.24 5.43 22.99
C ALA A 1057 -4.66 6.90 22.89
N HIS A 1058 -5.05 7.37 21.70
CA HIS A 1058 -5.51 8.75 21.50
C HIS A 1058 -6.94 8.99 22.00
N CYS A 1059 -7.77 7.94 22.06
CA CYS A 1059 -9.18 8.04 22.45
C CYS A 1059 -9.53 6.96 23.50
N PRO A 1060 -8.94 7.01 24.71
CA PRO A 1060 -9.03 5.94 25.70
C PRO A 1060 -10.44 5.74 26.29
N ASP A 1061 -11.30 6.76 26.26
CA ASP A 1061 -12.67 6.73 26.79
C ASP A 1061 -13.76 6.77 25.70
N ARG A 1062 -13.37 6.57 24.42
CA ARG A 1062 -14.24 6.66 23.24
C ARG A 1062 -15.53 5.85 23.39
N GLU A 1063 -15.46 4.62 23.86
CA GLU A 1063 -16.60 3.71 24.00
C GLU A 1063 -17.65 4.27 24.97
N SER A 1064 -17.21 5.05 25.97
CA SER A 1064 -18.09 5.66 26.96
C SER A 1064 -18.60 7.03 26.51
N THR A 1065 -17.74 7.86 25.93
CA THR A 1065 -18.06 9.27 25.62
C THR A 1065 -18.61 9.46 24.20
N GLY A 1066 -18.25 8.58 23.25
CA GLY A 1066 -18.46 8.78 21.81
C GLY A 1066 -17.68 9.93 21.23
N ARG A 1067 -16.61 10.36 21.90
CA ARG A 1067 -15.76 11.46 21.46
C ARG A 1067 -14.37 10.93 21.13
N CYS A 1068 -13.87 11.32 19.97
CA CYS A 1068 -12.50 11.06 19.56
C CYS A 1068 -12.04 12.21 18.64
N PRO A 1069 -11.64 13.37 19.21
CA PRO A 1069 -11.24 14.54 18.42
C PRO A 1069 -10.07 14.26 17.48
N TRP A 1070 -9.13 13.43 17.94
CA TRP A 1070 -7.99 12.99 17.14
C TRP A 1070 -8.44 12.35 15.82
N ALA A 1071 -9.32 11.35 15.87
CA ALA A 1071 -9.82 10.70 14.64
C ALA A 1071 -10.73 11.64 13.84
N ARG A 1072 -11.66 12.37 14.48
CA ARG A 1072 -12.67 13.18 13.77
C ARG A 1072 -12.14 14.46 13.14
N LYS A 1073 -11.02 15.00 13.61
CA LYS A 1073 -10.52 16.32 13.20
C LYS A 1073 -9.05 16.31 12.84
N GLU A 1074 -8.21 15.69 13.67
CA GLU A 1074 -6.76 15.78 13.49
C GLU A 1074 -6.25 14.87 12.37
N LEU A 1075 -6.88 13.72 12.10
CA LEU A 1075 -6.37 12.78 11.09
C LEU A 1075 -6.30 13.41 9.70
N GLY A 1076 -7.39 14.05 9.23
CA GLY A 1076 -7.39 14.79 7.96
C GLY A 1076 -6.47 16.01 7.96
N ALA A 1077 -6.37 16.72 9.09
CA ALA A 1077 -5.47 17.87 9.23
C ALA A 1077 -3.99 17.44 9.16
N LYS A 1078 -3.59 16.36 9.83
CA LYS A 1078 -2.21 15.84 9.80
C LYS A 1078 -1.79 15.37 8.42
N VAL A 1079 -2.72 14.78 7.64
CA VAL A 1079 -2.45 14.44 6.22
C VAL A 1079 -2.26 15.70 5.40
N ALA A 1080 -3.08 16.74 5.60
CA ALA A 1080 -2.89 18.03 4.94
C ALA A 1080 -1.54 18.68 5.31
N ASP A 1081 -1.18 18.68 6.60
CA ASP A 1081 0.07 19.24 7.10
C ASP A 1081 1.29 18.50 6.55
N LEU A 1082 1.25 17.16 6.51
CA LEU A 1082 2.29 16.31 5.92
C LEU A 1082 2.52 16.65 4.44
N VAL A 1083 1.44 16.75 3.66
CA VAL A 1083 1.51 17.05 2.23
C VAL A 1083 1.99 18.49 1.99
N SER A 1084 1.65 19.42 2.88
CA SER A 1084 2.13 20.81 2.83
C SER A 1084 3.58 20.98 3.31
N HIS A 1085 4.19 19.98 3.92
CA HIS A 1085 5.50 20.09 4.55
C HIS A 1085 6.65 20.31 3.53
N PRO A 1086 7.69 21.13 3.82
CA PRO A 1086 8.77 21.41 2.88
C PRO A 1086 9.57 20.17 2.46
N LEU A 1087 9.82 19.22 3.38
CA LEU A 1087 10.46 17.95 3.00
C LEU A 1087 9.63 17.15 1.99
N PHE A 1088 8.31 17.05 2.21
CA PHE A 1088 7.42 16.32 1.33
C PHE A 1088 7.40 16.97 -0.05
N ALA A 1089 7.23 18.30 -0.09
CA ALA A 1089 7.25 19.06 -1.34
C ALA A 1089 8.57 18.90 -2.10
N GLY A 1090 9.72 19.06 -1.43
CA GLY A 1090 11.04 18.91 -2.04
C GLY A 1090 11.30 17.49 -2.55
N PHE A 1091 10.89 16.45 -1.80
CA PHE A 1091 11.01 15.07 -2.24
C PHE A 1091 10.16 14.80 -3.49
N VAL A 1092 8.89 15.22 -3.49
CA VAL A 1092 7.99 15.03 -4.62
C VAL A 1092 8.48 15.79 -5.86
N ASP A 1093 9.01 17.02 -5.70
CA ASP A 1093 9.57 17.79 -6.81
C ASP A 1093 10.81 17.12 -7.43
N VAL A 1094 11.67 16.50 -6.60
CA VAL A 1094 12.82 15.70 -7.06
C VAL A 1094 12.34 14.43 -7.78
N ALA A 1095 11.41 13.69 -7.19
CA ALA A 1095 10.86 12.47 -7.77
C ALA A 1095 10.17 12.76 -9.12
N GLU A 1096 9.42 13.85 -9.21
CA GLU A 1096 8.77 14.30 -10.44
C GLU A 1096 9.78 14.70 -11.51
N SER A 1097 10.87 15.38 -11.13
CA SER A 1097 11.95 15.75 -12.06
C SER A 1097 12.64 14.51 -12.65
N VAL A 1098 12.89 13.49 -11.81
CA VAL A 1098 13.44 12.20 -12.25
C VAL A 1098 12.46 11.47 -13.16
N ARG A 1099 11.18 11.39 -12.76
CA ARG A 1099 10.12 10.71 -13.51
C ARG A 1099 9.92 11.31 -14.90
N ALA A 1100 10.00 12.63 -15.02
CA ALA A 1100 9.87 13.33 -16.30
C ALA A 1100 11.05 13.08 -17.26
N HIS A 1101 12.19 12.56 -16.76
CA HIS A 1101 13.37 12.26 -17.55
C HIS A 1101 13.51 10.75 -17.77
N GLU A 1102 13.03 10.27 -18.92
CA GLU A 1102 12.95 8.84 -19.27
C GLU A 1102 14.25 8.05 -19.01
N PRO A 1103 15.46 8.50 -19.41
CA PRO A 1103 16.69 7.76 -19.11
C PRO A 1103 16.95 7.61 -17.60
N ALA A 1104 16.75 8.68 -16.82
CA ALA A 1104 16.99 8.65 -15.37
C ALA A 1104 15.99 7.73 -14.66
N ARG A 1105 14.71 7.85 -15.05
CA ARG A 1105 13.63 7.02 -14.54
C ARG A 1105 13.90 5.53 -14.75
N ARG A 1106 14.26 5.12 -15.97
CA ARG A 1106 14.55 3.71 -16.32
C ARG A 1106 15.77 3.15 -15.59
N GLU A 1107 16.86 3.91 -15.50
CA GLU A 1107 18.05 3.44 -14.77
C GLU A 1107 17.80 3.32 -13.26
N ILE A 1108 16.97 4.20 -12.68
CA ILE A 1108 16.56 4.08 -11.28
C ILE A 1108 15.65 2.86 -11.08
N GLU A 1109 14.73 2.56 -12.01
CA GLU A 1109 13.92 1.35 -11.93
C GLU A 1109 14.78 0.07 -12.01
N LYS A 1110 15.78 0.02 -12.90
CA LYS A 1110 16.74 -1.10 -12.95
C LYS A 1110 17.50 -1.26 -11.63
N PHE A 1111 17.95 -0.15 -11.05
CA PHE A 1111 18.64 -0.16 -9.76
C PHE A 1111 17.73 -0.66 -8.62
N ILE A 1112 16.49 -0.18 -8.55
CA ILE A 1112 15.50 -0.65 -7.57
C ILE A 1112 15.22 -2.14 -7.80
N THR A 1113 15.09 -2.59 -9.04
CA THR A 1113 14.88 -4.00 -9.39
C THR A 1113 16.04 -4.86 -8.87
N TYR A 1114 17.29 -4.44 -9.11
CA TYR A 1114 18.48 -5.11 -8.60
C TYR A 1114 18.52 -5.18 -7.07
N LEU A 1115 18.17 -4.09 -6.38
CA LEU A 1115 18.13 -4.07 -4.92
C LEU A 1115 17.02 -4.93 -4.33
N LEU A 1116 15.90 -5.08 -5.03
CA LEU A 1116 14.74 -5.86 -4.60
C LEU A 1116 14.73 -7.30 -5.14
N ASP A 1117 15.69 -7.67 -5.99
CA ASP A 1117 15.79 -9.01 -6.56
C ASP A 1117 15.94 -10.05 -5.44
N ALA A 1118 14.84 -10.77 -5.22
CA ALA A 1118 14.59 -11.54 -4.02
C ALA A 1118 14.76 -13.06 -4.23
N ASP A 1119 15.46 -13.48 -5.29
CA ASP A 1119 15.93 -14.86 -5.39
C ASP A 1119 16.58 -15.28 -4.05
N ALA A 1120 16.33 -16.51 -3.60
CA ALA A 1120 16.61 -16.94 -2.21
C ALA A 1120 18.09 -16.77 -1.75
N GLU A 1121 18.98 -16.49 -2.70
CA GLU A 1121 20.42 -16.25 -2.52
C GLU A 1121 20.85 -14.80 -2.77
N GLY A 1122 19.95 -13.88 -3.14
CA GLY A 1122 20.25 -12.49 -3.50
C GLY A 1122 20.94 -11.71 -2.37
N GLU A 1123 22.25 -11.46 -2.51
CA GLU A 1123 23.06 -10.74 -1.51
C GLU A 1123 22.61 -9.27 -1.37
N ALA A 1124 22.24 -8.63 -2.48
CA ALA A 1124 21.82 -7.22 -2.52
C ALA A 1124 20.55 -6.99 -1.68
N PHE A 1125 19.52 -7.81 -1.87
CA PHE A 1125 18.28 -7.71 -1.11
C PHE A 1125 18.49 -8.02 0.38
N GLN A 1126 19.33 -9.00 0.72
CA GLN A 1126 19.68 -9.27 2.12
C GLN A 1126 20.38 -8.06 2.79
N ALA A 1127 21.31 -7.43 2.07
CA ALA A 1127 22.00 -6.25 2.56
C ALA A 1127 21.05 -5.04 2.72
N LEU A 1128 20.09 -4.89 1.80
CA LEU A 1128 19.00 -3.92 1.90
C LEU A 1128 18.12 -4.20 3.14
N LEU A 1129 17.64 -5.43 3.32
CA LEU A 1129 16.82 -5.81 4.47
C LEU A 1129 17.54 -5.56 5.79
N ALA A 1130 18.80 -5.98 5.91
CA ALA A 1130 19.60 -5.69 7.09
C ALA A 1130 19.70 -4.18 7.35
N THR A 1131 19.84 -3.36 6.31
CA THR A 1131 19.92 -1.89 6.43
C THR A 1131 18.60 -1.27 6.85
N VAL A 1132 17.48 -1.70 6.26
CA VAL A 1132 16.15 -1.16 6.57
C VAL A 1132 15.75 -1.53 7.99
N ILE A 1133 15.91 -2.81 8.36
CA ILE A 1133 15.56 -3.30 9.70
C ILE A 1133 16.47 -2.70 10.78
N ASP A 1134 17.78 -2.65 10.53
CA ASP A 1134 18.70 -2.01 11.47
C ASP A 1134 18.49 -0.50 11.54
N GLY A 1135 18.19 0.15 10.41
CA GLY A 1135 17.90 1.59 10.33
C GLY A 1135 16.70 1.99 11.18
N VAL A 1136 15.59 1.24 11.13
CA VAL A 1136 14.42 1.49 11.99
C VAL A 1136 14.76 1.36 13.47
N GLN A 1137 15.58 0.38 13.85
CA GLN A 1137 16.04 0.20 15.23
C GLN A 1137 17.01 1.31 15.67
N VAL A 1138 17.92 1.73 14.79
CA VAL A 1138 18.89 2.80 15.05
C VAL A 1138 18.19 4.13 15.22
N LEU A 1139 17.24 4.45 14.35
CA LEU A 1139 16.49 5.69 14.43
C LEU A 1139 15.73 5.81 15.77
N ALA A 1140 15.33 4.68 16.39
CA ALA A 1140 14.64 4.69 17.69
C ALA A 1140 15.51 5.22 18.85
N ASP A 1141 16.83 5.22 18.71
CA ASP A 1141 17.80 5.85 19.62
C ASP A 1141 17.96 7.34 19.31
N ASP A 1142 16.84 8.06 19.37
CA ASP A 1142 16.77 9.46 18.96
C ASP A 1142 17.61 10.38 19.86
N ALA A 1143 17.79 10.07 21.15
CA ALA A 1143 18.65 10.82 22.08
C ALA A 1143 20.12 10.81 21.66
N THR A 1144 20.60 9.69 21.11
CA THR A 1144 21.99 9.58 20.65
C THR A 1144 22.15 10.18 19.26
N LEU A 1145 21.16 10.00 18.38
CA LEU A 1145 21.22 10.47 17.01
C LEU A 1145 20.99 11.97 16.85
N ALA A 1146 20.07 12.57 17.61
CA ALA A 1146 19.70 13.98 17.47
C ALA A 1146 20.89 14.95 17.49
N PRO A 1147 21.84 14.89 18.46
CA PRO A 1147 23.00 15.80 18.44
C PRO A 1147 23.92 15.55 17.23
N ILE A 1148 24.09 14.29 16.82
CA ILE A 1148 24.91 13.91 15.65
C ILE A 1148 24.28 14.46 14.35
N LEU A 1149 22.98 14.27 14.18
CA LEU A 1149 22.22 14.72 13.01
C LEU A 1149 22.14 16.25 12.93
N LYS A 1150 21.95 16.94 14.08
CA LYS A 1150 22.03 18.40 14.16
C LYS A 1150 23.37 18.95 13.70
N ALA A 1151 24.46 18.37 14.18
CA ALA A 1151 25.81 18.74 13.75
C ALA A 1151 26.03 18.39 12.26
N GLY A 1152 25.53 17.24 11.82
CA GLY A 1152 25.59 16.76 10.44
C GLY A 1152 24.77 17.59 9.44
N ALA A 1153 23.82 18.42 9.90
CA ALA A 1153 22.96 19.23 9.03
C ALA A 1153 23.73 20.15 8.06
N VAL A 1154 24.98 20.51 8.39
CA VAL A 1154 25.87 21.28 7.49
C VAL A 1154 26.21 20.53 6.19
N ALA A 1155 26.12 19.20 6.18
CA ALA A 1155 26.30 18.40 4.97
C ALA A 1155 25.21 18.67 3.92
N LEU A 1156 24.02 19.11 4.36
CA LEU A 1156 22.87 19.42 3.51
C LEU A 1156 22.77 20.93 3.19
N SER A 1157 23.81 21.73 3.44
CA SER A 1157 23.81 23.14 3.03
C SER A 1157 23.65 23.23 1.50
N PRO A 1158 22.64 23.96 0.99
CA PRO A 1158 22.47 24.14 -0.45
C PRO A 1158 23.58 25.05 -1.03
N ALA A 1159 23.68 25.10 -2.36
CA ALA A 1159 24.72 25.86 -3.09
C ALA A 1159 24.81 27.35 -2.68
N GLY A 1160 23.66 27.99 -2.41
CA GLY A 1160 23.57 29.41 -2.04
C GLY A 1160 23.67 29.70 -0.54
N ASP A 1161 24.05 28.71 0.29
CA ASP A 1161 24.13 28.89 1.73
C ASP A 1161 25.23 29.89 2.14
N PRO A 1162 25.00 30.79 3.12
CA PRO A 1162 26.00 31.77 3.56
C PRO A 1162 27.31 31.15 4.07
N ASP A 1163 27.24 29.95 4.66
CA ASP A 1163 28.40 29.22 5.17
C ASP A 1163 29.10 28.37 4.08
N GLY A 1164 28.59 28.43 2.85
CA GLY A 1164 29.01 27.67 1.69
C GLY A 1164 28.28 26.33 1.51
N PRO A 1165 28.38 25.71 0.32
CA PRO A 1165 27.70 24.46 0.00
C PRO A 1165 28.12 23.30 0.92
N GLY A 1166 27.18 22.41 1.18
CA GLY A 1166 27.39 21.23 2.01
C GLY A 1166 28.02 20.08 1.20
N ALA A 1167 28.47 19.06 1.92
CA ALA A 1167 29.12 17.89 1.29
C ALA A 1167 28.19 17.16 0.31
N ALA A 1168 26.87 17.15 0.55
CA ALA A 1168 25.90 16.56 -0.36
C ALA A 1168 25.82 17.30 -1.71
N ASP A 1169 25.84 18.63 -1.68
CA ASP A 1169 25.84 19.47 -2.89
C ASP A 1169 27.17 19.37 -3.64
N THR A 1170 28.29 19.62 -2.95
CA THR A 1170 29.62 19.57 -3.58
C THR A 1170 29.99 18.18 -4.10
N GLY A 1171 29.43 17.14 -3.47
CA GLY A 1171 29.61 15.74 -3.87
C GLY A 1171 29.04 15.45 -5.26
N LEU A 1172 27.96 16.13 -5.69
CA LEU A 1172 27.38 15.93 -7.01
C LEU A 1172 28.37 16.26 -8.13
N ASN A 1173 29.17 17.32 -7.97
CA ASN A 1173 30.20 17.71 -8.93
C ASN A 1173 31.30 16.64 -9.04
N VAL A 1174 31.69 16.05 -7.90
CA VAL A 1174 32.67 14.97 -7.87
C VAL A 1174 32.11 13.72 -8.54
N LEU A 1175 30.89 13.30 -8.20
CA LEU A 1175 30.23 12.14 -8.81
C LEU A 1175 30.03 12.33 -10.32
N LYS A 1176 29.66 13.55 -10.76
CA LYS A 1176 29.52 13.87 -12.18
C LYS A 1176 30.85 13.75 -12.91
N ALA A 1177 31.94 14.22 -12.31
CA ALA A 1177 33.27 14.04 -12.88
C ALA A 1177 33.66 12.56 -12.96
N LEU A 1178 33.46 11.78 -11.91
CA LEU A 1178 33.80 10.35 -11.89
C LEU A 1178 32.99 9.51 -12.89
N GLY A 1179 31.77 9.94 -13.23
CA GLY A 1179 30.93 9.24 -14.20
C GLY A 1179 31.19 9.60 -15.68
N GLU A 1180 31.85 10.72 -15.97
CA GLU A 1180 32.03 11.20 -17.35
C GLU A 1180 33.27 10.58 -18.03
N ASP A 1181 33.11 10.16 -19.29
CA ASP A 1181 34.18 9.53 -20.07
C ASP A 1181 35.38 10.46 -20.32
N ARG A 1182 35.21 11.80 -20.18
CA ARG A 1182 36.34 12.73 -20.28
C ARG A 1182 37.34 12.59 -19.14
N PHE A 1183 36.91 12.06 -18.00
CA PHE A 1183 37.74 11.87 -16.81
C PHE A 1183 38.03 10.40 -16.54
N ASP A 1184 37.05 9.52 -16.74
CA ASP A 1184 37.22 8.08 -16.55
C ASP A 1184 36.99 7.32 -17.85
N ARG A 1185 37.80 7.57 -18.88
CA ARG A 1185 37.60 7.02 -20.24
C ARG A 1185 37.68 5.50 -20.36
N TYR A 1186 38.34 4.86 -19.40
CA TYR A 1186 38.53 3.41 -19.33
C TYR A 1186 37.58 2.73 -18.34
N HIS A 1187 36.67 3.49 -17.73
CA HIS A 1187 35.70 3.01 -16.73
C HIS A 1187 36.39 2.33 -15.52
N ALA A 1188 37.52 2.88 -15.07
CA ALA A 1188 38.28 2.34 -13.94
C ALA A 1188 37.44 2.28 -12.65
N MET A 1189 36.57 3.26 -12.42
CA MET A 1189 35.72 3.29 -11.22
C MET A 1189 34.71 2.14 -11.16
N ASP A 1190 34.36 1.53 -12.30
CA ASP A 1190 33.41 0.40 -12.36
C ASP A 1190 34.04 -0.87 -11.79
N HIS A 1191 35.36 -0.89 -11.61
CA HIS A 1191 36.10 -1.96 -10.95
C HIS A 1191 36.58 -1.56 -9.54
N VAL A 1192 36.97 -0.29 -9.35
CA VAL A 1192 37.48 0.20 -8.06
C VAL A 1192 36.37 0.31 -7.01
N LEU A 1193 35.17 0.80 -7.36
CA LEU A 1193 34.07 0.96 -6.40
C LEU A 1193 33.59 -0.39 -5.84
N PRO A 1194 33.32 -1.44 -6.66
CA PRO A 1194 33.02 -2.76 -6.13
C PRO A 1194 34.19 -3.34 -5.32
N GLY A 1195 35.43 -3.21 -5.79
CA GLY A 1195 36.62 -3.70 -5.09
C GLY A 1195 36.80 -3.09 -3.70
N LEU A 1196 36.39 -1.83 -3.51
CA LEU A 1196 36.46 -1.10 -2.25
C LEU A 1196 35.49 -1.64 -1.18
N VAL A 1197 34.37 -2.23 -1.59
CA VAL A 1197 33.31 -2.75 -0.70
C VAL A 1197 33.24 -4.28 -0.64
N ALA A 1198 33.89 -4.97 -1.57
CA ALA A 1198 33.96 -6.43 -1.60
C ALA A 1198 34.76 -6.96 -0.40
N PRO A 1199 34.23 -7.93 0.38
CA PRO A 1199 34.96 -8.54 1.48
C PRO A 1199 36.24 -9.25 1.01
N MET A 1200 37.37 -8.98 1.67
CA MET A 1200 38.63 -9.70 1.49
C MET A 1200 38.57 -11.08 2.17
N ALA A 1201 39.63 -11.88 2.03
CA ALA A 1201 39.72 -13.24 2.59
C ALA A 1201 39.57 -13.32 4.12
N ASP A 1202 39.80 -12.21 4.84
CA ASP A 1202 39.60 -12.10 6.29
C ASP A 1202 38.21 -11.58 6.68
N GLY A 1203 37.32 -11.36 5.70
CA GLY A 1203 35.94 -10.92 5.87
C GLY A 1203 35.74 -9.40 5.92
N ARG A 1204 36.81 -8.58 5.92
CA ARG A 1204 36.73 -7.11 5.89
C ARG A 1204 36.78 -6.58 4.47
N ALA A 1205 35.98 -5.57 4.16
CA ALA A 1205 36.12 -4.79 2.94
C ALA A 1205 37.28 -3.78 3.06
N PRO A 1206 37.97 -3.43 1.97
CA PRO A 1206 39.03 -2.42 2.00
C PRO A 1206 38.63 -1.10 2.65
N ILE A 1207 37.40 -0.61 2.40
CA ILE A 1207 36.89 0.62 3.03
C ILE A 1207 36.83 0.55 4.55
N GLN A 1208 36.50 -0.61 5.11
CA GLN A 1208 36.45 -0.81 6.56
C GLN A 1208 37.86 -0.71 7.15
N VAL A 1209 38.84 -1.34 6.50
CA VAL A 1209 40.26 -1.26 6.90
C VAL A 1209 40.76 0.18 6.87
N PHE A 1210 40.43 0.95 5.83
CA PHE A 1210 40.82 2.36 5.75
C PHE A 1210 40.23 3.18 6.90
N LEU A 1211 38.93 3.02 7.18
CA LEU A 1211 38.27 3.77 8.25
C LEU A 1211 38.79 3.40 9.65
N GLU A 1212 39.01 2.11 9.91
CA GLU A 1212 39.56 1.61 11.17
C GLU A 1212 41.01 2.08 11.38
N ALA A 1213 41.85 1.98 10.35
CA ALA A 1213 43.22 2.45 10.41
C ALA A 1213 43.30 3.98 10.62
N ILE A 1214 42.45 4.76 9.93
CA ILE A 1214 42.38 6.21 10.14
C ILE A 1214 42.02 6.52 11.59
N ALA A 1215 41.03 5.83 12.16
CA ALA A 1215 40.60 6.06 13.53
C ALA A 1215 41.69 5.66 14.55
N ASP A 1216 42.32 4.50 14.41
CA ASP A 1216 43.35 4.01 15.33
C ASP A 1216 44.64 4.83 15.27
N VAL A 1217 45.08 5.22 14.06
CA VAL A 1217 46.30 6.03 13.89
C VAL A 1217 46.09 7.47 14.37
N ASN A 1218 44.89 8.03 14.22
CA ASN A 1218 44.63 9.42 14.57
C ASN A 1218 44.06 9.64 15.96
N ARG A 1219 43.86 8.59 16.78
CA ARG A 1219 43.45 8.71 18.18
C ARG A 1219 44.48 9.47 19.03
N VAL A 1220 44.13 9.83 20.27
CA VAL A 1220 45.00 10.62 21.16
C VAL A 1220 46.29 9.87 21.46
N ASP A 1221 46.17 8.62 21.92
CA ASP A 1221 47.29 7.72 22.17
C ASP A 1221 47.16 6.45 21.31
N ALA A 1222 47.83 6.46 20.15
CA ALA A 1222 47.83 5.36 19.21
C ALA A 1222 48.60 4.11 19.71
N ALA A 1223 49.13 4.11 20.93
CA ALA A 1223 49.61 2.89 21.59
C ALA A 1223 48.50 2.16 22.37
N SER A 1224 47.36 2.83 22.61
CA SER A 1224 46.21 2.24 23.30
C SER A 1224 45.46 1.25 22.40
N ALA A 1225 45.05 0.12 22.97
CA ALA A 1225 44.14 -0.84 22.34
C ALA A 1225 42.71 -0.77 22.90
N GLU A 1226 42.43 0.16 23.81
CA GLU A 1226 41.09 0.37 24.38
C GLU A 1226 40.12 0.94 23.32
N PRO A 1227 38.79 0.79 23.52
CA PRO A 1227 37.78 1.50 22.73
C PRO A 1227 38.07 3.00 22.57
N LEU A 1228 37.60 3.59 21.46
CA LEU A 1228 37.79 5.01 21.20
C LEU A 1228 36.95 5.84 22.18
N SER A 1229 37.62 6.65 23.00
CA SER A 1229 36.97 7.58 23.91
C SER A 1229 36.37 8.79 23.17
N ALA A 1230 35.54 9.57 23.86
CA ALA A 1230 35.03 10.84 23.33
C ALA A 1230 36.16 11.82 22.91
N GLU A 1231 37.30 11.79 23.62
CA GLU A 1231 38.49 12.56 23.26
C GLU A 1231 39.18 11.98 22.02
N ASP A 1232 39.23 10.66 21.88
CA ASP A 1232 39.78 10.02 20.69
C ASP A 1232 38.98 10.40 19.44
N TYR A 1233 37.64 10.33 19.49
CA TYR A 1233 36.78 10.78 18.38
C TYR A 1233 37.00 12.26 18.05
N ARG A 1234 37.12 13.12 19.06
CA ARG A 1234 37.43 14.55 18.86
C ARG A 1234 38.78 14.73 18.16
N GLN A 1235 39.81 14.02 18.60
CA GLN A 1235 41.14 14.10 18.02
C GLN A 1235 41.18 13.55 16.59
N VAL A 1236 40.47 12.46 16.30
CA VAL A 1236 40.34 11.91 14.93
C VAL A 1236 39.69 12.94 14.01
N LEU A 1237 38.53 13.49 14.41
CA LEU A 1237 37.83 14.51 13.63
C LEU A 1237 38.68 15.78 13.47
N HIS A 1238 39.36 16.23 14.52
CA HIS A 1238 40.27 17.38 14.43
C HIS A 1238 41.45 17.12 13.47
N SER A 1239 42.02 15.92 13.49
CA SER A 1239 43.13 15.53 12.60
C SER A 1239 42.66 15.49 11.14
N THR A 1240 41.48 14.91 10.89
CA THR A 1240 40.85 14.88 9.56
C THR A 1240 40.53 16.29 9.06
N ARG A 1241 39.94 17.14 9.91
CA ARG A 1241 39.70 18.56 9.58
C ARG A 1241 41.01 19.28 9.22
N GLY A 1242 42.05 19.12 10.04
CA GLY A 1242 43.37 19.71 9.76
C GLY A 1242 43.96 19.22 8.46
N PHE A 1243 43.84 17.93 8.16
CA PHE A 1243 44.27 17.38 6.88
C PHE A 1243 43.52 18.00 5.69
N LEU A 1244 42.20 18.21 5.80
CA LEU A 1244 41.39 18.76 4.73
C LEU A 1244 41.57 20.28 4.56
N LEU A 1245 41.69 21.04 5.67
CA LEU A 1245 41.56 22.50 5.68
C LEU A 1245 42.85 23.28 6.00
N ASP A 1246 43.91 22.67 6.52
CA ASP A 1246 45.14 23.40 6.91
C ASP A 1246 45.90 23.89 5.66
N GLU A 1247 45.99 25.22 5.49
CA GLU A 1247 46.67 25.87 4.36
C GLU A 1247 48.19 25.63 4.31
N THR A 1248 48.79 25.26 5.44
CA THR A 1248 50.25 25.13 5.60
C THR A 1248 50.74 23.70 5.57
N ARG A 1249 49.87 22.74 5.92
CA ARG A 1249 50.23 21.32 6.09
C ARG A 1249 49.19 20.34 5.58
N GLY A 1250 47.98 20.78 5.21
CA GLY A 1250 46.87 19.96 4.72
C GLY A 1250 46.77 19.90 3.18
N LEU A 1251 45.62 19.49 2.67
CA LEU A 1251 45.31 19.41 1.23
C LEU A 1251 45.29 20.79 0.57
N GLU A 1252 44.89 21.84 1.29
CA GLU A 1252 44.92 23.23 0.80
C GLU A 1252 46.33 23.67 0.38
N GLN A 1253 47.38 23.20 1.07
CA GLN A 1253 48.76 23.43 0.65
C GLN A 1253 49.05 22.79 -0.71
N ILE A 1254 48.56 21.57 -0.94
CA ILE A 1254 48.73 20.85 -2.21
C ILE A 1254 48.03 21.62 -3.33
N TYR A 1255 46.80 22.08 -3.09
CA TYR A 1255 46.04 22.88 -4.06
C TYR A 1255 46.77 24.17 -4.41
N ALA A 1256 47.34 24.86 -3.41
CA ALA A 1256 48.12 26.07 -3.62
C ALA A 1256 49.43 25.83 -4.39
N ILE A 1257 50.05 24.65 -4.24
CA ILE A 1257 51.24 24.24 -5.01
C ILE A 1257 50.87 23.95 -6.46
N LEU A 1258 49.80 23.18 -6.69
CA LEU A 1258 49.32 22.83 -8.02
C LEU A 1258 48.95 24.09 -8.82
N ALA A 1259 48.14 24.98 -8.23
CA ALA A 1259 47.71 26.24 -8.84
C ALA A 1259 48.85 27.22 -9.20
N LYS A 1260 50.06 27.02 -8.65
CA LYS A 1260 51.25 27.84 -8.94
C LYS A 1260 52.23 27.16 -9.89
N ARG A 1261 51.94 25.95 -10.36
CA ARG A 1261 52.78 25.23 -11.32
C ARG A 1261 52.72 25.93 -12.69
N PRO A 1262 53.85 26.14 -13.38
CA PRO A 1262 53.81 26.65 -14.75
C PRO A 1262 53.04 25.65 -15.63
N HIS A 1263 52.00 26.12 -16.32
CA HIS A 1263 51.34 25.33 -17.37
C HIS A 1263 52.27 25.31 -18.59
N GLU A 1264 52.74 24.13 -18.98
CA GLU A 1264 53.46 23.91 -20.27
C GLU A 1264 52.47 23.73 -21.42
#